data_AF-A0A0G4I6P2-F1
#
_entry.id   AF-A0A0G4I6P2-F1
#
_cell.length_a   1.000
_cell.length_b   1.000
_cell.length_c   1.000
_cell.angle_alpha   90.00
_cell.angle_beta   90.00
_cell.angle_gamma   90.00
#
_symmetry.space_group_name_H-M   'P 1'
#
loop_
_entity.id
_entity.type
_entity.pdbx_description
1 polymer ?
#
loop_
_entity_poly.entity_id
_entity_poly.type
_entity_poly.pdbx_seq_one_letter_code
_entity_poly.pdbx_strand_id
1 'polypeptide(L)'
;MWPQSLKVFYYVHVVSFFGTFGVKLIAQISDVIGDLMAYLLLVNTLPTVAVKEFKGVPLSVWALLVLICSFISSLISVGIDLFEYLQQHLSRLKWRTAVNKEELSRLQFETACLVHRRRRALVFLHIPLVLAEDGFSAWFSLLLLVEFGQRLDSFFFLNLLVSLTILVVMIVSHVSEAVNSHYRLAGLQRVGVHEEIQRLLLEGGEAEEGEGDEGGDGGDLEGGDGEYPLFSRPENAKVLSRCAYIGETFVNETVDCIQDGVSAWQVMRNPQLGSRTLLLFSSSTWAAAVFGVAVYCYVGTVVTQIVIHRRRQVVSYLKGRGGSVLAFLLFPFIFPAAVVAGTIDRERTWGVWRGTEEREGEGKEGNWPLAEREAFISNWSEVLFVTEDLSSMAFNAFIAFGEIRGLYSLQSANFFATLAAFVVRIVIVESRRRKMKHEALIKAKQEVVVRIDNVGLVEEQLHRRELVELRRMTVSLFRSGDIVSFSQNFSEGAIPDLEDLKIEPPSSSAQLGEDESDKEIVEGVCRVLVEGKPLSLRILSLSACQLGDSGCACLVGLFEEGRLPRVSVLRIRSCGIGRGGSECLQKAGWGGVLSGLEELDLRDNGLGGKGGRLSVCVAFHAHGFVQLYSHGLEGGAGGGEVKTEVEKERERLVGRMVWVGKEEGGEREGLDGASVEKFVQGQMESEGFAEFCREEKGGGCLRRLFASLPDSVPRLCLNRNADVIRTRQGGEGWKVLITELLSRLSPGLQEVDVSGSSLSREDLLFLIQVVPPSVQSLKIEGVTKLDLQGWPFLSEGGGKAAGRAFTWLPSSLKVLDVSGYREREVGREGWTCLSERLKGLVGLEELRIDRIALDTSVFRSLIESVPLSVHRVSMEGVTELDLAGWSFLSEKGGKGAERVVGWLPPSLKYLNMSENFGIEESVWSLLAKRMKESEGGLGDLEVFRVSDCGLTTATGGLLFQSLPSASLKRIDFSGNAEIEDVGGWDLLVECVKSEGLNSRLEEVKVSRVNMGRVMLKRLMESIPDLANRVNLEIEGVTHVNFSRWAFLNDQERASRVFSWLPQSLESLNLNECQKVGYTSWTLLGRKMKEGWFVDLKELNLGWCQLHEAKIRDFFPNLPRSLRSIDLRGESRGSATFVFLANRMKEAPLDRLERLYLEESDLDDNGARSLFPALPKSLKYLNLGGCKGMSAIGWGALGQKMKAGGLNGLEEVVIKDCDLNADKLKKFFPFLPKSLKEILMRLNYNRDVFDAARKLRQERPHVNVWVD
;
A
#
# COMPACT_ATOMS: atom_id res chain seq x y z
N MET A 1 33.01 4.55 -28.46
CA MET A 1 31.55 4.75 -28.35
C MET A 1 30.69 3.48 -28.51
N TRP A 2 31.11 2.41 -29.21
CA TRP A 2 30.25 1.20 -29.41
C TRP A 2 29.99 0.25 -28.20
N PRO A 3 30.77 0.19 -27.10
CA PRO A 3 30.58 -0.86 -26.07
C PRO A 3 29.26 -0.83 -25.28
N GLN A 4 28.71 0.34 -24.97
CA GLN A 4 27.50 0.46 -24.14
C GLN A 4 26.26 -0.02 -24.90
N SER A 5 26.10 0.38 -26.16
CA SER A 5 24.99 -0.06 -27.03
C SER A 5 24.95 -1.58 -27.17
N LEU A 6 26.11 -2.22 -27.29
CA LEU A 6 26.21 -3.68 -27.39
C LEU A 6 25.86 -4.39 -26.08
N LYS A 7 26.24 -3.83 -24.91
CA LYS A 7 25.83 -4.34 -23.60
C LYS A 7 24.32 -4.22 -23.40
N VAL A 8 23.73 -3.06 -23.68
CA VAL A 8 22.28 -2.86 -23.61
C VAL A 8 21.56 -3.81 -24.57
N PHE A 9 22.05 -3.96 -25.81
CA PHE A 9 21.48 -4.91 -26.76
C PHE A 9 21.52 -6.36 -26.24
N TYR A 10 22.67 -6.80 -25.71
CA TYR A 10 22.86 -8.13 -25.15
C TYR A 10 21.92 -8.40 -23.96
N TYR A 11 21.86 -7.51 -22.97
CA TYR A 11 21.01 -7.72 -21.78
C TYR A 11 19.51 -7.55 -22.07
N VAL A 12 19.11 -6.62 -22.93
CA VAL A 12 17.68 -6.35 -23.22
C VAL A 12 17.11 -7.37 -24.21
N HIS A 13 17.86 -7.78 -25.23
CA HIS A 13 17.36 -8.62 -26.31
C HIS A 13 17.84 -10.07 -26.15
N VAL A 14 19.16 -10.30 -26.08
CA VAL A 14 19.73 -11.67 -26.08
C VAL A 14 19.39 -12.41 -24.78
N VAL A 15 19.65 -11.82 -23.61
CA VAL A 15 19.34 -12.44 -22.31
C VAL A 15 17.83 -12.60 -22.12
N SER A 16 17.00 -11.63 -22.56
CA SER A 16 15.55 -11.77 -22.52
C SER A 16 15.03 -12.85 -23.48
N PHE A 17 15.64 -13.04 -24.65
CA PHE A 17 15.26 -14.08 -25.61
C PHE A 17 15.52 -15.47 -25.03
N PHE A 18 16.74 -15.72 -24.55
CA PHE A 18 17.08 -17.02 -23.94
C PHE A 18 16.30 -17.27 -22.64
N GLY A 19 16.05 -16.24 -21.83
CA GLY A 19 15.33 -16.35 -20.56
C GLY A 19 13.82 -16.60 -20.67
N THR A 20 13.18 -16.39 -21.83
CA THR A 20 11.73 -16.65 -22.00
C THR A 20 11.36 -17.57 -23.14
N PHE A 21 12.03 -17.46 -24.29
CA PHE A 21 11.75 -18.29 -25.47
C PHE A 21 12.78 -19.43 -25.62
N GLY A 22 14.06 -19.15 -25.36
CA GLY A 22 15.12 -20.16 -25.50
C GLY A 22 14.89 -21.42 -24.66
N VAL A 23 14.33 -21.28 -23.45
CA VAL A 23 13.92 -22.43 -22.61
C VAL A 23 12.90 -23.33 -23.31
N LYS A 24 11.81 -22.73 -23.83
CA LYS A 24 10.74 -23.47 -24.54
C LYS A 24 11.27 -24.16 -25.79
N LEU A 25 12.08 -23.43 -26.57
CA LEU A 25 12.73 -23.95 -27.77
C LEU A 25 13.59 -25.18 -27.47
N ILE A 26 14.40 -25.16 -26.41
CA ILE A 26 15.27 -26.30 -26.09
C ILE A 26 14.45 -27.49 -25.55
N ALA A 27 13.37 -27.24 -24.78
CA ALA A 27 12.45 -28.30 -24.38
C ALA A 27 11.82 -29.00 -25.61
N GLN A 28 11.21 -28.24 -26.52
CA GLN A 28 10.61 -28.75 -27.76
C GLN A 28 11.63 -29.48 -28.67
N ILE A 29 12.90 -29.04 -28.68
CA ILE A 29 13.98 -29.77 -29.38
C ILE A 29 14.33 -31.08 -28.65
N SER A 30 14.32 -31.09 -27.32
CA SER A 30 14.57 -32.29 -26.52
C SER A 30 13.49 -33.36 -26.76
N ASP A 31 12.21 -32.96 -26.81
CA ASP A 31 11.09 -33.87 -27.04
C ASP A 31 11.17 -34.53 -28.43
N VAL A 32 11.44 -33.73 -29.47
CA VAL A 32 11.72 -34.22 -30.84
C VAL A 32 12.90 -35.21 -30.89
N ILE A 33 13.97 -34.95 -30.12
CA ILE A 33 15.12 -35.85 -30.05
C ILE A 33 14.73 -37.14 -29.30
N GLY A 34 13.92 -37.06 -28.25
CA GLY A 34 13.38 -38.19 -27.52
C GLY A 34 12.58 -39.13 -28.42
N ASP A 35 11.62 -38.59 -29.17
CA ASP A 35 10.81 -39.36 -30.12
C ASP A 35 11.63 -39.95 -31.26
N LEU A 36 12.62 -39.20 -31.79
CA LEU A 36 13.54 -39.71 -32.80
C LEU A 36 14.36 -40.89 -32.27
N MET A 37 14.85 -40.80 -31.03
CA MET A 37 15.57 -41.89 -30.38
C MET A 37 14.67 -43.09 -30.08
N ALA A 38 13.42 -42.88 -29.67
CA ALA A 38 12.43 -43.95 -29.48
C ALA A 38 12.13 -44.70 -30.79
N TYR A 39 11.96 -43.97 -31.90
CA TYR A 39 11.81 -44.54 -33.24
C TYR A 39 13.04 -45.34 -33.67
N LEU A 40 14.24 -44.76 -33.55
CA LEU A 40 15.50 -45.41 -33.90
C LEU A 40 15.74 -46.66 -33.05
N LEU A 41 15.34 -46.65 -31.77
CA LEU A 41 15.44 -47.81 -30.89
C LEU A 41 14.48 -48.92 -31.35
N LEU A 42 13.21 -48.61 -31.62
CA LEU A 42 12.25 -49.59 -32.14
C LEU A 42 12.76 -50.27 -33.41
N VAL A 43 13.27 -49.51 -34.37
CA VAL A 43 13.75 -50.02 -35.67
C VAL A 43 15.02 -50.84 -35.53
N ASN A 44 16.00 -50.38 -34.74
CA ASN A 44 17.33 -51.00 -34.70
C ASN A 44 17.49 -52.09 -33.61
N THR A 45 16.79 -51.99 -32.48
CA THR A 45 16.94 -52.96 -31.37
C THR A 45 15.83 -54.00 -31.34
N LEU A 46 14.66 -53.72 -31.92
CA LEU A 46 13.50 -54.63 -31.93
C LEU A 46 12.97 -54.92 -33.36
N PRO A 47 13.81 -55.39 -34.31
CA PRO A 47 13.39 -55.60 -35.69
C PRO A 47 12.24 -56.60 -35.86
N THR A 48 12.13 -57.59 -34.97
CA THR A 48 11.02 -58.56 -34.92
C THR A 48 9.68 -57.94 -34.50
N VAL A 49 9.72 -56.82 -33.78
CA VAL A 49 8.56 -56.01 -33.37
C VAL A 49 8.23 -55.01 -34.48
N ALA A 50 9.25 -54.36 -35.05
CA ALA A 50 9.16 -53.36 -36.12
C ALA A 50 8.50 -53.88 -37.42
N VAL A 51 8.64 -55.18 -37.72
CA VAL A 51 8.08 -55.84 -38.91
C VAL A 51 6.66 -56.38 -38.68
N LYS A 52 6.15 -56.46 -37.45
CA LYS A 52 4.76 -56.88 -37.21
C LYS A 52 3.79 -55.90 -37.87
N GLU A 53 2.83 -56.42 -38.62
CA GLU A 53 1.78 -55.61 -39.24
C GLU A 53 0.64 -55.35 -38.26
N PHE A 54 0.35 -54.07 -38.01
CA PHE A 54 -0.89 -53.64 -37.37
C PHE A 54 -1.84 -53.11 -38.44
N LYS A 55 -2.97 -53.81 -38.65
CA LYS A 55 -3.95 -53.55 -39.73
C LYS A 55 -3.32 -53.51 -41.14
N GLY A 56 -2.37 -54.41 -41.42
CA GLY A 56 -1.70 -54.53 -42.72
C GLY A 56 -0.63 -53.47 -42.99
N VAL A 57 -0.19 -52.73 -41.96
CA VAL A 57 0.90 -51.74 -42.04
C VAL A 57 1.95 -52.08 -40.96
N PRO A 58 3.24 -52.21 -41.31
CA PRO A 58 4.29 -52.51 -40.33
C PRO A 58 4.34 -51.49 -39.19
N LEU A 59 4.60 -51.96 -37.97
CA LEU A 59 4.66 -51.13 -36.77
C LEU A 59 5.75 -50.04 -36.85
N SER A 60 6.82 -50.28 -37.60
CA SER A 60 7.84 -49.27 -37.94
C SER A 60 7.29 -48.10 -38.76
N VAL A 61 6.30 -48.32 -39.64
CA VAL A 61 5.64 -47.25 -40.40
C VAL A 61 4.72 -46.45 -39.48
N TRP A 62 4.01 -47.12 -38.56
CA TRP A 62 3.23 -46.43 -37.53
C TRP A 62 4.10 -45.56 -36.61
N ALA A 63 5.24 -46.06 -36.15
CA ALA A 63 6.17 -45.29 -35.33
C ALA A 63 6.79 -44.11 -36.11
N LEU A 64 7.08 -44.28 -37.41
CA LEU A 64 7.53 -43.18 -38.28
C LEU A 64 6.44 -42.11 -38.43
N LEU A 65 5.17 -42.50 -38.56
CA LEU A 65 4.05 -41.56 -38.62
C LEU A 65 3.88 -40.79 -37.29
N VAL A 66 4.01 -41.45 -36.14
CA VAL A 66 3.98 -40.77 -34.82
C VAL A 66 5.14 -39.76 -34.72
N LEU A 67 6.36 -40.15 -35.09
CA LEU A 67 7.53 -39.26 -35.11
C LEU A 67 7.30 -38.05 -36.03
N ILE A 68 6.76 -38.24 -37.23
CA ILE A 68 6.47 -37.14 -38.16
C ILE A 68 5.37 -36.22 -37.61
N CYS A 69 4.31 -36.77 -37.01
CA CYS A 69 3.24 -35.99 -36.39
C CYS A 69 3.76 -35.15 -35.20
N SER A 70 4.55 -35.77 -34.32
CA SER A 70 5.21 -35.10 -33.20
C SER A 70 6.12 -33.97 -33.71
N PHE A 71 7.07 -34.27 -34.60
CA PHE A 71 7.98 -33.26 -35.17
C PHE A 71 7.25 -32.07 -35.82
N ILE A 72 6.15 -32.31 -36.54
CA ILE A 72 5.33 -31.25 -37.11
C ILE A 72 4.59 -30.46 -36.00
N SER A 73 4.08 -31.13 -34.97
CA SER A 73 3.47 -30.48 -33.81
C SER A 73 4.45 -29.57 -33.10
N SER A 74 5.62 -30.07 -32.71
CA SER A 74 6.65 -29.31 -32.00
C SER A 74 7.13 -28.12 -32.85
N LEU A 75 7.32 -28.29 -34.17
CA LEU A 75 7.67 -27.17 -35.08
C LEU A 75 6.58 -26.08 -35.12
N ILE A 76 5.30 -26.45 -35.15
CA ILE A 76 4.21 -25.48 -35.10
C ILE A 76 4.17 -24.81 -33.72
N SER A 77 4.38 -25.57 -32.64
CA SER A 77 4.42 -25.08 -31.25
C SER A 77 5.55 -24.05 -31.05
N VAL A 78 6.77 -24.36 -31.51
CA VAL A 78 7.92 -23.42 -31.59
C VAL A 78 7.54 -22.15 -32.36
N GLY A 79 6.86 -22.29 -33.50
CA GLY A 79 6.43 -21.17 -34.32
C GLY A 79 5.42 -20.24 -33.63
N ILE A 80 4.48 -20.82 -32.88
CA ILE A 80 3.49 -20.09 -32.08
C ILE A 80 4.18 -19.35 -30.92
N ASP A 81 5.07 -20.03 -30.18
CA ASP A 81 5.83 -19.46 -29.07
C ASP A 81 6.75 -18.31 -29.52
N LEU A 82 7.44 -18.49 -30.65
CA LEU A 82 8.29 -17.45 -31.24
C LEU A 82 7.46 -16.25 -31.68
N PHE A 83 6.28 -16.48 -32.27
CA PHE A 83 5.37 -15.42 -32.66
C PHE A 83 4.84 -14.66 -31.43
N GLU A 84 4.48 -15.33 -30.33
CA GLU A 84 4.06 -14.65 -29.10
C GLU A 84 5.22 -13.80 -28.54
N TYR A 85 6.42 -14.37 -28.43
CA TYR A 85 7.60 -13.65 -27.95
C TYR A 85 7.89 -12.39 -28.79
N LEU A 86 7.91 -12.52 -30.12
CA LEU A 86 8.17 -11.39 -31.03
C LEU A 86 7.10 -10.30 -30.88
N GLN A 87 5.82 -10.68 -30.73
CA GLN A 87 4.73 -9.71 -30.53
C GLN A 87 4.83 -9.01 -29.16
N GLN A 88 5.11 -9.73 -28.08
CA GLN A 88 5.36 -9.11 -26.76
C GLN A 88 6.57 -8.17 -26.81
N HIS A 89 7.63 -8.55 -27.53
CA HIS A 89 8.84 -7.75 -27.69
C HIS A 89 8.60 -6.47 -28.50
N LEU A 90 7.89 -6.56 -29.63
CA LEU A 90 7.49 -5.41 -30.45
C LEU A 90 6.59 -4.43 -29.68
N SER A 91 5.69 -4.92 -28.83
CA SER A 91 4.86 -4.06 -27.98
C SER A 91 5.69 -3.31 -26.93
N ARG A 92 6.67 -3.97 -26.29
CA ARG A 92 7.61 -3.30 -25.36
C ARG A 92 8.48 -2.25 -26.07
N LEU A 93 8.82 -2.46 -27.35
CA LEU A 93 9.53 -1.45 -28.14
C LEU A 93 8.64 -0.23 -28.42
N LYS A 94 7.35 -0.43 -28.74
CA LYS A 94 6.38 0.68 -28.89
C LYS A 94 6.20 1.50 -27.62
N TRP A 95 6.21 0.87 -26.44
CA TRP A 95 6.13 1.61 -25.17
C TRP A 95 7.31 2.58 -24.97
N ARG A 96 8.50 2.26 -25.50
CA ARG A 96 9.69 3.12 -25.42
C ARG A 96 9.69 4.28 -26.40
N THR A 97 8.75 4.31 -27.35
CA THR A 97 8.60 5.40 -28.33
C THR A 97 7.43 6.33 -28.01
N ALA A 98 6.70 6.11 -26.91
CA ALA A 98 5.64 7.01 -26.46
C ALA A 98 6.21 8.38 -26.05
N VAL A 99 5.61 9.46 -26.53
CA VAL A 99 6.12 10.83 -26.36
C VAL A 99 5.60 11.45 -25.06
N ASN A 100 4.47 10.99 -24.53
CA ASN A 100 3.89 11.50 -23.29
C ASN A 100 3.25 10.38 -22.41
N LYS A 101 2.86 10.76 -21.18
CA LYS A 101 2.32 9.83 -20.16
C LYS A 101 0.96 9.24 -20.55
N GLU A 102 0.12 10.00 -21.26
CA GLU A 102 -1.23 9.58 -21.67
C GLU A 102 -1.16 8.53 -22.80
N GLU A 103 -0.31 8.77 -23.80
CA GLU A 103 0.02 7.81 -24.85
C GLU A 103 0.63 6.53 -24.27
N LEU A 104 1.49 6.64 -23.25
CA LEU A 104 2.05 5.49 -22.55
C LEU A 104 0.96 4.66 -21.85
N SER A 105 0.06 5.28 -21.08
CA SER A 105 -1.05 4.59 -20.41
C SER A 105 -1.99 3.90 -21.42
N ARG A 106 -2.35 4.61 -22.50
CA ARG A 106 -3.17 4.06 -23.58
C ARG A 106 -2.50 2.86 -24.26
N LEU A 107 -1.22 2.97 -24.62
CA LEU A 107 -0.46 1.88 -25.23
C LEU A 107 -0.28 0.69 -24.29
N GLN A 108 -0.17 0.92 -22.97
CA GLN A 108 -0.15 -0.16 -21.97
C GLN A 108 -1.50 -0.89 -21.93
N PHE A 109 -2.63 -0.19 -21.91
CA PHE A 109 -3.97 -0.78 -21.92
C PHE A 109 -4.27 -1.55 -23.23
N GLU A 110 -4.04 -0.93 -24.39
CA GLU A 110 -4.21 -1.57 -25.70
C GLU A 110 -3.33 -2.83 -25.80
N THR A 111 -2.08 -2.77 -25.31
CA THR A 111 -1.18 -3.93 -25.27
C THR A 111 -1.69 -5.02 -24.33
N ALA A 112 -2.15 -4.68 -23.12
CA ALA A 112 -2.67 -5.67 -22.17
C ALA A 112 -3.90 -6.42 -22.72
N CYS A 113 -4.83 -5.68 -23.33
CA CYS A 113 -5.99 -6.25 -24.03
C CYS A 113 -5.57 -7.15 -25.20
N LEU A 114 -4.63 -6.69 -26.04
CA LEU A 114 -4.16 -7.44 -27.20
C LEU A 114 -3.39 -8.72 -26.80
N VAL A 115 -2.55 -8.65 -25.75
CA VAL A 115 -1.83 -9.81 -25.19
C VAL A 115 -2.83 -10.83 -24.66
N HIS A 116 -3.79 -10.46 -23.81
CA HIS A 116 -4.74 -11.43 -23.26
C HIS A 116 -5.70 -12.01 -24.31
N ARG A 117 -6.12 -11.21 -25.31
CA ARG A 117 -6.96 -11.69 -26.42
C ARG A 117 -6.21 -12.69 -27.29
N ARG A 118 -4.93 -12.45 -27.58
CA ARG A 118 -4.09 -13.37 -28.36
C ARG A 118 -3.70 -14.61 -27.57
N ARG A 119 -3.26 -14.48 -26.32
CA ARG A 119 -2.93 -15.63 -25.45
C ARG A 119 -4.09 -16.62 -25.36
N ARG A 120 -5.33 -16.12 -25.20
CA ARG A 120 -6.54 -16.97 -25.30
C ARG A 120 -6.63 -17.72 -26.64
N ALA A 121 -6.39 -17.06 -27.77
CA ALA A 121 -6.42 -17.68 -29.09
C ALA A 121 -5.28 -18.70 -29.32
N LEU A 122 -4.07 -18.40 -28.84
CA LEU A 122 -2.91 -19.30 -28.94
C LEU A 122 -3.11 -20.56 -28.08
N VAL A 123 -3.70 -20.44 -26.89
CA VAL A 123 -4.07 -21.61 -26.09
C VAL A 123 -5.06 -22.53 -26.82
N PHE A 124 -6.05 -21.99 -27.54
CA PHE A 124 -6.94 -22.80 -28.40
C PHE A 124 -6.24 -23.46 -29.59
N LEU A 125 -5.07 -22.97 -30.00
CA LEU A 125 -4.20 -23.60 -31.01
C LEU A 125 -3.25 -24.65 -30.39
N HIS A 126 -2.77 -24.44 -29.16
CA HIS A 126 -1.93 -25.42 -28.46
C HIS A 126 -2.68 -26.68 -28.01
N ILE A 127 -3.95 -26.59 -27.59
CA ILE A 127 -4.70 -27.78 -27.15
C ILE A 127 -4.78 -28.88 -28.24
N PRO A 128 -5.10 -28.57 -29.52
CA PRO A 128 -5.00 -29.55 -30.61
C PRO A 128 -3.59 -30.08 -30.89
N LEU A 129 -2.54 -29.28 -30.66
CA LEU A 129 -1.14 -29.69 -30.85
C LEU A 129 -0.71 -30.67 -29.75
N VAL A 130 -0.96 -30.35 -28.48
CA VAL A 130 -0.77 -31.25 -27.34
C VAL A 130 -1.54 -32.58 -27.52
N LEU A 131 -2.77 -32.53 -28.06
CA LEU A 131 -3.52 -33.74 -28.43
C LEU A 131 -2.92 -34.49 -29.64
N ALA A 132 -2.19 -33.83 -30.52
CA ALA A 132 -1.51 -34.44 -31.68
C ALA A 132 -0.12 -35.02 -31.33
N GLU A 133 0.50 -34.51 -30.27
CA GLU A 133 1.84 -34.88 -29.79
C GLU A 133 1.70 -35.98 -28.73
N ASP A 134 1.31 -35.62 -27.50
CA ASP A 134 1.11 -36.55 -26.38
C ASP A 134 -0.02 -37.55 -26.63
N GLY A 135 -1.10 -37.11 -27.31
CA GLY A 135 -2.25 -37.96 -27.59
C GLY A 135 -1.95 -39.11 -28.54
N PHE A 136 -1.09 -38.90 -29.55
CA PHE A 136 -0.62 -39.98 -30.42
C PHE A 136 0.40 -40.88 -29.72
N SER A 137 1.27 -40.34 -28.86
CA SER A 137 2.20 -41.14 -28.04
C SER A 137 1.44 -42.06 -27.04
N ALA A 138 0.42 -41.52 -26.36
CA ALA A 138 -0.49 -42.30 -25.51
C ALA A 138 -1.26 -43.36 -26.32
N TRP A 139 -1.82 -43.00 -27.48
CA TRP A 139 -2.53 -43.95 -28.34
C TRP A 139 -1.61 -45.06 -28.87
N PHE A 140 -0.39 -44.74 -29.27
CA PHE A 140 0.61 -45.73 -29.69
C PHE A 140 0.99 -46.66 -28.54
N SER A 141 1.21 -46.13 -27.33
CA SER A 141 1.45 -46.93 -26.12
C SER A 141 0.27 -47.87 -25.79
N LEU A 142 -0.97 -47.42 -25.98
CA LEU A 142 -2.17 -48.27 -25.84
C LEU A 142 -2.23 -49.38 -26.91
N LEU A 143 -1.88 -49.08 -28.17
CA LEU A 143 -1.80 -50.10 -29.22
C LEU A 143 -0.76 -51.17 -28.91
N LEU A 144 0.43 -50.77 -28.42
CA LEU A 144 1.47 -51.71 -27.99
C LEU A 144 1.00 -52.58 -26.82
N LEU A 145 0.24 -52.04 -25.88
CA LEU A 145 -0.34 -52.81 -24.79
C LEU A 145 -1.30 -53.89 -25.30
N VAL A 146 -2.25 -53.50 -26.17
CA VAL A 146 -3.31 -54.37 -26.69
C VAL A 146 -2.76 -55.44 -27.62
N GLU A 147 -1.94 -55.07 -28.61
CA GLU A 147 -1.46 -55.98 -29.66
C GLU A 147 -0.46 -57.02 -29.14
N PHE A 148 0.29 -56.71 -28.08
CA PHE A 148 1.26 -57.62 -27.48
C PHE A 148 0.71 -58.34 -26.24
N GLY A 149 -0.59 -58.21 -25.94
CA GLY A 149 -1.25 -58.87 -24.81
C GLY A 149 -0.59 -58.58 -23.46
N GLN A 150 -0.05 -57.37 -23.30
CA GLN A 150 0.81 -57.03 -22.18
C GLN A 150 -0.02 -56.81 -20.91
N ARG A 151 0.50 -57.29 -19.78
CA ARG A 151 -0.14 -57.14 -18.48
C ARG A 151 -0.02 -55.70 -17.96
N LEU A 152 -0.82 -55.36 -16.96
CA LEU A 152 -0.80 -54.03 -16.32
C LEU A 152 0.51 -53.73 -15.56
N ASP A 153 1.35 -54.73 -15.29
CA ASP A 153 2.72 -54.57 -14.75
C ASP A 153 3.79 -54.39 -15.85
N SER A 154 3.38 -54.21 -17.11
CA SER A 154 4.30 -53.99 -18.23
C SER A 154 4.76 -52.53 -18.36
N PHE A 155 5.95 -52.35 -18.93
CA PHE A 155 6.49 -51.03 -19.25
C PHE A 155 5.55 -50.20 -20.15
N PHE A 156 4.87 -50.84 -21.11
CA PHE A 156 3.92 -50.16 -21.99
C PHE A 156 2.69 -49.62 -21.25
N PHE A 157 2.21 -50.30 -20.21
CA PHE A 157 1.13 -49.78 -19.37
C PHE A 157 1.55 -48.53 -18.60
N LEU A 158 2.78 -48.53 -18.08
CA LEU A 158 3.30 -47.39 -17.36
C LEU A 158 3.57 -46.20 -18.29
N ASN A 159 4.13 -46.43 -19.47
CA ASN A 159 4.32 -45.38 -20.48
C ASN A 159 2.98 -44.75 -20.88
N LEU A 160 1.95 -45.57 -21.09
CA LEU A 160 0.58 -45.11 -21.32
C LEU A 160 0.04 -44.27 -20.14
N LEU A 161 0.27 -44.71 -18.89
CA LEU A 161 -0.16 -43.97 -17.70
C LEU A 161 0.55 -42.61 -17.61
N VAL A 162 1.86 -42.57 -17.86
CA VAL A 162 2.68 -41.34 -17.86
C VAL A 162 2.20 -40.40 -18.95
N SER A 163 2.11 -40.83 -20.21
CA SER A 163 1.64 -40.01 -21.34
C SER A 163 0.22 -39.48 -21.12
N LEU A 164 -0.71 -40.28 -20.60
CA LEU A 164 -2.05 -39.81 -20.25
C LEU A 164 -2.04 -38.79 -19.10
N THR A 165 -1.14 -38.93 -18.13
CA THR A 165 -1.03 -38.00 -17.00
C THR A 165 -0.50 -36.65 -17.46
N ILE A 166 0.57 -36.65 -18.27
CA ILE A 166 1.13 -35.45 -18.91
C ILE A 166 0.07 -34.76 -19.75
N LEU A 167 -0.61 -35.50 -20.65
CA LEU A 167 -1.67 -34.98 -21.52
C LEU A 167 -2.79 -34.29 -20.72
N VAL A 168 -3.27 -34.92 -19.64
CA VAL A 168 -4.31 -34.33 -18.77
C VAL A 168 -3.80 -33.05 -18.09
N VAL A 169 -2.57 -33.02 -17.57
CA VAL A 169 -2.01 -31.83 -16.93
C VAL A 169 -1.78 -30.69 -17.92
N MET A 170 -1.24 -30.97 -19.11
CA MET A 170 -1.05 -29.98 -20.16
C MET A 170 -2.39 -29.37 -20.61
N ILE A 171 -3.43 -30.20 -20.81
CA ILE A 171 -4.79 -29.71 -21.09
C ILE A 171 -5.32 -28.84 -19.94
N VAL A 172 -5.15 -29.26 -18.68
CA VAL A 172 -5.64 -28.50 -17.51
C VAL A 172 -4.89 -27.17 -17.36
N SER A 173 -3.58 -27.13 -17.57
CA SER A 173 -2.77 -25.90 -17.49
C SER A 173 -3.19 -24.91 -18.59
N HIS A 174 -3.27 -25.36 -19.84
CA HIS A 174 -3.78 -24.56 -20.95
C HIS A 174 -5.21 -24.06 -20.71
N VAL A 175 -6.16 -24.92 -20.32
CA VAL A 175 -7.54 -24.48 -20.01
C VAL A 175 -7.56 -23.43 -18.89
N SER A 176 -6.74 -23.61 -17.84
CA SER A 176 -6.59 -22.65 -16.75
C SER A 176 -6.04 -21.29 -17.22
N GLU A 177 -5.10 -21.30 -18.16
CA GLU A 177 -4.52 -20.10 -18.77
C GLU A 177 -5.52 -19.35 -19.68
N ALA A 178 -6.31 -20.08 -20.47
CA ALA A 178 -7.40 -19.49 -21.26
C ALA A 178 -8.49 -18.88 -20.36
N VAL A 179 -8.88 -19.56 -19.27
CA VAL A 179 -9.85 -19.06 -18.29
C VAL A 179 -9.32 -17.81 -17.57
N ASN A 180 -8.07 -17.83 -17.09
CA ASN A 180 -7.45 -16.65 -16.48
C ASN A 180 -7.35 -15.47 -17.46
N SER A 181 -6.97 -15.73 -18.72
CA SER A 181 -6.90 -14.69 -19.75
C SER A 181 -8.27 -14.13 -20.12
N HIS A 182 -9.32 -14.96 -20.14
CA HIS A 182 -10.70 -14.53 -20.36
C HIS A 182 -11.19 -13.60 -19.24
N TYR A 183 -10.99 -13.96 -17.96
CA TYR A 183 -11.39 -13.10 -16.84
C TYR A 183 -10.61 -11.78 -16.79
N ARG A 184 -9.31 -11.79 -17.09
CA ARG A 184 -8.53 -10.54 -17.19
C ARG A 184 -9.01 -9.65 -18.33
N LEU A 185 -9.31 -10.22 -19.50
CA LEU A 185 -9.87 -9.47 -20.62
C LEU A 185 -11.23 -8.85 -20.27
N ALA A 186 -12.12 -9.62 -19.62
CA ALA A 186 -13.43 -9.15 -19.19
C ALA A 186 -13.33 -8.03 -18.12
N GLY A 187 -12.33 -8.10 -17.23
CA GLY A 187 -12.03 -7.02 -16.27
C GLY A 187 -11.52 -5.75 -16.97
N LEU A 188 -10.52 -5.88 -17.85
CA LEU A 188 -9.98 -4.74 -18.61
C LEU A 188 -11.06 -4.07 -19.48
N GLN A 189 -11.96 -4.85 -20.10
CA GLN A 189 -13.09 -4.31 -20.87
C GLN A 189 -14.07 -3.50 -20.01
N ARG A 190 -14.27 -3.84 -18.73
CA ARG A 190 -15.11 -3.03 -17.82
C ARG A 190 -14.45 -1.70 -17.47
N VAL A 191 -13.13 -1.69 -17.27
CA VAL A 191 -12.38 -0.45 -16.98
C VAL A 191 -12.39 0.50 -18.18
N GLY A 192 -12.09 -0.01 -19.39
CA GLY A 192 -12.09 0.84 -20.59
C GLY A 192 -13.44 1.49 -20.89
N VAL A 193 -14.55 0.77 -20.67
CA VAL A 193 -15.90 1.35 -20.79
C VAL A 193 -16.15 2.45 -19.75
N HIS A 194 -15.58 2.35 -18.55
CA HIS A 194 -15.74 3.36 -17.50
C HIS A 194 -14.96 4.66 -17.81
N GLU A 195 -13.73 4.54 -18.31
CA GLU A 195 -12.95 5.71 -18.75
C GLU A 195 -13.57 6.39 -19.98
N GLU A 196 -14.10 5.61 -20.94
CA GLU A 196 -14.75 6.14 -22.14
C GLU A 196 -16.10 6.83 -21.81
N ILE A 197 -16.84 6.33 -20.82
CA ILE A 197 -18.05 6.99 -20.28
C ILE A 197 -17.69 8.28 -19.52
N GLN A 198 -16.67 8.28 -18.64
CA GLN A 198 -16.24 9.51 -17.96
C GLN A 198 -15.78 10.58 -18.95
N ARG A 199 -15.09 10.19 -20.03
CA ARG A 199 -14.70 11.10 -21.10
C ARG A 199 -15.91 11.72 -21.81
N LEU A 200 -16.89 10.92 -22.19
CA LEU A 200 -18.10 11.40 -22.87
C LEU A 200 -18.99 12.27 -21.96
N LEU A 201 -18.94 12.08 -20.63
CA LEU A 201 -19.63 12.94 -19.67
C LEU A 201 -18.90 14.29 -19.47
N LEU A 202 -17.57 14.33 -19.57
CA LEU A 202 -16.78 15.56 -19.46
C LEU A 202 -16.79 16.39 -20.76
N GLU A 203 -16.87 15.75 -21.93
CA GLU A 203 -16.89 16.43 -23.24
C GLU A 203 -18.31 16.95 -23.65
N GLY A 204 -19.34 16.78 -22.81
CA GLY A 204 -20.76 17.05 -23.15
C GLY A 204 -21.44 18.24 -22.46
N GLY A 205 -20.72 19.04 -21.67
CA GLY A 205 -21.31 19.98 -20.71
C GLY A 205 -21.17 21.49 -21.01
N GLU A 206 -21.73 21.98 -22.12
CA GLU A 206 -21.92 23.43 -22.36
C GLU A 206 -23.34 23.75 -22.87
N ALA A 207 -24.31 23.97 -21.96
CA ALA A 207 -25.56 24.68 -22.26
C ALA A 207 -26.31 25.13 -20.99
N GLU A 208 -26.64 26.43 -20.95
CA GLU A 208 -27.69 27.11 -20.15
C GLU A 208 -27.57 27.10 -18.61
N GLU A 209 -27.08 28.23 -18.08
CA GLU A 209 -27.30 28.66 -16.70
C GLU A 209 -28.79 28.96 -16.45
N GLY A 210 -29.35 28.40 -15.38
CA GLY A 210 -30.67 28.75 -14.86
C GLY A 210 -30.68 28.63 -13.34
N GLU A 211 -30.96 29.75 -12.66
CA GLU A 211 -31.04 29.80 -11.19
C GLU A 211 -32.17 28.88 -10.67
N GLY A 212 -31.83 27.97 -9.75
CA GLY A 212 -32.76 27.03 -9.13
C GLY A 212 -32.19 26.46 -7.83
N ASP A 213 -33.01 26.43 -6.79
CA ASP A 213 -32.64 26.18 -5.40
C ASP A 213 -32.61 24.67 -5.01
N GLU A 214 -32.06 24.39 -3.84
CA GLU A 214 -32.13 23.15 -3.04
C GLU A 214 -31.41 21.86 -3.52
N GLY A 215 -30.31 21.55 -2.82
CA GLY A 215 -30.15 20.25 -2.11
C GLY A 215 -29.95 18.96 -2.92
N GLY A 216 -28.70 18.63 -3.25
CA GLY A 216 -28.29 17.30 -3.74
C GLY A 216 -26.92 16.88 -3.22
N ASP A 217 -26.85 15.69 -2.61
CA ASP A 217 -25.64 15.12 -2.00
C ASP A 217 -24.66 14.61 -3.08
N GLY A 218 -23.58 15.37 -3.32
CA GLY A 218 -22.57 15.07 -4.34
C GLY A 218 -21.39 14.30 -3.76
N GLY A 219 -21.36 12.98 -3.97
CA GLY A 219 -20.26 12.13 -3.51
C GLY A 219 -19.03 12.23 -4.41
N ASP A 220 -18.02 12.99 -3.98
CA ASP A 220 -16.74 13.10 -4.67
C ASP A 220 -15.90 11.80 -4.55
N LEU A 221 -15.40 11.34 -5.70
CA LEU A 221 -14.52 10.17 -5.82
C LEU A 221 -13.05 10.64 -5.93
N GLU A 222 -12.34 10.75 -4.81
CA GLU A 222 -10.89 11.02 -4.82
C GLU A 222 -10.02 9.78 -4.64
N GLY A 223 -8.93 9.77 -5.41
CA GLY A 223 -8.02 8.65 -5.59
C GLY A 223 -7.18 8.31 -4.36
N GLY A 224 -7.20 7.03 -3.99
CA GLY A 224 -6.20 6.41 -3.14
C GLY A 224 -5.53 5.25 -3.89
N ASP A 225 -4.20 5.15 -3.80
CA ASP A 225 -3.37 4.11 -4.44
C ASP A 225 -3.53 2.69 -3.82
N GLY A 226 -4.74 2.36 -3.33
CA GLY A 226 -5.11 1.01 -2.91
C GLY A 226 -5.48 0.14 -4.12
N GLU A 227 -5.10 -1.14 -4.11
CA GLU A 227 -5.55 -2.09 -5.14
C GLU A 227 -7.09 -2.16 -5.18
N TYR A 228 -7.71 -1.54 -6.20
CA TYR A 228 -9.16 -1.51 -6.35
C TYR A 228 -9.76 -2.94 -6.30
N PRO A 229 -10.79 -3.21 -5.47
CA PRO A 229 -11.37 -4.54 -5.28
C PRO A 229 -12.11 -5.13 -6.52
N LEU A 230 -12.16 -4.37 -7.61
CA LEU A 230 -12.77 -4.70 -8.91
C LEU A 230 -12.17 -5.94 -9.62
N PHE A 231 -11.03 -6.45 -9.18
CA PHE A 231 -10.37 -7.64 -9.75
C PHE A 231 -10.41 -8.89 -8.86
N SER A 232 -11.41 -9.03 -7.99
CA SER A 232 -11.67 -10.25 -7.23
C SER A 232 -11.98 -11.44 -8.17
N ARG A 233 -10.95 -12.22 -8.55
CA ARG A 233 -11.13 -13.42 -9.39
C ARG A 233 -12.14 -14.38 -8.73
N PRO A 234 -13.09 -14.94 -9.49
CA PRO A 234 -14.03 -15.93 -8.95
C PRO A 234 -13.27 -17.13 -8.38
N GLU A 235 -13.76 -17.67 -7.28
CA GLU A 235 -13.03 -18.67 -6.48
C GLU A 235 -12.69 -19.93 -7.29
N ASN A 236 -13.59 -20.36 -8.18
CA ASN A 236 -13.36 -21.46 -9.12
C ASN A 236 -12.16 -21.24 -10.04
N ALA A 237 -11.88 -20.00 -10.47
CA ALA A 237 -10.70 -19.68 -11.27
C ALA A 237 -9.41 -19.66 -10.43
N LYS A 238 -9.49 -19.25 -9.14
CA LYS A 238 -8.39 -19.37 -8.19
C LYS A 238 -8.07 -20.85 -7.90
N VAL A 239 -9.10 -21.69 -7.74
CA VAL A 239 -8.96 -23.14 -7.57
C VAL A 239 -8.35 -23.77 -8.82
N LEU A 240 -8.89 -23.52 -10.01
CA LEU A 240 -8.35 -24.05 -11.27
C LEU A 240 -6.90 -23.61 -11.52
N SER A 241 -6.55 -22.36 -11.20
CA SER A 241 -5.17 -21.86 -11.27
C SER A 241 -4.23 -22.53 -10.29
N ARG A 242 -4.70 -22.89 -9.09
CA ARG A 242 -3.92 -23.65 -8.10
C ARG A 242 -3.81 -25.12 -8.49
N CYS A 243 -4.88 -25.74 -8.98
CA CYS A 243 -4.86 -27.12 -9.45
C CYS A 243 -3.97 -27.31 -10.68
N ALA A 244 -3.95 -26.34 -11.61
CA ALA A 244 -3.00 -26.32 -12.72
C ALA A 244 -1.56 -26.21 -12.23
N TYR A 245 -1.23 -25.21 -11.40
CA TYR A 245 0.13 -25.01 -10.87
C TYR A 245 0.64 -26.21 -10.04
N ILE A 246 -0.22 -26.75 -9.16
CA ILE A 246 0.09 -27.94 -8.36
C ILE A 246 0.21 -29.17 -9.26
N GLY A 247 -0.68 -29.32 -10.25
CA GLY A 247 -0.65 -30.44 -11.19
C GLY A 247 0.60 -30.45 -12.06
N GLU A 248 0.97 -29.31 -12.64
CA GLU A 248 2.17 -29.11 -13.46
C GLU A 248 3.45 -29.39 -12.64
N THR A 249 3.56 -28.77 -11.44
CA THR A 249 4.71 -29.02 -10.56
C THR A 249 4.75 -30.45 -10.04
N PHE A 250 3.61 -31.05 -9.68
CA PHE A 250 3.58 -32.42 -9.13
C PHE A 250 3.85 -33.47 -10.20
N VAL A 251 3.29 -33.31 -11.41
CA VAL A 251 3.38 -34.32 -12.47
C VAL A 251 4.73 -34.33 -13.14
N ASN A 252 5.35 -33.19 -13.43
CA ASN A 252 6.70 -33.18 -14.02
C ASN A 252 7.68 -33.95 -13.10
N GLU A 253 7.71 -33.57 -11.83
CA GLU A 253 8.58 -34.15 -10.80
C GLU A 253 8.23 -35.64 -10.49
N THR A 254 6.94 -36.01 -10.55
CA THR A 254 6.51 -37.42 -10.39
C THR A 254 6.88 -38.26 -11.60
N VAL A 255 6.81 -37.70 -12.81
CA VAL A 255 7.15 -38.39 -14.06
C VAL A 255 8.64 -38.67 -14.12
N ASP A 256 9.48 -37.67 -13.85
CA ASP A 256 10.94 -37.84 -13.82
C ASP A 256 11.36 -38.93 -12.81
N CYS A 257 10.84 -38.88 -11.57
CA CYS A 257 11.06 -39.91 -10.56
C CYS A 257 10.56 -41.31 -10.96
N ILE A 258 9.42 -41.41 -11.65
CA ILE A 258 8.90 -42.69 -12.16
C ILE A 258 9.82 -43.22 -13.28
N GLN A 259 10.24 -42.36 -14.20
CA GLN A 259 11.09 -42.74 -15.34
C GLN A 259 12.46 -43.23 -14.89
N ASP A 260 13.09 -42.56 -13.92
CA ASP A 260 14.35 -43.00 -13.33
C ASP A 260 14.18 -44.28 -12.48
N GLY A 261 13.12 -44.36 -11.66
CA GLY A 261 12.81 -45.55 -10.87
C GLY A 261 12.54 -46.80 -11.72
N VAL A 262 11.95 -46.63 -12.90
CA VAL A 262 11.67 -47.73 -13.85
C VAL A 262 12.92 -48.13 -14.61
N SER A 263 13.75 -47.16 -15.00
CA SER A 263 15.07 -47.42 -15.57
C SER A 263 15.94 -48.22 -14.60
N ALA A 264 15.95 -47.84 -13.32
CA ALA A 264 16.58 -48.59 -12.23
C ALA A 264 15.96 -49.99 -12.05
N TRP A 265 14.64 -50.14 -12.08
CA TRP A 265 13.97 -51.42 -11.91
C TRP A 265 14.20 -52.41 -13.06
N GLN A 266 14.25 -51.94 -14.31
CA GLN A 266 14.57 -52.78 -15.46
C GLN A 266 15.99 -53.37 -15.34
N VAL A 267 16.94 -52.55 -14.89
CA VAL A 267 18.33 -52.97 -14.61
C VAL A 267 18.39 -53.99 -13.46
N MET A 268 17.55 -53.85 -12.42
CA MET A 268 17.42 -54.84 -11.35
C MET A 268 16.78 -56.17 -11.80
N ARG A 269 15.83 -56.13 -12.74
CA ARG A 269 15.05 -57.32 -13.15
C ARG A 269 15.78 -58.23 -14.13
N ASN A 270 16.79 -57.74 -14.86
CA ASN A 270 17.50 -58.52 -15.88
C ASN A 270 18.96 -58.83 -15.47
N PRO A 271 19.24 -59.99 -14.85
CA PRO A 271 20.58 -60.31 -14.34
C PRO A 271 21.67 -60.48 -15.42
N GLN A 272 21.30 -60.53 -16.71
CA GLN A 272 22.28 -60.58 -17.81
C GLN A 272 22.87 -59.22 -18.18
N LEU A 273 22.31 -58.10 -17.69
CA LEU A 273 22.90 -56.76 -17.82
C LEU A 273 24.06 -56.49 -16.84
N GLY A 274 24.47 -57.49 -16.04
CA GLY A 274 25.65 -57.42 -15.19
C GLY A 274 26.95 -57.40 -16.01
N SER A 275 27.37 -56.22 -16.48
CA SER A 275 28.68 -56.05 -17.10
C SER A 275 29.79 -56.35 -16.09
N ARG A 276 30.88 -56.98 -16.54
CA ARG A 276 32.04 -57.32 -15.69
C ARG A 276 32.84 -56.10 -15.20
N THR A 277 32.41 -54.89 -15.57
CA THR A 277 33.13 -53.62 -15.36
C THR A 277 32.77 -52.94 -14.04
N LEU A 278 31.66 -53.32 -13.39
CA LEU A 278 31.21 -52.77 -12.10
C LEU A 278 31.92 -53.46 -10.92
N LEU A 279 33.21 -53.16 -10.73
CA LEU A 279 34.10 -53.89 -9.81
C LEU A 279 33.94 -53.63 -8.30
N LEU A 280 32.99 -52.79 -7.86
CA LEU A 280 32.83 -52.44 -6.43
C LEU A 280 31.40 -52.54 -5.87
N PHE A 281 30.36 -52.46 -6.70
CA PHE A 281 28.95 -52.58 -6.28
C PHE A 281 28.14 -53.24 -7.39
N SER A 282 27.15 -54.08 -7.04
CA SER A 282 26.26 -54.66 -8.05
C SER A 282 25.37 -53.59 -8.69
N SER A 283 24.93 -53.82 -9.93
CA SER A 283 24.00 -52.93 -10.64
C SER A 283 22.71 -52.67 -9.86
N SER A 284 22.26 -53.65 -9.06
CA SER A 284 21.14 -53.51 -8.12
C SER A 284 21.40 -52.53 -6.97
N THR A 285 22.63 -52.41 -6.47
CA THR A 285 22.98 -51.43 -5.43
C THR A 285 22.97 -50.02 -6.00
N TRP A 286 23.49 -49.82 -7.21
CA TRP A 286 23.42 -48.53 -7.91
C TRP A 286 21.97 -48.13 -8.24
N ALA A 287 21.18 -49.06 -8.78
CA ALA A 287 19.75 -48.84 -9.03
C ALA A 287 18.97 -48.45 -7.76
N ALA A 288 19.22 -49.14 -6.64
CA ALA A 288 18.59 -48.81 -5.35
C ALA A 288 19.07 -47.46 -4.78
N ALA A 289 20.36 -47.12 -4.94
CA ALA A 289 20.90 -45.84 -4.52
C ALA A 289 20.30 -44.67 -5.31
N VAL A 290 20.23 -44.80 -6.64
CA VAL A 290 19.68 -43.75 -7.53
C VAL A 290 18.19 -43.59 -7.33
N PHE A 291 17.42 -44.68 -7.19
CA PHE A 291 16.01 -44.59 -6.81
C PHE A 291 15.82 -43.93 -5.44
N GLY A 292 16.69 -44.25 -4.46
CA GLY A 292 16.69 -43.60 -3.15
C GLY A 292 17.00 -42.09 -3.22
N VAL A 293 17.94 -41.68 -4.08
CA VAL A 293 18.28 -40.26 -4.31
C VAL A 293 17.15 -39.52 -5.02
N ALA A 294 16.56 -40.09 -6.08
CA ALA A 294 15.43 -39.48 -6.80
C ALA A 294 14.23 -39.26 -5.86
N VAL A 295 13.79 -40.31 -5.15
CA VAL A 295 12.69 -40.18 -4.16
C VAL A 295 13.02 -39.17 -3.05
N TYR A 296 14.29 -39.09 -2.64
CA TYR A 296 14.74 -38.11 -1.64
C TYR A 296 14.68 -36.67 -2.17
N CYS A 297 15.20 -36.42 -3.37
CA CYS A 297 15.16 -35.12 -4.05
C CYS A 297 13.71 -34.66 -4.27
N TYR A 298 12.86 -35.53 -4.81
CA TYR A 298 11.42 -35.28 -4.98
C TYR A 298 10.72 -34.85 -3.68
N VAL A 299 10.91 -35.60 -2.59
CA VAL A 299 10.32 -35.24 -1.29
C VAL A 299 10.90 -33.91 -0.77
N GLY A 300 12.21 -33.67 -0.91
CA GLY A 300 12.87 -32.41 -0.55
C GLY A 300 12.33 -31.21 -1.33
N THR A 301 12.13 -31.36 -2.64
CA THR A 301 11.55 -30.34 -3.53
C THR A 301 10.10 -30.03 -3.15
N VAL A 302 9.26 -31.05 -3.01
CA VAL A 302 7.84 -30.89 -2.61
C VAL A 302 7.72 -30.22 -1.24
N VAL A 303 8.51 -30.63 -0.25
CA VAL A 303 8.57 -29.99 1.07
C VAL A 303 9.00 -28.53 0.95
N THR A 304 10.06 -28.23 0.19
CA THR A 304 10.58 -26.86 0.01
C THR A 304 9.53 -25.95 -0.63
N GLN A 305 8.85 -26.42 -1.66
CA GLN A 305 7.76 -25.67 -2.32
C GLN A 305 6.58 -25.41 -1.38
N ILE A 306 6.18 -26.40 -0.55
CA ILE A 306 5.13 -26.21 0.47
C ILE A 306 5.55 -25.16 1.50
N VAL A 307 6.80 -25.18 1.97
CA VAL A 307 7.34 -24.22 2.95
C VAL A 307 7.40 -22.80 2.37
N ILE A 308 7.84 -22.62 1.12
CA ILE A 308 7.86 -21.32 0.44
C ILE A 308 6.42 -20.81 0.26
N HIS A 309 5.54 -21.62 -0.35
CA HIS A 309 4.20 -21.17 -0.77
C HIS A 309 3.22 -20.98 0.40
N ARG A 310 3.45 -21.63 1.56
CA ARG A 310 2.66 -21.46 2.79
C ARG A 310 3.43 -20.83 3.95
N ARG A 311 4.52 -20.12 3.69
CA ARG A 311 5.45 -19.58 4.71
C ARG A 311 4.76 -18.97 5.94
N ARG A 312 3.76 -18.10 5.80
CA ARG A 312 3.05 -17.49 6.95
C ARG A 312 2.32 -18.53 7.82
N GLN A 313 1.68 -19.53 7.21
CA GLN A 313 0.96 -20.60 7.92
C GLN A 313 1.93 -21.64 8.50
N VAL A 314 3.00 -21.98 7.78
CA VAL A 314 4.02 -22.92 8.27
C VAL A 314 4.79 -22.30 9.42
N VAL A 315 5.18 -21.03 9.35
CA VAL A 315 5.86 -20.33 10.45
C VAL A 315 4.94 -20.18 11.68
N SER A 316 3.64 -19.93 11.53
CA SER A 316 2.73 -19.91 12.69
C SER A 316 2.55 -21.31 13.32
N TYR A 317 2.45 -22.37 12.50
CA TYR A 317 2.44 -23.75 13.00
C TYR A 317 3.76 -24.17 13.66
N LEU A 318 4.91 -23.73 13.13
CA LEU A 318 6.24 -23.98 13.71
C LEU A 318 6.46 -23.24 15.03
N LYS A 319 5.76 -22.13 15.27
CA LYS A 319 5.71 -21.44 16.59
C LYS A 319 4.77 -22.11 17.60
N GLY A 320 3.87 -23.00 17.17
CA GLY A 320 2.94 -23.73 18.05
C GLY A 320 3.57 -24.97 18.73
N ARG A 321 2.88 -25.56 19.72
CA ARG A 321 3.37 -26.74 20.49
C ARG A 321 3.68 -27.99 19.65
N GLY A 322 3.18 -28.10 18.42
CA GLY A 322 3.52 -29.18 17.48
C GLY A 322 4.70 -28.85 16.56
N GLY A 323 5.17 -27.59 16.55
CA GLY A 323 6.15 -27.08 15.61
C GLY A 323 7.51 -27.74 15.68
N SER A 324 8.00 -28.05 16.88
CA SER A 324 9.28 -28.74 17.10
C SER A 324 9.29 -30.15 16.52
N VAL A 325 8.15 -30.86 16.58
CA VAL A 325 7.99 -32.20 16.00
C VAL A 325 7.98 -32.13 14.47
N LEU A 326 7.26 -31.15 13.91
CA LEU A 326 7.25 -30.94 12.46
C LEU A 326 8.64 -30.52 11.94
N ALA A 327 9.33 -29.62 12.63
CA ALA A 327 10.71 -29.24 12.31
C ALA A 327 11.66 -30.45 12.35
N PHE A 328 11.55 -31.30 13.37
CA PHE A 328 12.36 -32.52 13.49
C PHE A 328 12.07 -33.55 12.38
N LEU A 329 10.81 -33.67 11.95
CA LEU A 329 10.41 -34.55 10.83
C LEU A 329 10.83 -34.01 9.46
N LEU A 330 10.91 -32.70 9.27
CA LEU A 330 11.36 -32.07 8.02
C LEU A 330 12.88 -31.94 7.92
N PHE A 331 13.60 -31.90 9.04
CA PHE A 331 15.06 -31.74 9.10
C PHE A 331 15.85 -32.72 8.20
N PRO A 332 15.53 -34.03 8.14
CA PRO A 332 16.27 -34.98 7.31
C PRO A 332 16.19 -34.68 5.80
N PHE A 333 15.18 -33.96 5.34
CA PHE A 333 14.94 -33.63 3.93
C PHE A 333 15.54 -32.27 3.52
N ILE A 334 15.86 -31.41 4.48
CA ILE A 334 16.41 -30.06 4.25
C ILE A 334 17.93 -30.03 4.56
N PHE A 335 18.42 -30.93 5.42
CA PHE A 335 19.77 -30.90 5.96
C PHE A 335 20.89 -30.92 4.89
N PRO A 336 20.89 -31.76 3.84
CA PRO A 336 21.95 -31.75 2.82
C PRO A 336 21.98 -30.45 2.00
N ALA A 337 20.83 -29.87 1.66
CA ALA A 337 20.77 -28.56 1.01
C ALA A 337 21.35 -27.46 1.91
N ALA A 338 21.03 -27.51 3.22
CA ALA A 338 21.62 -26.60 4.20
C ALA A 338 23.13 -26.81 4.42
N VAL A 339 23.63 -28.04 4.30
CA VAL A 339 25.07 -28.34 4.33
C VAL A 339 25.77 -27.80 3.08
N VAL A 340 25.23 -28.02 1.88
CA VAL A 340 25.79 -27.49 0.62
C VAL A 340 25.74 -25.96 0.58
N ALA A 341 24.63 -25.34 0.96
CA ALA A 341 24.58 -23.88 1.11
C ALA A 341 25.55 -23.37 2.19
N GLY A 342 25.71 -24.13 3.28
CA GLY A 342 26.64 -23.86 4.36
C GLY A 342 28.12 -24.03 4.00
N THR A 343 28.48 -24.70 2.90
CA THR A 343 29.86 -24.67 2.36
C THR A 343 30.10 -23.49 1.43
N ILE A 344 29.04 -22.89 0.87
CA ILE A 344 29.13 -21.66 0.04
C ILE A 344 29.21 -20.42 0.93
N ASP A 345 28.34 -20.32 1.95
CA ASP A 345 28.38 -19.26 2.95
C ASP A 345 27.79 -19.75 4.29
N ARG A 346 28.68 -20.11 5.22
CA ARG A 346 28.31 -20.77 6.47
C ARG A 346 27.51 -19.83 7.39
N GLU A 347 27.96 -18.60 7.57
CA GLU A 347 27.34 -17.69 8.54
C GLU A 347 25.97 -17.20 8.06
N ARG A 348 25.83 -16.87 6.78
CA ARG A 348 24.54 -16.45 6.20
C ARG A 348 23.50 -17.56 6.24
N THR A 349 23.90 -18.78 5.85
CA THR A 349 23.03 -19.97 5.86
C THR A 349 22.45 -20.24 7.25
N TRP A 350 23.29 -20.26 8.29
CA TRP A 350 22.84 -20.54 9.66
C TRP A 350 22.22 -19.33 10.39
N GLY A 351 22.35 -18.11 9.84
CA GLY A 351 21.64 -16.93 10.31
C GLY A 351 20.15 -16.96 9.94
N VAL A 352 19.83 -17.23 8.66
CA VAL A 352 18.44 -17.33 8.18
C VAL A 352 17.65 -18.41 8.91
N TRP A 353 18.28 -19.53 9.27
CA TRP A 353 17.62 -20.64 9.97
C TRP A 353 17.41 -20.40 11.47
N ARG A 354 18.25 -19.58 12.13
CA ARG A 354 18.18 -19.38 13.59
C ARG A 354 17.02 -18.49 14.05
N GLY A 355 16.36 -17.76 13.14
CA GLY A 355 15.17 -16.98 13.46
C GLY A 355 15.42 -15.81 14.43
N THR A 356 16.67 -15.36 14.56
CA THR A 356 17.06 -14.23 15.40
C THR A 356 16.72 -12.92 14.68
N GLU A 357 15.48 -12.48 14.84
CA GLU A 357 15.15 -11.05 14.82
C GLU A 357 15.65 -10.44 16.14
N GLU A 358 16.94 -10.09 16.18
CA GLU A 358 17.39 -9.11 17.17
C GLU A 358 16.76 -7.76 16.85
N ARG A 359 16.43 -7.00 17.91
CA ARG A 359 15.56 -5.82 17.84
C ARG A 359 16.14 -4.77 16.89
N GLU A 360 15.31 -4.26 15.98
CA GLU A 360 15.58 -3.00 15.28
C GLU A 360 15.71 -1.87 16.31
N GLY A 361 16.95 -1.48 16.63
CA GLY A 361 17.22 -0.49 17.67
C GLY A 361 18.70 -0.34 18.05
N GLU A 362 19.52 -1.39 17.98
CA GLU A 362 20.95 -1.31 18.28
C GLU A 362 21.81 -1.69 17.06
N GLY A 363 22.63 -0.74 16.60
CA GLY A 363 23.38 -0.87 15.36
C GLY A 363 24.60 -1.77 15.47
N LYS A 364 24.45 -3.08 15.22
CA LYS A 364 25.50 -3.96 14.68
C LYS A 364 24.96 -4.92 13.63
N GLU A 365 25.74 -5.06 12.55
CA GLU A 365 25.73 -6.10 11.49
C GLU A 365 24.51 -7.05 11.40
N GLY A 366 23.52 -6.75 10.54
CA GLY A 366 22.42 -7.73 10.31
C GLY A 366 21.28 -7.41 9.33
N ASN A 367 21.11 -6.17 8.85
CA ASN A 367 19.92 -5.81 8.06
C ASN A 367 20.02 -6.22 6.57
N TRP A 368 19.26 -7.25 6.19
CA TRP A 368 19.10 -7.72 4.81
C TRP A 368 17.77 -7.23 4.22
N PRO A 369 17.77 -6.58 3.04
CA PRO A 369 16.56 -6.33 2.28
C PRO A 369 15.79 -7.62 1.96
N LEU A 370 14.46 -7.57 2.02
CA LEU A 370 13.58 -8.74 1.80
C LEU A 370 13.91 -9.48 0.48
N ALA A 371 14.17 -8.72 -0.60
CA ALA A 371 14.48 -9.26 -1.92
C ALA A 371 15.77 -10.11 -1.96
N GLU A 372 16.78 -9.80 -1.14
CA GLU A 372 18.02 -10.58 -1.08
C GLU A 372 17.82 -11.90 -0.32
N ARG A 373 17.00 -11.90 0.75
CA ARG A 373 16.59 -13.12 1.45
C ARG A 373 15.76 -14.05 0.54
N GLU A 374 14.88 -13.49 -0.29
CA GLU A 374 14.07 -14.26 -1.25
C GLU A 374 14.94 -14.83 -2.38
N ALA A 375 15.89 -14.05 -2.92
CA ALA A 375 16.87 -14.55 -3.89
C ALA A 375 17.74 -15.68 -3.32
N PHE A 376 18.15 -15.58 -2.05
CA PHE A 376 18.93 -16.62 -1.37
C PHE A 376 18.14 -17.93 -1.23
N ILE A 377 16.88 -17.87 -0.78
CA ILE A 377 16.02 -19.06 -0.66
C ILE A 377 15.68 -19.66 -2.04
N SER A 378 15.44 -18.83 -3.06
CA SER A 378 15.19 -19.31 -4.43
C SER A 378 16.38 -20.10 -5.01
N ASN A 379 17.62 -19.78 -4.60
CA ASN A 379 18.78 -20.53 -5.05
C ASN A 379 18.86 -21.94 -4.43
N TRP A 380 18.20 -22.20 -3.28
CA TRP A 380 18.27 -23.52 -2.62
C TRP A 380 17.47 -24.59 -3.35
N SER A 381 16.27 -24.25 -3.87
CA SER A 381 15.50 -25.17 -4.70
C SER A 381 16.25 -25.52 -5.99
N GLU A 382 16.90 -24.54 -6.61
CA GLU A 382 17.70 -24.73 -7.84
C GLU A 382 18.92 -25.65 -7.59
N VAL A 383 19.54 -25.59 -6.40
CA VAL A 383 20.63 -26.51 -6.01
C VAL A 383 20.14 -27.96 -5.81
N LEU A 384 18.93 -28.15 -5.27
CA LEU A 384 18.34 -29.49 -5.16
C LEU A 384 18.09 -30.11 -6.54
N PHE A 385 17.48 -29.37 -7.48
CA PHE A 385 17.27 -29.82 -8.86
C PHE A 385 18.59 -30.18 -9.57
N VAL A 386 19.61 -29.33 -9.47
CA VAL A 386 20.95 -29.59 -10.04
C VAL A 386 21.58 -30.87 -9.47
N THR A 387 21.29 -31.22 -8.22
CA THR A 387 21.83 -32.42 -7.56
C THR A 387 21.13 -33.70 -8.02
N GLU A 388 19.81 -33.61 -8.27
CA GLU A 388 19.00 -34.68 -8.86
C GLU A 388 19.45 -34.98 -10.29
N ASP A 389 19.42 -33.96 -11.17
CA ASP A 389 19.80 -34.08 -12.58
C ASP A 389 21.20 -34.68 -12.75
N LEU A 390 22.17 -34.23 -11.94
CA LEU A 390 23.54 -34.73 -11.99
C LEU A 390 23.64 -36.22 -11.59
N SER A 391 22.81 -36.66 -10.65
CA SER A 391 22.76 -38.05 -10.19
C SER A 391 22.16 -38.97 -11.26
N SER A 392 21.05 -38.56 -11.89
CA SER A 392 20.41 -39.30 -12.98
C SER A 392 21.26 -39.29 -14.25
N MET A 393 21.92 -38.16 -14.58
CA MET A 393 22.94 -38.11 -15.64
C MET A 393 24.09 -39.09 -15.39
N ALA A 394 24.64 -39.13 -14.18
CA ALA A 394 25.74 -40.04 -13.85
C ALA A 394 25.30 -41.50 -14.00
N PHE A 395 24.12 -41.86 -13.50
CA PHE A 395 23.56 -43.21 -13.63
C PHE A 395 23.36 -43.62 -15.10
N ASN A 396 22.65 -42.79 -15.87
CA ASN A 396 22.37 -43.05 -17.28
C ASN A 396 23.68 -43.14 -18.11
N ALA A 397 24.67 -42.29 -17.80
CA ALA A 397 26.01 -42.38 -18.39
C ALA A 397 26.72 -43.70 -18.05
N PHE A 398 26.76 -44.10 -16.78
CA PHE A 398 27.44 -45.32 -16.33
C PHE A 398 26.88 -46.59 -16.99
N ILE A 399 25.57 -46.64 -17.24
CA ILE A 399 24.96 -47.78 -17.94
C ILE A 399 25.15 -47.66 -19.45
N ALA A 400 24.96 -46.46 -20.04
CA ALA A 400 25.20 -46.24 -21.47
C ALA A 400 26.62 -46.66 -21.90
N PHE A 401 27.66 -46.19 -21.20
CA PHE A 401 29.05 -46.56 -21.47
C PHE A 401 29.41 -47.99 -21.05
N GLY A 402 28.57 -48.66 -20.24
CA GLY A 402 28.73 -50.06 -19.84
C GLY A 402 28.25 -51.07 -20.88
N GLU A 403 27.45 -50.66 -21.86
CA GLU A 403 26.89 -51.52 -22.90
C GLU A 403 27.76 -51.55 -24.18
N ILE A 404 27.91 -52.74 -24.78
CA ILE A 404 28.75 -52.96 -25.98
C ILE A 404 28.25 -52.20 -27.24
N ARG A 405 27.03 -51.65 -27.20
CA ARG A 405 26.44 -50.78 -28.25
C ARG A 405 26.20 -49.33 -27.76
N GLY A 406 26.95 -48.89 -26.75
CA GLY A 406 26.68 -47.78 -25.81
C GLY A 406 26.46 -46.34 -26.31
N LEU A 407 26.11 -46.12 -27.59
CA LEU A 407 25.52 -44.88 -28.08
C LEU A 407 24.09 -45.06 -28.64
N TYR A 408 23.68 -46.30 -28.91
CA TYR A 408 22.36 -46.64 -29.45
C TYR A 408 21.46 -47.35 -28.42
N SER A 409 21.79 -47.28 -27.13
CA SER A 409 20.96 -47.85 -26.07
C SER A 409 19.94 -46.85 -25.55
N LEU A 410 18.87 -47.36 -24.93
CA LEU A 410 17.86 -46.54 -24.24
C LEU A 410 18.50 -45.65 -23.16
N GLN A 411 19.53 -46.17 -22.50
CA GLN A 411 20.30 -45.49 -21.47
C GLN A 411 21.15 -44.34 -22.06
N SER A 412 21.69 -44.50 -23.28
CA SER A 412 22.32 -43.40 -24.02
C SER A 412 21.32 -42.29 -24.34
N ALA A 413 20.10 -42.65 -24.79
CA ALA A 413 19.05 -41.68 -25.08
C ALA A 413 18.63 -40.90 -23.82
N ASN A 414 18.37 -41.60 -22.72
CA ASN A 414 18.07 -40.99 -21.43
C ASN A 414 19.20 -40.06 -20.97
N PHE A 415 20.47 -40.48 -21.07
CA PHE A 415 21.62 -39.63 -20.72
C PHE A 415 21.64 -38.31 -21.50
N PHE A 416 21.42 -38.34 -22.82
CA PHE A 416 21.39 -37.12 -23.64
C PHE A 416 20.17 -36.24 -23.32
N ALA A 417 19.01 -36.82 -22.99
CA ALA A 417 17.84 -36.07 -22.54
C ALA A 417 18.08 -35.37 -21.19
N THR A 418 18.59 -36.10 -20.17
CA THR A 418 18.92 -35.49 -18.86
C THR A 418 20.01 -34.43 -19.00
N LEU A 419 21.03 -34.65 -19.85
CA LEU A 419 22.06 -33.66 -20.15
C LEU A 419 21.49 -32.38 -20.80
N ALA A 420 20.53 -32.51 -21.72
CA ALA A 420 19.86 -31.36 -22.34
C ALA A 420 19.04 -30.57 -21.30
N ALA A 421 18.23 -31.26 -20.49
CA ALA A 421 17.45 -30.66 -19.41
C ALA A 421 18.34 -29.93 -18.39
N PHE A 422 19.44 -30.56 -17.97
CA PHE A 422 20.43 -29.98 -17.06
C PHE A 422 21.08 -28.70 -17.62
N VAL A 423 21.47 -28.69 -18.90
CA VAL A 423 22.02 -27.49 -19.56
C VAL A 423 20.99 -26.36 -19.61
N VAL A 424 19.71 -26.66 -19.88
CA VAL A 424 18.62 -25.67 -19.83
C VAL A 424 18.47 -25.10 -18.42
N ARG A 425 18.41 -25.95 -17.39
CA ARG A 425 18.28 -25.53 -15.98
C ARG A 425 19.47 -24.63 -15.56
N ILE A 426 20.71 -24.98 -15.92
CA ILE A 426 21.90 -24.11 -15.70
C ILE A 426 21.74 -22.75 -16.38
N VAL A 427 21.28 -22.70 -17.64
CA VAL A 427 21.07 -21.44 -18.38
C VAL A 427 19.99 -20.57 -17.71
N ILE A 428 18.92 -21.17 -17.20
CA ILE A 428 17.87 -20.46 -16.44
C ILE A 428 18.45 -19.86 -15.16
N VAL A 429 19.14 -20.67 -14.35
CA VAL A 429 19.72 -20.25 -13.06
C VAL A 429 20.73 -19.12 -13.26
N GLU A 430 21.65 -19.26 -14.23
CA GLU A 430 22.65 -18.23 -14.49
C GLU A 430 22.04 -16.96 -15.10
N SER A 431 20.99 -17.07 -15.92
CA SER A 431 20.23 -15.92 -16.44
C SER A 431 19.53 -15.16 -15.32
N ARG A 432 18.83 -15.87 -14.40
CA ARG A 432 18.21 -15.29 -13.19
C ARG A 432 19.26 -14.62 -12.30
N ARG A 433 20.38 -15.30 -12.01
CA ARG A 433 21.48 -14.78 -11.19
C ARG A 433 22.08 -13.50 -11.79
N ARG A 434 22.34 -13.47 -13.10
CA ARG A 434 22.87 -12.29 -13.80
C ARG A 434 21.88 -11.14 -13.81
N LYS A 435 20.59 -11.40 -14.01
CA LYS A 435 19.53 -10.38 -13.95
C LYS A 435 19.49 -9.73 -12.56
N MET A 436 19.38 -10.52 -11.49
CA MET A 436 19.35 -10.00 -10.11
C MET A 436 20.61 -9.22 -9.76
N LYS A 437 21.80 -9.73 -10.13
CA LYS A 437 23.07 -9.00 -9.95
C LYS A 437 23.09 -7.66 -10.70
N HIS A 438 22.50 -7.58 -11.89
CA HIS A 438 22.44 -6.35 -12.68
C HIS A 438 21.42 -5.35 -12.11
N GLU A 439 20.25 -5.80 -11.67
CA GLU A 439 19.24 -4.95 -11.02
C GLU A 439 19.74 -4.38 -9.68
N ALA A 440 20.48 -5.19 -8.89
CA ALA A 440 21.19 -4.71 -7.71
C ALA A 440 22.30 -3.69 -8.06
N LEU A 441 23.10 -3.95 -9.10
CA LEU A 441 24.15 -3.03 -9.56
C LEU A 441 23.59 -1.70 -10.07
N ILE A 442 22.42 -1.70 -10.73
CA ILE A 442 21.76 -0.47 -11.19
C ILE A 442 21.29 0.35 -9.99
N LYS A 443 20.64 -0.27 -9.00
CA LYS A 443 20.24 0.41 -7.75
C LYS A 443 21.45 0.97 -6.98
N ALA A 444 22.55 0.22 -6.94
CA ALA A 444 23.79 0.65 -6.27
C ALA A 444 24.57 1.76 -7.01
N LYS A 445 24.23 2.07 -8.27
CA LYS A 445 24.96 3.07 -9.09
C LYS A 445 24.28 4.44 -9.19
N GLN A 446 23.02 4.59 -8.79
CA GLN A 446 22.27 5.84 -9.01
C GLN A 446 22.37 6.86 -7.86
N GLU A 447 22.76 6.43 -6.66
CA GLU A 447 23.14 7.31 -5.54
C GLU A 447 24.38 6.74 -4.85
N VAL A 448 25.55 7.33 -5.07
CA VAL A 448 26.77 6.96 -4.34
C VAL A 448 27.36 8.18 -3.66
N VAL A 449 26.88 8.47 -2.46
CA VAL A 449 27.66 9.23 -1.47
C VAL A 449 28.74 8.27 -0.96
N VAL A 450 29.90 8.23 -1.62
CA VAL A 450 31.02 7.43 -1.12
C VAL A 450 31.54 8.10 0.15
N ARG A 451 31.12 7.62 1.33
CA ARG A 451 31.80 7.94 2.59
C ARG A 451 33.02 7.04 2.68
N ILE A 452 34.19 7.60 2.37
CA ILE A 452 35.43 6.84 2.26
C ILE A 452 36.14 6.86 3.61
N ASP A 453 35.99 5.77 4.37
CA ASP A 453 36.73 5.57 5.62
C ASP A 453 38.01 4.70 5.44
N ASN A 454 38.37 4.35 4.18
CA ASN A 454 39.53 3.49 3.88
C ASN A 454 40.21 3.85 2.54
N VAL A 455 41.42 4.40 2.60
CA VAL A 455 42.23 4.84 1.44
C VAL A 455 42.60 3.69 0.50
N GLY A 456 42.90 2.49 1.02
CA GLY A 456 43.28 1.35 0.18
C GLY A 456 42.16 0.90 -0.78
N LEU A 457 40.90 1.14 -0.40
CA LEU A 457 39.75 0.92 -1.28
C LEU A 457 39.71 1.97 -2.41
N VAL A 458 40.12 3.21 -2.14
CA VAL A 458 40.21 4.28 -3.16
C VAL A 458 41.31 4.00 -4.15
N GLU A 459 42.49 3.60 -3.68
CA GLU A 459 43.61 3.22 -4.55
C GLU A 459 43.21 2.06 -5.46
N GLU A 460 42.57 1.01 -4.92
CA GLU A 460 42.06 -0.11 -5.72
C GLU A 460 41.01 0.32 -6.76
N GLN A 461 40.07 1.21 -6.39
CA GLN A 461 39.02 1.70 -7.29
C GLN A 461 39.54 2.66 -8.37
N LEU A 462 40.50 3.53 -8.04
CA LEU A 462 41.21 4.40 -8.98
C LEU A 462 42.01 3.57 -9.99
N HIS A 463 42.81 2.59 -9.51
CA HIS A 463 43.60 1.72 -10.39
C HIS A 463 42.73 0.90 -11.35
N ARG A 464 41.51 0.53 -10.94
CA ARG A 464 40.53 -0.18 -11.78
C ARG A 464 39.82 0.71 -12.82
N ARG A 465 39.98 2.03 -12.78
CA ARG A 465 39.30 3.02 -13.65
C ARG A 465 37.77 2.95 -13.63
N GLU A 466 37.17 2.46 -12.53
CA GLU A 466 35.71 2.32 -12.42
C GLU A 466 35.00 3.63 -12.00
N LEU A 467 35.76 4.67 -11.66
CA LEU A 467 35.29 5.95 -11.08
C LEU A 467 35.03 7.09 -12.08
N VAL A 468 35.22 6.86 -13.40
CA VAL A 468 35.15 7.91 -14.45
C VAL A 468 33.76 8.60 -14.57
N GLU A 469 32.71 8.03 -13.97
CA GLU A 469 31.34 8.58 -14.00
C GLU A 469 30.94 9.32 -12.69
N LEU A 470 31.85 9.52 -11.72
CA LEU A 470 31.56 10.25 -10.47
C LEU A 470 31.49 11.77 -10.65
N ARG A 471 30.35 12.37 -10.30
CA ARG A 471 30.16 13.84 -10.29
C ARG A 471 30.33 14.52 -8.92
N ARG A 472 30.17 13.79 -7.82
CA ARG A 472 30.28 14.31 -6.44
C ARG A 472 31.15 13.37 -5.60
N MET A 473 31.99 13.93 -4.73
CA MET A 473 32.89 13.16 -3.86
C MET A 473 33.03 13.83 -2.49
N THR A 474 32.75 13.06 -1.44
CA THR A 474 33.03 13.44 -0.05
C THR A 474 34.21 12.62 0.44
N VAL A 475 35.26 13.28 0.94
CA VAL A 475 36.46 12.61 1.43
C VAL A 475 36.66 12.97 2.90
N SER A 476 36.44 12.00 3.79
CA SER A 476 36.78 12.10 5.21
C SER A 476 38.21 11.57 5.39
N LEU A 477 39.16 12.45 5.69
CA LEU A 477 40.58 12.09 5.78
C LEU A 477 40.96 11.86 7.24
N PHE A 478 41.50 10.68 7.58
CA PHE A 478 41.68 10.27 8.97
C PHE A 478 43.10 10.48 9.51
N ARG A 479 44.11 10.61 8.64
CA ARG A 479 45.54 10.81 8.98
C ARG A 479 46.21 11.73 7.96
N SER A 480 47.27 12.46 8.34
CA SER A 480 48.01 13.32 7.39
C SER A 480 48.61 12.52 6.22
N GLY A 481 49.10 11.32 6.50
CA GLY A 481 49.58 10.38 5.47
C GLY A 481 48.52 9.99 4.43
N ASP A 482 47.24 9.95 4.80
CA ASP A 482 46.14 9.67 3.86
C ASP A 482 46.04 10.79 2.81
N ILE A 483 46.30 12.04 3.21
CA ILE A 483 46.26 13.21 2.32
C ILE A 483 47.46 13.20 1.37
N VAL A 484 48.65 12.81 1.85
CA VAL A 484 49.83 12.69 0.99
C VAL A 484 49.63 11.61 -0.06
N SER A 485 49.18 10.40 0.33
CA SER A 485 48.84 9.33 -0.62
C SER A 485 47.71 9.73 -1.57
N PHE A 486 46.66 10.38 -1.08
CA PHE A 486 45.58 10.90 -1.93
C PHE A 486 46.13 11.91 -2.95
N SER A 487 47.01 12.84 -2.53
CA SER A 487 47.61 13.85 -3.42
C SER A 487 48.44 13.23 -4.54
N GLN A 488 49.25 12.21 -4.23
CA GLN A 488 50.09 11.50 -5.21
C GLN A 488 49.28 10.68 -6.21
N ASN A 489 48.13 10.13 -5.81
CA ASN A 489 47.23 9.40 -6.71
C ASN A 489 46.32 10.33 -7.53
N PHE A 490 46.02 11.55 -7.04
CA PHE A 490 45.15 12.51 -7.73
C PHE A 490 45.88 13.25 -8.87
N SER A 491 47.20 13.47 -8.73
CA SER A 491 48.03 14.19 -9.71
C SER A 491 48.22 13.47 -11.05
N GLU A 492 47.86 12.18 -11.16
CA GLU A 492 47.83 11.44 -12.44
C GLU A 492 46.64 11.82 -13.35
N GLY A 493 45.74 12.72 -12.90
CA GLY A 493 44.64 13.26 -13.72
C GLY A 493 43.43 12.33 -13.86
N ALA A 494 43.17 11.49 -12.84
CA ALA A 494 42.21 10.39 -12.91
C ALA A 494 40.71 10.78 -12.85
N ILE A 495 40.36 12.00 -12.41
CA ILE A 495 38.96 12.43 -12.18
C ILE A 495 38.68 13.80 -12.82
N PRO A 496 38.41 13.87 -14.15
CA PRO A 496 38.26 15.15 -14.86
C PRO A 496 36.95 15.92 -14.58
N ASP A 497 35.89 15.22 -14.13
CA ASP A 497 34.51 15.74 -14.09
C ASP A 497 33.93 15.92 -12.67
N LEU A 498 34.79 16.11 -11.66
CA LEU A 498 34.34 16.33 -10.28
C LEU A 498 33.71 17.73 -10.12
N GLU A 499 32.40 17.79 -9.81
CA GLU A 499 31.65 19.05 -9.62
C GLU A 499 31.64 19.53 -8.15
N ASP A 500 31.76 18.61 -7.18
CA ASP A 500 31.64 18.87 -5.74
C ASP A 500 32.69 18.07 -4.96
N LEU A 501 33.55 18.78 -4.21
CA LEU A 501 34.59 18.23 -3.35
C LEU A 501 34.42 18.76 -1.92
N LYS A 502 34.03 17.85 -1.02
CA LYS A 502 34.00 18.09 0.43
C LYS A 502 35.12 17.31 1.11
N ILE A 503 36.03 18.04 1.78
CA ILE A 503 37.04 17.46 2.66
C ILE A 503 36.60 17.71 4.11
N GLU A 504 36.54 16.65 4.90
CA GLU A 504 36.24 16.73 6.34
C GLU A 504 37.44 16.25 7.16
N PRO A 505 37.83 16.97 8.24
CA PRO A 505 38.85 16.49 9.18
C PRO A 505 38.32 15.31 10.01
N PRO A 506 39.20 14.51 10.63
CA PRO A 506 38.77 13.40 11.48
C PRO A 506 38.06 13.92 12.72
N SER A 507 36.89 13.35 13.04
CA SER A 507 36.01 13.81 14.14
C SER A 507 36.65 13.77 15.55
N SER A 508 37.83 13.14 15.69
CA SER A 508 38.61 13.02 16.92
C SER A 508 39.74 14.03 17.06
N SER A 509 39.95 14.95 16.11
CA SER A 509 41.12 15.86 16.10
C SER A 509 41.07 17.03 17.10
N ALA A 510 39.96 17.23 17.82
CA ALA A 510 39.71 18.40 18.68
C ALA A 510 40.60 18.54 19.94
N GLN A 511 41.73 17.81 20.02
CA GLN A 511 42.67 17.80 21.15
C GLN A 511 44.16 17.71 20.77
N LEU A 512 44.51 17.78 19.48
CA LEU A 512 45.91 17.93 19.06
C LEU A 512 46.26 19.43 19.02
N GLY A 513 47.42 19.80 19.56
CA GLY A 513 47.91 21.19 19.55
C GLY A 513 48.40 21.64 18.17
N GLU A 514 48.78 22.91 18.06
CA GLU A 514 49.26 23.59 16.84
C GLU A 514 50.65 23.09 16.33
N ASP A 515 50.83 21.77 16.23
CA ASP A 515 52.06 21.13 15.75
C ASP A 515 52.03 20.91 14.21
N GLU A 516 53.20 20.56 13.63
CA GLU A 516 53.49 20.59 12.18
C GLU A 516 52.52 19.84 11.25
N SER A 517 51.66 18.95 11.76
CA SER A 517 50.72 18.15 10.97
C SER A 517 49.70 18.97 10.16
N ASP A 518 49.25 20.11 10.68
CA ASP A 518 48.25 20.93 9.95
C ASP A 518 48.86 21.57 8.68
N LYS A 519 50.18 21.82 8.68
CA LYS A 519 50.89 22.30 7.50
C LYS A 519 50.96 21.23 6.40
N GLU A 520 51.16 19.96 6.75
CA GLU A 520 51.12 18.85 5.78
C GLU A 520 49.73 18.69 5.15
N ILE A 521 48.66 18.87 5.93
CA ILE A 521 47.27 18.83 5.46
C ILE A 521 47.03 19.93 4.43
N VAL A 522 47.42 21.17 4.75
CA VAL A 522 47.29 22.33 3.86
C VAL A 522 48.11 22.17 2.58
N GLU A 523 49.38 21.75 2.70
CA GLU A 523 50.23 21.50 1.52
C GLU A 523 49.69 20.35 0.67
N GLY A 524 49.15 19.29 1.27
CA GLY A 524 48.53 18.17 0.56
C GLY A 524 47.26 18.58 -0.21
N VAL A 525 46.38 19.36 0.41
CA VAL A 525 45.17 19.89 -0.24
C VAL A 525 45.52 20.89 -1.34
N CYS A 526 46.45 21.82 -1.09
CA CYS A 526 46.94 22.72 -2.15
C CYS A 526 47.56 21.91 -3.30
N ARG A 527 48.33 20.84 -3.04
CA ARG A 527 48.92 19.98 -4.07
C ARG A 527 47.87 19.25 -4.91
N VAL A 528 46.84 18.68 -4.29
CA VAL A 528 45.67 18.07 -4.99
C VAL A 528 45.06 19.08 -5.97
N LEU A 529 44.85 20.33 -5.55
CA LEU A 529 44.22 21.37 -6.37
C LEU A 529 45.15 21.92 -7.47
N VAL A 530 46.45 22.06 -7.20
CA VAL A 530 47.46 22.51 -8.19
C VAL A 530 47.70 21.47 -9.28
N GLU A 531 47.91 20.21 -8.89
CA GLU A 531 48.34 19.14 -9.79
C GLU A 531 47.16 18.47 -10.49
N GLY A 532 46.03 18.30 -9.79
CA GLY A 532 44.86 17.54 -10.27
C GLY A 532 44.05 18.18 -11.40
N LYS A 533 44.32 19.44 -11.78
CA LYS A 533 43.58 20.22 -12.80
C LYS A 533 42.04 20.02 -12.74
N PRO A 534 41.37 20.33 -11.62
CA PRO A 534 39.93 20.10 -11.46
C PRO A 534 39.09 21.11 -12.27
N LEU A 535 39.01 20.91 -13.59
CA LEU A 535 38.39 21.84 -14.56
C LEU A 535 36.87 22.02 -14.41
N SER A 536 36.20 21.19 -13.60
CA SER A 536 34.76 21.17 -13.41
C SER A 536 34.29 21.47 -11.99
N LEU A 537 35.20 21.74 -11.04
CA LEU A 537 34.84 21.92 -9.64
C LEU A 537 34.03 23.20 -9.42
N ARG A 538 32.81 23.05 -8.90
CA ARG A 538 31.89 24.15 -8.57
C ARG A 538 31.81 24.40 -7.07
N ILE A 539 31.82 23.36 -6.25
CA ILE A 539 31.72 23.45 -4.80
C ILE A 539 33.02 22.93 -4.17
N LEU A 540 33.66 23.77 -3.37
CA LEU A 540 34.84 23.41 -2.57
C LEU A 540 34.56 23.67 -1.09
N SER A 541 34.51 22.61 -0.29
CA SER A 541 34.32 22.69 1.15
C SER A 541 35.52 22.11 1.89
N LEU A 542 36.28 22.98 2.55
CA LEU A 542 37.44 22.68 3.39
C LEU A 542 37.15 23.02 4.87
N SER A 543 35.89 22.99 5.27
CA SER A 543 35.46 23.44 6.59
C SER A 543 36.03 22.55 7.71
N ALA A 544 36.59 23.21 8.72
CA ALA A 544 37.36 22.66 9.85
C ALA A 544 38.75 22.07 9.50
N CYS A 545 39.29 22.27 8.28
CA CYS A 545 40.61 21.76 7.88
C CYS A 545 41.83 22.59 8.36
N GLN A 546 41.72 23.35 9.46
CA GLN A 546 42.81 24.14 10.09
C GLN A 546 43.77 24.88 9.11
N LEU A 547 43.22 25.54 8.09
CA LEU A 547 44.03 26.18 7.03
C LEU A 547 45.02 27.25 7.54
N GLY A 548 44.66 27.97 8.59
CA GLY A 548 45.42 29.11 9.11
C GLY A 548 45.54 30.27 8.10
N ASP A 549 46.36 31.26 8.45
CA ASP A 549 46.64 32.41 7.57
C ASP A 549 47.43 31.99 6.31
N SER A 550 48.34 31.02 6.44
CA SER A 550 49.17 30.51 5.33
C SER A 550 48.38 29.66 4.33
N GLY A 551 47.49 28.77 4.78
CA GLY A 551 46.62 28.00 3.90
C GLY A 551 45.55 28.87 3.23
N CYS A 552 45.06 29.91 3.93
CA CYS A 552 44.22 30.93 3.32
C CYS A 552 44.95 31.69 2.19
N ALA A 553 46.21 32.08 2.41
CA ALA A 553 47.05 32.70 1.38
C ALA A 553 47.34 31.75 0.20
N CYS A 554 47.63 30.47 0.46
CA CYS A 554 47.79 29.44 -0.59
C CYS A 554 46.53 29.33 -1.46
N LEU A 555 45.36 29.20 -0.81
CA LEU A 555 44.07 29.08 -1.48
C LEU A 555 43.74 30.32 -2.33
N VAL A 556 44.02 31.53 -1.84
CA VAL A 556 43.92 32.78 -2.61
C VAL A 556 44.83 32.72 -3.85
N GLY A 557 46.08 32.29 -3.72
CA GLY A 557 47.00 32.12 -4.85
C GLY A 557 46.47 31.18 -5.94
N LEU A 558 45.71 30.13 -5.58
CA LEU A 558 45.07 29.24 -6.56
C LEU A 558 43.96 29.94 -7.37
N PHE A 559 43.26 30.91 -6.78
CA PHE A 559 42.33 31.77 -7.53
C PHE A 559 43.07 32.81 -8.36
N GLU A 560 44.16 33.41 -7.86
CA GLU A 560 45.00 34.36 -8.61
C GLU A 560 45.64 33.72 -9.87
N GLU A 561 46.09 32.47 -9.76
CA GLU A 561 46.58 31.66 -10.89
C GLU A 561 45.45 31.17 -11.83
N GLY A 562 44.17 31.39 -11.50
CA GLY A 562 43.04 30.90 -12.28
C GLY A 562 42.88 29.37 -12.28
N ARG A 563 43.39 28.66 -11.25
CA ARG A 563 43.31 27.19 -11.12
C ARG A 563 41.94 26.68 -10.73
N LEU A 564 41.11 27.54 -10.15
CA LEU A 564 39.75 27.23 -9.68
C LEU A 564 38.66 28.01 -10.46
N PRO A 565 38.66 28.00 -11.81
CA PRO A 565 37.90 28.95 -12.63
C PRO A 565 36.37 28.74 -12.63
N ARG A 566 35.88 27.69 -11.97
CA ARG A 566 34.45 27.33 -11.88
C ARG A 566 33.92 27.23 -10.45
N VAL A 567 34.77 27.41 -9.43
CA VAL A 567 34.33 27.32 -8.04
C VAL A 567 33.44 28.51 -7.75
N SER A 568 32.15 28.25 -7.56
CA SER A 568 31.14 29.25 -7.21
C SER A 568 30.74 29.19 -5.73
N VAL A 569 31.06 28.10 -5.03
CA VAL A 569 30.81 27.96 -3.58
C VAL A 569 32.10 27.58 -2.87
N LEU A 570 32.56 28.44 -1.95
CA LEU A 570 33.73 28.18 -1.12
C LEU A 570 33.36 28.20 0.38
N ARG A 571 33.54 27.05 1.06
CA ARG A 571 33.20 26.88 2.48
C ARG A 571 34.45 26.59 3.31
N ILE A 572 34.95 27.60 4.00
CA ILE A 572 36.16 27.55 4.84
C ILE A 572 35.84 27.95 6.30
N ARG A 573 34.73 27.41 6.82
CA ARG A 573 34.29 27.56 8.20
C ARG A 573 35.30 26.93 9.18
N SER A 574 35.53 27.54 10.33
CA SER A 574 36.36 26.99 11.43
C SER A 574 37.79 26.59 11.00
N CYS A 575 38.39 27.35 10.08
CA CYS A 575 39.69 27.02 9.47
C CYS A 575 40.89 27.73 10.12
N GLY A 576 40.74 28.32 11.31
CA GLY A 576 41.82 29.03 11.99
C GLY A 576 42.30 30.31 11.29
N ILE A 577 41.49 30.87 10.36
CA ILE A 577 41.89 32.06 9.59
C ILE A 577 41.90 33.28 10.53
N GLY A 578 43.08 33.84 10.73
CA GLY A 578 43.37 34.97 11.61
C GLY A 578 43.44 36.29 10.84
N ARG A 579 44.38 37.16 11.23
CA ARG A 579 44.53 38.50 10.64
C ARG A 579 45.22 38.46 9.29
N GLY A 580 46.27 37.66 9.12
CA GLY A 580 47.01 37.59 7.85
C GLY A 580 46.14 37.04 6.72
N GLY A 581 45.31 36.04 7.02
CA GLY A 581 44.36 35.47 6.08
C GLY A 581 43.20 36.41 5.77
N SER A 582 42.72 37.22 6.73
CA SER A 582 41.75 38.28 6.43
C SER A 582 42.34 39.38 5.55
N GLU A 583 43.60 39.79 5.76
CA GLU A 583 44.31 40.72 4.86
C GLU A 583 44.53 40.12 3.45
N CYS A 584 44.75 38.81 3.33
CA CYS A 584 44.85 38.12 2.04
C CYS A 584 43.49 38.06 1.31
N LEU A 585 42.42 37.63 1.99
CA LEU A 585 41.06 37.64 1.46
C LEU A 585 40.60 39.04 1.06
N GLN A 586 40.98 40.06 1.83
CA GLN A 586 40.70 41.45 1.50
C GLN A 586 41.37 41.87 0.19
N LYS A 587 42.67 41.57 0.02
CA LYS A 587 43.40 41.88 -1.22
C LYS A 587 42.82 41.15 -2.43
N ALA A 588 42.52 39.86 -2.28
CA ALA A 588 41.90 39.04 -3.32
C ALA A 588 40.50 39.55 -3.71
N GLY A 589 39.70 39.95 -2.70
CA GLY A 589 38.42 40.62 -2.89
C GLY A 589 38.57 41.90 -3.71
N TRP A 590 39.38 42.85 -3.26
CA TRP A 590 39.62 44.11 -3.99
C TRP A 590 40.14 43.88 -5.42
N GLY A 591 41.05 42.93 -5.63
CA GLY A 591 41.59 42.58 -6.93
C GLY A 591 40.60 41.90 -7.88
N GLY A 592 39.37 41.60 -7.44
CA GLY A 592 38.37 40.89 -8.25
C GLY A 592 38.68 39.41 -8.47
N VAL A 593 39.73 38.87 -7.84
CA VAL A 593 40.21 37.49 -7.95
C VAL A 593 39.11 36.48 -7.58
N LEU A 594 38.25 36.87 -6.63
CA LEU A 594 37.17 36.03 -6.09
C LEU A 594 35.78 36.38 -6.66
N SER A 595 35.71 37.17 -7.74
CA SER A 595 34.46 37.61 -8.39
C SER A 595 33.61 36.48 -8.99
N GLY A 596 34.16 35.27 -9.14
CA GLY A 596 33.42 34.08 -9.57
C GLY A 596 32.64 33.36 -8.45
N LEU A 597 32.82 33.75 -7.18
CA LEU A 597 32.12 33.13 -6.06
C LEU A 597 30.68 33.67 -5.92
N GLU A 598 29.72 32.75 -5.83
CA GLU A 598 28.32 32.97 -5.43
C GLU A 598 28.15 32.87 -3.89
N GLU A 599 28.98 32.09 -3.21
CA GLU A 599 28.92 31.85 -1.76
C GLU A 599 30.33 31.77 -1.14
N LEU A 600 30.54 32.52 -0.05
CA LEU A 600 31.75 32.45 0.78
C LEU A 600 31.35 32.32 2.27
N ASP A 601 31.62 31.14 2.85
CA ASP A 601 31.37 30.86 4.27
C ASP A 601 32.68 30.95 5.08
N LEU A 602 32.79 32.00 5.91
CA LEU A 602 33.92 32.29 6.78
C LEU A 602 33.60 32.10 8.27
N ARG A 603 32.46 31.46 8.61
CA ARG A 603 32.03 31.28 10.02
C ARG A 603 33.13 30.67 10.89
N ASP A 604 33.12 31.01 12.17
CA ASP A 604 33.99 30.43 13.19
C ASP A 604 35.52 30.62 12.94
N ASN A 605 35.91 31.69 12.24
CA ASN A 605 37.30 32.13 12.06
C ASN A 605 37.63 33.40 12.88
N GLY A 606 38.91 33.60 13.21
CA GLY A 606 39.38 34.73 14.03
C GLY A 606 39.31 36.09 13.31
N LEU A 607 39.69 36.12 12.03
CA LEU A 607 39.63 37.26 11.10
C LEU A 607 40.21 38.60 11.62
N GLY A 608 41.10 38.58 12.61
CA GLY A 608 41.72 39.80 13.15
C GLY A 608 40.76 40.74 13.88
N GLY A 609 39.68 40.22 14.48
CA GLY A 609 38.72 41.02 15.26
C GLY A 609 37.78 41.88 14.41
N LYS A 610 37.21 42.96 14.98
CA LYS A 610 36.22 43.82 14.29
C LYS A 610 36.79 44.47 13.02
N GLY A 611 38.03 44.98 13.09
CA GLY A 611 38.70 45.63 11.96
C GLY A 611 38.88 44.71 10.75
N GLY A 612 39.48 43.53 10.94
CA GLY A 612 39.68 42.59 9.83
C GLY A 612 38.38 42.00 9.26
N ARG A 613 37.35 41.78 10.08
CA ARG A 613 36.01 41.40 9.61
C ARG A 613 35.39 42.48 8.72
N LEU A 614 35.45 43.75 9.15
CA LEU A 614 34.93 44.89 8.38
C LEU A 614 35.72 45.07 7.08
N SER A 615 37.05 44.94 7.14
CA SER A 615 37.94 45.18 6.00
C SER A 615 37.72 44.18 4.86
N VAL A 616 37.59 42.88 5.18
CA VAL A 616 37.16 41.85 4.23
C VAL A 616 35.79 42.19 3.67
N CYS A 617 34.81 42.50 4.52
CA CYS A 617 33.44 42.68 4.06
C CYS A 617 33.26 43.88 3.11
N VAL A 618 33.98 44.99 3.33
CA VAL A 618 33.98 46.14 2.40
C VAL A 618 34.56 45.73 1.04
N ALA A 619 35.63 44.92 1.01
CA ALA A 619 36.24 44.44 -0.22
C ALA A 619 35.29 43.56 -1.06
N PHE A 620 34.50 42.68 -0.43
CA PHE A 620 33.51 41.88 -1.15
C PHE A 620 32.25 42.67 -1.53
N HIS A 621 31.82 43.65 -0.72
CA HIS A 621 30.68 44.49 -1.06
C HIS A 621 30.92 45.33 -2.33
N ALA A 622 32.16 45.81 -2.53
CA ALA A 622 32.57 46.53 -3.73
C ALA A 622 32.39 45.74 -5.04
N HIS A 623 32.33 44.40 -4.97
CA HIS A 623 32.14 43.50 -6.11
C HIS A 623 30.76 42.83 -6.15
N GLY A 624 29.76 43.42 -5.47
CA GLY A 624 28.36 43.02 -5.61
C GLY A 624 27.85 41.92 -4.66
N PHE A 625 28.57 41.62 -3.57
CA PHE A 625 28.02 40.78 -2.50
C PHE A 625 27.05 41.60 -1.62
N VAL A 626 25.76 41.27 -1.67
CA VAL A 626 24.65 42.11 -1.12
C VAL A 626 24.15 41.67 0.26
N GLN A 627 24.56 40.51 0.81
CA GLN A 627 24.06 40.02 2.10
C GLN A 627 25.18 39.68 3.10
N LEU A 628 24.96 40.13 4.34
CA LEU A 628 25.93 40.18 5.43
C LEU A 628 25.19 39.82 6.72
N TYR A 629 25.47 38.64 7.29
CA TYR A 629 24.88 38.17 8.54
C TYR A 629 25.89 38.21 9.69
N SER A 630 25.49 38.79 10.82
CA SER A 630 26.21 38.70 12.09
C SER A 630 25.35 38.00 13.15
N HIS A 631 25.97 37.12 13.92
CA HIS A 631 25.35 36.45 15.06
C HIS A 631 26.26 36.62 16.27
N GLY A 632 25.67 37.03 17.40
CA GLY A 632 26.33 37.14 18.69
C GLY A 632 25.59 36.30 19.73
N LEU A 633 26.33 35.51 20.49
CA LEU A 633 25.82 34.68 21.58
C LEU A 633 26.40 35.20 22.91
N GLU A 634 25.52 35.63 23.82
CA GLU A 634 25.89 35.76 25.23
C GLU A 634 25.91 34.37 25.88
N GLY A 635 26.89 34.13 26.76
CA GLY A 635 27.13 32.82 27.34
C GLY A 635 26.21 32.49 28.52
N GLY A 636 25.39 31.45 28.37
CA GLY A 636 24.83 30.70 29.49
C GLY A 636 25.57 29.36 29.64
N ALA A 637 26.17 29.10 30.80
CA ALA A 637 26.87 27.84 31.05
C ALA A 637 25.87 26.70 31.29
N GLY A 638 25.92 25.67 30.45
CA GLY A 638 25.11 24.45 30.59
C GLY A 638 25.49 23.43 29.52
N GLY A 639 26.21 22.38 29.89
CA GLY A 639 26.60 21.32 28.97
C GLY A 639 25.43 20.39 28.65
N GLY A 640 25.21 20.13 27.36
CA GLY A 640 24.23 19.18 26.85
C GLY A 640 24.32 19.09 25.33
N GLU A 641 24.53 17.89 24.79
CA GLU A 641 24.75 17.69 23.35
C GLU A 641 23.48 17.95 22.54
N VAL A 642 23.53 18.93 21.62
CA VAL A 642 22.56 19.08 20.54
C VAL A 642 23.31 19.36 19.23
N LYS A 643 23.53 18.30 18.45
CA LYS A 643 23.96 18.37 17.05
C LYS A 643 23.20 17.30 16.25
N THR A 644 22.39 17.75 15.27
CA THR A 644 22.36 17.24 13.87
C THR A 644 21.23 17.85 13.01
N GLU A 645 20.13 18.33 13.59
CA GLU A 645 18.90 18.61 12.81
C GLU A 645 18.87 19.96 12.03
N VAL A 646 19.68 20.95 12.42
CA VAL A 646 19.60 22.33 11.87
C VAL A 646 20.25 22.49 10.47
N GLU A 647 20.97 21.49 9.97
CA GLU A 647 21.74 21.60 8.72
C GLU A 647 20.99 21.16 7.45
N LYS A 648 19.79 20.57 7.54
CA LYS A 648 19.07 20.02 6.38
C LYS A 648 18.23 21.00 5.55
N GLU A 649 17.90 22.19 6.06
CA GLU A 649 16.88 23.07 5.43
C GLU A 649 17.42 24.32 4.70
N ARG A 650 18.75 24.46 4.53
CA ARG A 650 19.37 25.75 4.13
C ARG A 650 19.80 25.89 2.67
N GLU A 651 19.59 24.89 1.82
CA GLU A 651 20.19 24.76 0.47
C GLU A 651 19.43 25.45 -0.70
N ARG A 652 18.67 26.52 -0.44
CA ARG A 652 18.21 27.44 -1.51
C ARG A 652 18.56 28.89 -1.16
N LEU A 653 18.84 29.67 -2.21
CA LEU A 653 19.29 31.08 -2.29
C LEU A 653 20.80 31.26 -2.61
N VAL A 654 21.05 31.90 -3.76
CA VAL A 654 22.38 32.23 -4.35
C VAL A 654 22.81 33.64 -3.91
N GLY A 655 24.11 33.88 -3.73
CA GLY A 655 24.67 35.21 -3.43
C GLY A 655 24.75 35.54 -1.94
N ARG A 656 25.69 34.93 -1.19
CA ARG A 656 25.81 35.11 0.28
C ARG A 656 27.25 35.15 0.82
N MET A 657 27.49 36.05 1.78
CA MET A 657 28.67 36.05 2.65
C MET A 657 28.21 35.86 4.11
N VAL A 658 28.84 34.96 4.87
CA VAL A 658 28.38 34.60 6.23
C VAL A 658 29.55 34.47 7.20
N TRP A 659 29.47 35.11 8.37
CA TRP A 659 30.36 34.82 9.51
C TRP A 659 29.64 34.94 10.87
N VAL A 660 30.31 34.50 11.94
CA VAL A 660 29.86 34.58 13.34
C VAL A 660 31.06 35.07 14.16
N GLY A 661 30.82 35.83 15.24
CA GLY A 661 31.89 36.44 16.03
C GLY A 661 31.69 36.29 17.53
N LYS A 662 32.72 35.80 18.22
CA LYS A 662 32.90 35.97 19.67
C LYS A 662 33.59 37.32 19.91
N GLU A 663 33.25 38.01 21.00
CA GLU A 663 33.98 39.19 21.48
C GLU A 663 34.97 38.77 22.56
N GLU A 664 36.19 39.32 22.49
CA GLU A 664 37.15 39.33 23.59
C GLU A 664 37.46 40.80 23.91
N GLY A 665 37.51 41.13 25.20
CA GLY A 665 37.50 42.52 25.66
C GLY A 665 38.84 43.24 25.42
N GLY A 666 38.75 44.44 24.84
CA GLY A 666 39.87 45.40 24.75
C GLY A 666 39.48 46.72 25.42
N GLU A 667 40.47 47.40 26.01
CA GLU A 667 40.27 48.57 26.86
C GLU A 667 39.86 49.85 26.10
N ARG A 668 39.23 50.79 26.82
CA ARG A 668 38.87 52.11 26.31
C ARG A 668 39.95 53.13 26.68
N GLU A 669 40.56 53.75 25.67
CA GLU A 669 41.15 55.08 25.81
C GLU A 669 40.18 56.14 25.27
N GLY A 670 40.12 57.31 25.89
CA GLY A 670 39.26 58.43 25.49
C GLY A 670 40.08 59.64 25.05
N LEU A 671 39.55 60.41 24.08
CA LEU A 671 40.13 61.66 23.60
C LEU A 671 39.07 62.76 23.43
N ASP A 672 39.52 64.02 23.36
CA ASP A 672 38.72 65.20 23.70
C ASP A 672 37.94 65.89 22.56
N GLY A 673 37.15 66.90 22.95
CA GLY A 673 36.18 67.62 22.13
C GLY A 673 36.71 68.64 21.11
N ALA A 674 38.02 68.72 20.84
CA ALA A 674 38.57 69.68 19.88
C ALA A 674 38.30 69.40 18.37
N SER A 675 37.64 68.28 18.01
CA SER A 675 37.56 67.83 16.60
C SER A 675 36.39 68.38 15.76
N VAL A 676 35.51 69.22 16.32
CA VAL A 676 34.27 69.68 15.65
C VAL A 676 34.54 70.50 14.37
N GLU A 677 35.64 71.27 14.31
CA GLU A 677 35.93 72.13 13.14
C GLU A 677 36.42 71.37 11.88
N LYS A 678 36.72 70.07 11.96
CA LYS A 678 37.09 69.26 10.77
C LYS A 678 35.89 68.71 9.99
N PHE A 679 34.67 68.91 10.48
CA PHE A 679 33.40 68.48 9.85
C PHE A 679 33.26 68.89 8.36
N VAL A 680 33.94 69.96 7.94
CA VAL A 680 33.82 70.54 6.59
C VAL A 680 34.73 69.85 5.54
N GLN A 681 35.66 68.95 5.92
CA GLN A 681 36.72 68.46 5.01
C GLN A 681 36.71 66.95 4.67
N GLY A 682 35.67 66.20 5.04
CA GLY A 682 35.33 64.92 4.37
C GLY A 682 36.16 63.67 4.73
N GLN A 683 36.54 63.50 6.01
CA GLN A 683 37.21 62.33 6.59
C GLN A 683 36.82 62.19 8.10
N MET A 684 36.64 61.02 8.74
CA MET A 684 36.62 59.61 8.29
C MET A 684 35.92 58.72 9.38
N GLU A 685 35.30 57.60 8.97
CA GLU A 685 34.87 56.44 9.81
C GLU A 685 33.84 56.66 10.97
N SER A 686 33.50 55.56 11.70
CA SER A 686 32.10 55.13 11.84
C SER A 686 31.36 55.32 13.18
N GLU A 687 31.94 55.92 14.23
CA GLU A 687 31.35 55.85 15.58
C GLU A 687 30.35 56.97 15.96
N GLY A 688 30.21 58.03 15.15
CA GLY A 688 29.39 59.20 15.49
C GLY A 688 27.85 59.04 15.44
N PHE A 689 27.32 57.95 14.89
CA PHE A 689 25.87 57.81 14.63
C PHE A 689 25.02 57.52 15.89
N ALA A 690 25.60 56.84 16.89
CA ALA A 690 24.86 56.31 18.04
C ALA A 690 24.47 57.35 19.11
N GLU A 691 25.11 58.52 19.11
CA GLU A 691 24.83 59.59 20.07
C GLU A 691 23.74 60.54 19.57
N PHE A 692 23.72 60.82 18.26
CA PHE A 692 22.73 61.68 17.58
C PHE A 692 21.27 61.19 17.76
N CYS A 693 21.03 59.87 17.78
CA CYS A 693 19.70 59.31 17.98
C CYS A 693 19.16 59.44 19.42
N ARG A 694 19.95 59.91 20.39
CA ARG A 694 19.59 59.87 21.82
C ARG A 694 18.71 61.06 22.27
N GLU A 695 18.78 62.21 21.60
CA GLU A 695 18.19 63.47 22.09
C GLU A 695 16.81 63.85 21.51
N GLU A 696 16.39 63.31 20.36
CA GLU A 696 15.18 63.81 19.69
C GLU A 696 13.87 63.27 20.32
N LYS A 697 13.11 64.14 20.98
CA LYS A 697 11.75 63.88 21.47
C LYS A 697 10.72 64.20 20.38
N GLY A 698 10.19 63.18 19.70
CA GLY A 698 9.03 63.36 18.82
C GLY A 698 8.83 62.36 17.68
N GLY A 699 9.59 61.26 17.59
CA GLY A 699 9.44 60.26 16.51
C GLY A 699 9.85 60.73 15.11
N GLY A 700 10.26 61.99 14.95
CA GLY A 700 10.71 62.60 13.69
C GLY A 700 11.93 61.91 13.08
N CYS A 701 12.81 61.35 13.91
CA CYS A 701 13.95 60.55 13.46
C CYS A 701 13.51 59.21 12.84
N LEU A 702 12.52 58.51 13.41
CA LEU A 702 11.95 57.30 12.81
C LEU A 702 11.22 57.63 11.49
N ARG A 703 10.40 58.69 11.46
CA ARG A 703 9.75 59.16 10.21
C ARG A 703 10.76 59.52 9.11
N ARG A 704 11.92 60.09 9.46
CA ARG A 704 13.01 60.37 8.49
C ARG A 704 13.75 59.11 8.05
N LEU A 705 14.09 58.20 8.98
CA LEU A 705 14.71 56.91 8.67
C LEU A 705 13.84 56.08 7.71
N PHE A 706 12.53 56.05 7.95
CA PHE A 706 11.56 55.36 7.09
C PHE A 706 11.20 56.13 5.81
N ALA A 707 11.46 57.44 5.74
CA ALA A 707 11.39 58.19 4.48
C ALA A 707 12.63 58.00 3.60
N SER A 708 13.72 57.44 4.14
CA SER A 708 14.92 57.04 3.39
C SER A 708 14.98 55.54 3.04
N LEU A 709 14.00 54.74 3.44
CA LEU A 709 13.90 53.35 2.97
C LEU A 709 13.42 53.34 1.50
N PRO A 710 14.02 52.50 0.62
CA PRO A 710 13.51 52.31 -0.74
C PRO A 710 12.09 51.73 -0.73
N ASP A 711 11.26 52.09 -1.72
CA ASP A 711 9.90 51.55 -1.86
C ASP A 711 9.86 50.02 -2.10
N SER A 712 11.02 49.42 -2.41
CA SER A 712 11.20 48.01 -2.75
C SER A 712 11.96 47.20 -1.70
N VAL A 713 11.70 47.39 -0.39
CA VAL A 713 12.27 46.55 0.67
C VAL A 713 11.55 45.19 0.72
N PRO A 714 12.20 44.06 0.35
CA PRO A 714 11.53 42.76 0.34
C PRO A 714 11.44 42.12 1.72
N ARG A 715 12.27 42.54 2.69
CA ARG A 715 12.36 41.94 4.02
C ARG A 715 12.53 43.01 5.10
N LEU A 716 11.69 42.98 6.13
CA LEU A 716 11.71 43.90 7.26
C LEU A 716 11.96 43.11 8.55
N CYS A 717 13.07 43.36 9.24
CA CYS A 717 13.38 42.75 10.53
C CYS A 717 13.32 43.80 11.64
N LEU A 718 12.44 43.57 12.63
CA LEU A 718 12.21 44.38 13.82
C LEU A 718 12.64 43.66 15.11
N ASN A 719 13.33 42.51 14.98
CA ASN A 719 13.75 41.64 16.08
C ASN A 719 14.43 42.41 17.23
N ARG A 720 14.05 42.09 18.48
CA ARG A 720 14.53 42.70 19.75
C ARG A 720 14.38 44.22 19.91
N ASN A 721 13.75 44.96 18.99
CA ASN A 721 13.55 46.41 19.14
C ASN A 721 12.37 46.81 20.06
N ALA A 722 11.66 45.83 20.63
CA ALA A 722 10.44 46.07 21.41
C ALA A 722 10.66 46.99 22.63
N ASP A 723 11.77 46.88 23.37
CA ASP A 723 12.00 47.71 24.55
C ASP A 723 12.18 49.20 24.21
N VAL A 724 12.71 49.52 23.04
CA VAL A 724 12.85 50.90 22.53
C VAL A 724 11.49 51.50 22.17
N ILE A 725 10.56 50.68 21.66
CA ILE A 725 9.21 51.08 21.26
C ILE A 725 8.27 51.18 22.48
N ARG A 726 8.34 50.18 23.38
CA ARG A 726 7.42 50.01 24.51
C ARG A 726 7.64 51.03 25.62
N THR A 727 8.90 51.41 25.88
CA THR A 727 9.26 52.35 26.97
C THR A 727 8.86 53.81 26.73
N ARG A 728 8.36 54.18 25.54
CA ARG A 728 8.02 55.58 25.20
C ARG A 728 6.55 55.88 24.87
N GLN A 729 5.72 54.91 24.44
CA GLN A 729 4.34 55.20 24.00
C GLN A 729 3.25 54.16 24.35
N GLY A 730 3.57 53.03 25.00
CA GLY A 730 2.58 51.97 25.24
C GLY A 730 2.06 51.31 23.95
N GLY A 731 0.89 50.69 23.99
CA GLY A 731 0.34 49.88 22.89
C GLY A 731 0.03 50.66 21.59
N GLU A 732 -0.10 51.98 21.64
CA GLU A 732 -0.23 52.78 20.41
C GLU A 732 1.07 52.82 19.58
N GLY A 733 2.24 52.66 20.21
CA GLY A 733 3.52 52.68 19.52
C GLY A 733 3.62 51.63 18.41
N TRP A 734 3.13 50.41 18.67
CA TRP A 734 3.04 49.36 17.65
C TRP A 734 1.99 49.67 16.59
N LYS A 735 0.80 50.18 16.96
CA LYS A 735 -0.23 50.55 15.98
C LYS A 735 0.26 51.62 15.00
N VAL A 736 0.89 52.69 15.49
CA VAL A 736 1.45 53.76 14.64
C VAL A 736 2.60 53.23 13.79
N LEU A 737 3.52 52.45 14.37
CA LEU A 737 4.63 51.83 13.63
C LEU A 737 4.11 50.95 12.49
N ILE A 738 3.20 50.02 12.80
CA ILE A 738 2.64 49.04 11.84
C ILE A 738 1.84 49.76 10.74
N THR A 739 0.97 50.71 11.11
CA THR A 739 0.12 51.41 10.14
C THR A 739 0.92 52.30 9.18
N GLU A 740 1.83 53.13 9.70
CA GLU A 740 2.57 54.09 8.86
C GLU A 740 3.65 53.41 8.00
N LEU A 741 4.17 52.26 8.45
CA LEU A 741 5.29 51.56 7.80
C LEU A 741 4.82 50.46 6.84
N LEU A 742 3.83 49.63 7.20
CA LEU A 742 3.30 48.60 6.30
C LEU A 742 2.47 49.19 5.15
N SER A 743 1.76 50.30 5.38
CA SER A 743 1.03 50.99 4.29
C SER A 743 1.96 51.50 3.18
N ARG A 744 3.16 51.96 3.54
CA ARG A 744 4.20 52.40 2.59
C ARG A 744 4.92 51.24 1.90
N LEU A 745 5.36 50.23 2.65
CA LEU A 745 6.15 49.12 2.11
C LEU A 745 5.32 48.02 1.41
N SER A 746 3.98 48.12 1.44
CA SER A 746 3.06 47.06 0.98
C SER A 746 3.32 46.46 -0.42
N PRO A 747 3.77 47.19 -1.46
CA PRO A 747 3.96 46.60 -2.79
C PRO A 747 5.17 45.66 -2.89
N GLY A 748 6.20 45.87 -2.06
CA GLY A 748 7.48 45.15 -2.15
C GLY A 748 7.72 44.11 -1.05
N LEU A 749 7.04 44.23 0.09
CA LEU A 749 7.36 43.50 1.31
C LEU A 749 6.92 42.02 1.27
N GLN A 750 7.88 41.09 1.39
CA GLN A 750 7.66 39.64 1.33
C GLN A 750 7.91 38.92 2.67
N GLU A 751 8.77 39.46 3.54
CA GLU A 751 9.09 38.88 4.85
C GLU A 751 9.04 39.95 5.95
N VAL A 752 8.37 39.64 7.06
CA VAL A 752 8.32 40.47 8.27
C VAL A 752 8.76 39.63 9.45
N ASP A 753 9.80 40.08 10.15
CA ASP A 753 10.36 39.39 11.31
C ASP A 753 10.23 40.25 12.57
N VAL A 754 9.35 39.83 13.48
CA VAL A 754 9.11 40.45 14.79
C VAL A 754 9.58 39.54 15.94
N SER A 755 10.36 38.49 15.66
CA SER A 755 10.88 37.55 16.67
C SER A 755 11.58 38.26 17.83
N GLY A 756 11.40 37.76 19.05
CA GLY A 756 11.94 38.39 20.26
C GLY A 756 11.27 39.72 20.65
N SER A 757 10.16 40.12 20.02
CA SER A 757 9.37 41.28 20.42
C SER A 757 8.27 40.89 21.39
N SER A 758 8.11 41.64 22.49
CA SER A 758 7.07 41.42 23.49
C SER A 758 5.70 42.00 23.05
N LEU A 759 5.10 41.39 22.02
CA LEU A 759 3.76 41.76 21.52
C LEU A 759 2.67 41.34 22.52
N SER A 760 1.68 42.20 22.74
CA SER A 760 0.43 41.82 23.43
C SER A 760 -0.51 41.06 22.49
N ARG A 761 -1.61 40.48 23.03
CA ARG A 761 -2.70 39.88 22.22
C ARG A 761 -3.24 40.87 21.19
N GLU A 762 -3.38 42.13 21.59
CA GLU A 762 -3.90 43.22 20.75
C GLU A 762 -2.90 43.67 19.68
N ASP A 763 -1.61 43.74 20.01
CA ASP A 763 -0.55 44.05 19.03
C ASP A 763 -0.41 42.93 17.98
N LEU A 764 -0.52 41.67 18.40
CA LEU A 764 -0.47 40.50 17.53
C LEU A 764 -1.67 40.46 16.58
N LEU A 765 -2.88 40.70 17.10
CA LEU A 765 -4.11 40.84 16.31
C LEU A 765 -3.98 41.95 15.27
N PHE A 766 -3.50 43.13 15.68
CA PHE A 766 -3.33 44.26 14.78
C PHE A 766 -2.26 43.99 13.70
N LEU A 767 -1.16 43.34 14.07
CA LEU A 767 -0.12 42.92 13.12
C LEU A 767 -0.70 41.95 12.08
N ILE A 768 -1.39 40.89 12.50
CA ILE A 768 -2.01 39.90 11.60
C ILE A 768 -3.05 40.54 10.66
N GLN A 769 -3.81 41.54 11.14
CA GLN A 769 -4.79 42.27 10.34
C GLN A 769 -4.19 43.24 9.32
N VAL A 770 -3.03 43.85 9.62
CA VAL A 770 -2.42 44.92 8.80
C VAL A 770 -1.26 44.43 7.93
N VAL A 771 -0.76 43.20 8.16
CA VAL A 771 0.22 42.54 7.29
C VAL A 771 -0.37 42.40 5.86
N PRO A 772 0.25 43.02 4.83
CA PRO A 772 -0.29 42.99 3.49
C PRO A 772 -0.25 41.57 2.87
N PRO A 773 -1.14 41.24 1.92
CA PRO A 773 -1.16 39.93 1.25
C PRO A 773 0.12 39.53 0.51
N SER A 774 1.03 40.49 0.25
CA SER A 774 2.36 40.28 -0.34
C SER A 774 3.35 39.59 0.61
N VAL A 775 3.12 39.64 1.92
CA VAL A 775 4.00 39.04 2.93
C VAL A 775 3.77 37.53 2.97
N GLN A 776 4.78 36.80 2.50
CA GLN A 776 4.81 35.33 2.43
C GLN A 776 5.33 34.68 3.71
N SER A 777 6.06 35.43 4.55
CA SER A 777 6.63 34.93 5.81
C SER A 777 6.52 35.97 6.93
N LEU A 778 5.87 35.59 8.03
CA LEU A 778 5.75 36.37 9.25
C LEU A 778 6.41 35.59 10.40
N LYS A 779 7.57 36.03 10.87
CA LYS A 779 8.29 35.38 11.98
C LYS A 779 7.89 36.00 13.30
N ILE A 780 7.26 35.17 14.12
CA ILE A 780 6.86 35.48 15.49
C ILE A 780 7.52 34.40 16.36
N GLU A 781 8.32 34.80 17.35
CA GLU A 781 8.95 33.87 18.29
C GLU A 781 8.93 34.48 19.69
N GLY A 782 8.59 33.67 20.70
CA GLY A 782 8.48 34.07 22.11
C GLY A 782 7.07 34.06 22.68
N VAL A 783 6.03 33.94 21.83
CA VAL A 783 4.64 33.74 22.29
C VAL A 783 4.47 32.29 22.73
N THR A 784 4.06 32.09 23.98
CA THR A 784 3.89 30.76 24.61
C THR A 784 2.43 30.37 24.83
N LYS A 785 1.48 31.32 24.83
CA LYS A 785 0.04 31.05 24.92
C LYS A 785 -0.70 31.92 23.91
N LEU A 786 -1.62 31.33 23.16
CA LEU A 786 -2.44 32.02 22.18
C LEU A 786 -3.89 31.57 22.31
N ASP A 787 -4.75 32.52 22.66
CA ASP A 787 -6.19 32.36 22.74
C ASP A 787 -6.82 32.98 21.49
N LEU A 788 -7.32 32.11 20.60
CA LEU A 788 -8.02 32.48 19.38
C LEU A 788 -9.52 32.59 19.57
N GLN A 789 -10.09 32.35 20.76
CA GLN A 789 -11.55 32.38 20.97
C GLN A 789 -12.12 33.78 20.63
N GLY A 790 -13.19 33.81 19.82
CA GLY A 790 -13.94 35.01 19.50
C GLY A 790 -13.24 36.03 18.60
N TRP A 791 -12.27 35.63 17.79
CA TRP A 791 -11.62 36.47 16.77
C TRP A 791 -12.53 36.58 15.52
N PRO A 792 -13.17 37.74 15.25
CA PRO A 792 -14.18 37.84 14.19
C PRO A 792 -13.63 37.63 12.77
N PHE A 793 -12.34 37.89 12.53
CA PHE A 793 -11.76 37.67 11.20
C PHE A 793 -11.66 36.18 10.81
N LEU A 794 -11.60 35.27 11.78
CA LEU A 794 -11.64 33.82 11.51
C LEU A 794 -13.02 33.36 11.04
N SER A 795 -14.09 34.11 11.35
CA SER A 795 -15.45 33.90 10.82
C SER A 795 -15.79 34.75 9.59
N GLU A 796 -15.23 35.96 9.45
CA GLU A 796 -15.58 36.90 8.37
C GLU A 796 -14.68 36.76 7.13
N GLY A 797 -13.43 36.30 7.27
CA GLY A 797 -12.46 36.22 6.18
C GLY A 797 -12.47 34.90 5.38
N GLY A 798 -13.21 33.89 5.85
CA GLY A 798 -13.28 32.55 5.27
C GLY A 798 -11.95 31.76 5.29
N GLY A 799 -11.99 30.57 4.68
CA GLY A 799 -10.91 29.56 4.74
C GLY A 799 -9.50 30.08 4.46
N LYS A 800 -9.36 30.98 3.48
CA LYS A 800 -8.06 31.55 3.05
C LYS A 800 -7.49 32.61 3.97
N ALA A 801 -8.31 33.25 4.80
CA ALA A 801 -7.85 34.15 5.84
C ALA A 801 -7.39 33.37 7.08
N ALA A 802 -8.22 32.42 7.52
CA ALA A 802 -7.88 31.52 8.62
C ALA A 802 -6.62 30.69 8.32
N GLY A 803 -6.54 30.09 7.13
CA GLY A 803 -5.37 29.29 6.72
C GLY A 803 -4.05 30.08 6.76
N ARG A 804 -4.05 31.32 6.27
CA ARG A 804 -2.87 32.21 6.38
C ARG A 804 -2.54 32.59 7.81
N ALA A 805 -3.54 32.88 8.65
CA ALA A 805 -3.29 33.16 10.07
C ALA A 805 -2.69 31.95 10.80
N PHE A 806 -3.13 30.73 10.46
CA PHE A 806 -2.59 29.52 11.06
C PHE A 806 -1.16 29.20 10.59
N THR A 807 -0.78 29.45 9.34
CA THR A 807 0.62 29.23 8.92
C THR A 807 1.62 30.12 9.67
N TRP A 808 1.17 31.22 10.27
CA TRP A 808 1.96 32.14 11.09
C TRP A 808 2.03 31.79 12.59
N LEU A 809 1.42 30.69 13.04
CA LEU A 809 1.52 30.30 14.46
C LEU A 809 2.98 30.03 14.86
N PRO A 810 3.46 30.55 16.00
CA PRO A 810 4.87 30.47 16.39
C PRO A 810 5.24 29.08 16.92
N SER A 811 6.42 28.55 16.58
CA SER A 811 6.91 27.24 17.08
C SER A 811 7.17 27.23 18.60
N SER A 812 7.30 28.41 19.23
CA SER A 812 7.42 28.58 20.69
C SER A 812 6.11 28.39 21.46
N LEU A 813 4.99 28.13 20.78
CA LEU A 813 3.67 28.07 21.39
C LEU A 813 3.51 26.82 22.27
N LYS A 814 3.12 27.01 23.54
CA LYS A 814 2.81 25.94 24.50
C LYS A 814 1.31 25.72 24.67
N VAL A 815 0.48 26.75 24.56
CA VAL A 815 -0.98 26.62 24.66
C VAL A 815 -1.65 27.25 23.44
N LEU A 816 -2.50 26.49 22.75
CA LEU A 816 -3.34 26.96 21.65
C LEU A 816 -4.81 26.71 21.99
N ASP A 817 -5.61 27.77 22.05
CA ASP A 817 -7.06 27.70 22.22
C ASP A 817 -7.75 28.12 20.92
N VAL A 818 -8.43 27.19 20.25
CA VAL A 818 -9.25 27.39 19.04
C VAL A 818 -10.73 27.10 19.32
N SER A 819 -11.13 27.14 20.58
CA SER A 819 -12.48 26.76 21.00
C SER A 819 -13.57 27.72 20.50
N GLY A 820 -14.76 27.17 20.26
CA GLY A 820 -15.97 27.91 19.90
C GLY A 820 -16.17 28.21 18.42
N TYR A 821 -15.23 27.84 17.53
CA TYR A 821 -15.41 27.95 16.08
C TYR A 821 -16.22 26.80 15.48
N ARG A 822 -16.86 27.06 14.35
CA ARG A 822 -17.49 26.04 13.50
C ARG A 822 -16.70 25.86 12.20
N GLU A 823 -16.80 24.70 11.56
CA GLU A 823 -16.18 24.48 10.24
C GLU A 823 -16.62 25.51 9.20
N ARG A 824 -17.88 25.98 9.24
CA ARG A 824 -18.38 27.02 8.32
C ARG A 824 -17.73 28.40 8.49
N GLU A 825 -17.16 28.69 9.66
CA GLU A 825 -16.50 29.96 9.96
C GLU A 825 -15.06 29.91 9.46
N VAL A 826 -14.29 28.95 9.99
CA VAL A 826 -12.86 28.78 9.70
C VAL A 826 -12.59 28.16 8.32
N GLY A 827 -13.56 27.45 7.74
CA GLY A 827 -13.45 26.72 6.47
C GLY A 827 -12.57 25.48 6.52
N ARG A 828 -12.86 24.47 5.67
CA ARG A 828 -12.05 23.25 5.54
C ARG A 828 -10.56 23.56 5.29
N GLU A 829 -10.27 24.45 4.34
CA GLU A 829 -8.91 24.92 4.02
C GLU A 829 -8.18 25.54 5.23
N GLY A 830 -8.91 26.28 6.08
CA GLY A 830 -8.37 26.85 7.31
C GLY A 830 -7.95 25.76 8.30
N TRP A 831 -8.84 24.79 8.56
CA TRP A 831 -8.50 23.66 9.43
C TRP A 831 -7.37 22.79 8.88
N THR A 832 -7.31 22.54 7.57
CA THR A 832 -6.18 21.81 6.95
C THR A 832 -4.86 22.56 7.16
N CYS A 833 -4.84 23.89 7.04
CA CYS A 833 -3.65 24.70 7.34
C CYS A 833 -3.27 24.64 8.83
N LEU A 834 -4.25 24.58 9.74
CA LEU A 834 -3.98 24.37 11.16
C LEU A 834 -3.37 22.99 11.41
N SER A 835 -3.92 21.92 10.83
CA SER A 835 -3.37 20.56 10.90
C SER A 835 -1.91 20.55 10.44
N GLU A 836 -1.61 21.03 9.23
CA GLU A 836 -0.23 21.08 8.74
C GLU A 836 0.69 21.91 9.65
N ARG A 837 0.18 22.99 10.27
CA ARG A 837 0.98 23.76 11.22
C ARG A 837 1.22 23.04 12.54
N LEU A 838 0.23 22.34 13.10
CA LEU A 838 0.36 21.61 14.37
C LEU A 838 1.56 20.65 14.36
N LYS A 839 1.82 19.98 13.24
CA LYS A 839 2.99 19.10 13.04
C LYS A 839 4.33 19.80 13.34
N GLY A 840 4.41 21.11 13.08
CA GLY A 840 5.58 21.96 13.34
C GLY A 840 5.61 22.64 14.71
N LEU A 841 4.55 22.52 15.53
CA LEU A 841 4.48 23.12 16.87
C LEU A 841 5.02 22.17 17.95
N VAL A 842 6.28 21.74 17.81
CA VAL A 842 6.94 20.75 18.69
C VAL A 842 7.03 21.16 20.17
N GLY A 843 6.78 22.44 20.50
CA GLY A 843 6.68 22.96 21.86
C GLY A 843 5.26 22.99 22.45
N LEU A 844 4.23 22.58 21.70
CA LEU A 844 2.83 22.68 22.13
C LEU A 844 2.52 21.65 23.22
N GLU A 845 2.01 22.11 24.36
CA GLU A 845 1.74 21.34 25.57
C GLU A 845 0.22 21.10 25.77
N GLU A 846 -0.61 22.09 25.42
CA GLU A 846 -2.07 22.08 25.57
C GLU A 846 -2.75 22.61 24.28
N LEU A 847 -3.73 21.86 23.78
CA LEU A 847 -4.61 22.25 22.67
C LEU A 847 -6.06 22.24 23.16
N ARG A 848 -6.84 23.29 22.87
CA ARG A 848 -8.27 23.33 23.20
C ARG A 848 -9.08 23.52 21.95
N ILE A 849 -10.00 22.58 21.74
CA ILE A 849 -10.91 22.46 20.60
C ILE A 849 -12.35 22.31 21.14
N ASP A 850 -12.68 23.06 22.19
CA ASP A 850 -13.97 22.95 22.87
C ASP A 850 -15.10 23.51 21.98
N ARG A 851 -16.25 22.85 21.96
CA ARG A 851 -17.48 23.24 21.22
C ARG A 851 -17.33 23.40 19.71
N ILE A 852 -16.34 22.74 19.10
CA ILE A 852 -16.13 22.78 17.65
C ILE A 852 -16.97 21.70 16.96
N ALA A 853 -17.71 22.11 15.93
CA ALA A 853 -18.32 21.20 14.96
C ALA A 853 -17.40 21.11 13.73
N LEU A 854 -16.63 20.02 13.63
CA LEU A 854 -15.79 19.66 12.48
C LEU A 854 -16.41 18.46 11.76
N ASP A 855 -16.29 18.43 10.43
CA ASP A 855 -16.35 17.19 9.68
C ASP A 855 -15.31 16.17 10.18
N THR A 856 -15.66 14.91 10.04
CA THR A 856 -14.87 13.75 10.45
C THR A 856 -13.49 13.71 9.80
N SER A 857 -13.37 14.08 8.52
CA SER A 857 -12.06 14.10 7.83
C SER A 857 -11.13 15.17 8.40
N VAL A 858 -11.70 16.34 8.70
CA VAL A 858 -11.00 17.50 9.26
C VAL A 858 -10.54 17.20 10.70
N PHE A 859 -11.42 16.62 11.52
CA PHE A 859 -11.07 16.21 12.88
C PHE A 859 -9.93 15.18 12.88
N ARG A 860 -9.98 14.15 12.02
CA ARG A 860 -8.90 13.15 11.91
C ARG A 860 -7.57 13.79 11.53
N SER A 861 -7.55 14.62 10.48
CA SER A 861 -6.36 15.37 10.05
C SER A 861 -5.78 16.23 11.17
N LEU A 862 -6.64 16.92 11.94
CA LEU A 862 -6.23 17.75 13.06
C LEU A 862 -5.57 16.92 14.17
N ILE A 863 -6.20 15.81 14.57
CA ILE A 863 -5.71 14.95 15.66
C ILE A 863 -4.45 14.16 15.27
N GLU A 864 -4.35 13.64 14.04
CA GLU A 864 -3.10 13.03 13.51
C GLU A 864 -1.93 14.02 13.54
N SER A 865 -2.23 15.30 13.42
CA SER A 865 -1.23 16.38 13.41
C SER A 865 -0.85 16.89 14.80
N VAL A 866 -1.51 16.43 15.88
CA VAL A 866 -1.22 16.89 17.25
C VAL A 866 0.17 16.36 17.71
N PRO A 867 1.16 17.24 17.91
CA PRO A 867 2.53 16.82 18.20
C PRO A 867 2.61 16.09 19.55
N LEU A 868 3.61 15.20 19.70
CA LEU A 868 3.77 14.32 20.87
C LEU A 868 3.91 15.07 22.20
N SER A 869 4.33 16.33 22.17
CA SER A 869 4.43 17.25 23.31
C SER A 869 3.10 17.60 23.96
N VAL A 870 1.98 17.52 23.21
CA VAL A 870 0.64 17.88 23.71
C VAL A 870 0.15 16.78 24.64
N HIS A 871 0.19 17.04 25.95
CA HIS A 871 -0.29 16.10 26.94
C HIS A 871 -1.76 16.32 27.31
N ARG A 872 -2.33 17.48 26.93
CA ARG A 872 -3.73 17.84 27.17
C ARG A 872 -4.41 18.32 25.89
N VAL A 873 -5.43 17.61 25.43
CA VAL A 873 -6.41 18.11 24.46
C VAL A 873 -7.75 18.27 25.17
N SER A 874 -8.36 19.45 25.07
CA SER A 874 -9.72 19.73 25.58
C SER A 874 -10.72 19.66 24.43
N MET A 875 -11.82 18.92 24.62
CA MET A 875 -12.90 18.70 23.63
C MET A 875 -14.29 18.93 24.27
N GLU A 876 -14.40 19.81 25.26
CA GLU A 876 -15.64 20.02 26.02
C GLU A 876 -16.78 20.46 25.10
N GLY A 877 -17.90 19.73 25.15
CA GLY A 877 -19.07 20.00 24.32
C GLY A 877 -19.07 19.33 22.94
N VAL A 878 -18.06 18.54 22.58
CA VAL A 878 -18.21 17.56 21.49
C VAL A 878 -19.12 16.44 21.98
N THR A 879 -20.24 16.24 21.28
CA THR A 879 -21.26 15.23 21.61
C THR A 879 -21.24 14.03 20.67
N GLU A 880 -20.64 14.14 19.49
CA GLU A 880 -20.60 13.07 18.49
C GLU A 880 -19.20 12.96 17.91
N LEU A 881 -18.70 11.72 17.77
CA LEU A 881 -17.36 11.45 17.25
C LEU A 881 -17.35 10.19 16.39
N ASP A 882 -16.91 10.31 15.13
CA ASP A 882 -16.78 9.18 14.21
C ASP A 882 -15.32 8.87 13.84
N LEU A 883 -14.79 7.83 14.45
CA LEU A 883 -13.45 7.30 14.26
C LEU A 883 -13.42 6.09 13.33
N ALA A 884 -14.50 5.78 12.59
CA ALA A 884 -14.58 4.54 11.82
C ALA A 884 -13.59 4.46 10.64
N GLY A 885 -12.92 3.31 10.48
CA GLY A 885 -11.92 3.06 9.43
C GLY A 885 -10.64 3.89 9.57
N TRP A 886 -10.39 4.47 10.73
CA TRP A 886 -9.24 5.33 11.00
C TRP A 886 -8.00 4.51 11.35
N SER A 887 -7.20 4.19 10.33
CA SER A 887 -5.98 3.36 10.46
C SER A 887 -4.98 3.79 11.55
N PHE A 888 -5.01 5.06 12.00
CA PHE A 888 -4.25 5.55 13.16
C PHE A 888 -4.56 4.82 14.48
N LEU A 889 -5.75 4.24 14.62
CA LEU A 889 -6.13 3.43 15.78
C LEU A 889 -5.57 2.00 15.75
N SER A 890 -5.09 1.52 14.60
CA SER A 890 -4.54 0.15 14.43
C SER A 890 -3.12 0.00 14.99
N GLU A 891 -2.60 -1.23 15.02
CA GLU A 891 -1.30 -1.71 15.51
C GLU A 891 -0.07 -0.83 15.21
N LYS A 892 -0.08 -0.01 14.15
CA LYS A 892 1.00 0.95 13.85
C LYS A 892 0.99 2.21 14.72
N GLY A 893 -0.11 2.48 15.41
CA GLY A 893 -0.39 3.75 16.09
C GLY A 893 -0.52 3.66 17.62
N GLY A 894 -0.28 2.51 18.25
CA GLY A 894 -0.60 2.21 19.67
C GLY A 894 -0.63 3.40 20.65
N LYS A 895 0.52 4.06 20.87
CA LYS A 895 0.62 5.24 21.77
C LYS A 895 -0.18 6.47 21.32
N GLY A 896 -0.35 6.65 20.02
CA GLY A 896 -1.23 7.68 19.44
C GLY A 896 -2.70 7.35 19.71
N ALA A 897 -3.12 6.10 19.48
CA ALA A 897 -4.46 5.61 19.76
C ALA A 897 -4.82 5.74 21.26
N GLU A 898 -3.89 5.40 22.15
CA GLU A 898 -4.04 5.63 23.60
C GLU A 898 -4.25 7.12 23.94
N ARG A 899 -3.51 8.05 23.31
CA ARG A 899 -3.71 9.50 23.52
C ARG A 899 -5.11 9.94 23.08
N VAL A 900 -5.57 9.51 21.89
CA VAL A 900 -6.90 9.84 21.38
C VAL A 900 -8.01 9.37 22.33
N VAL A 901 -7.95 8.11 22.77
CA VAL A 901 -8.89 7.57 23.77
C VAL A 901 -8.77 8.32 25.10
N GLY A 902 -7.55 8.69 25.49
CA GLY A 902 -7.26 9.53 26.64
C GLY A 902 -7.89 10.92 26.58
N TRP A 903 -8.22 11.45 25.39
CA TRP A 903 -8.79 12.79 25.20
C TRP A 903 -10.32 12.83 24.98
N LEU A 904 -11.01 11.69 24.84
CA LEU A 904 -12.47 11.64 24.60
C LEU A 904 -13.27 12.44 25.66
N PRO A 905 -14.12 13.42 25.29
CA PRO A 905 -14.77 14.27 26.27
C PRO A 905 -15.89 13.53 27.02
N PRO A 906 -16.18 13.90 28.28
CA PRO A 906 -17.26 13.27 29.06
C PRO A 906 -18.65 13.57 28.48
N SER A 907 -18.80 14.66 27.72
CA SER A 907 -20.04 15.06 27.04
C SER A 907 -20.40 14.20 25.81
N LEU A 908 -19.62 13.16 25.51
CA LEU A 908 -19.75 12.39 24.28
C LEU A 908 -20.96 11.45 24.35
N LYS A 909 -21.93 11.68 23.45
CA LYS A 909 -23.18 10.92 23.29
C LYS A 909 -23.12 9.88 22.18
N TYR A 910 -22.34 10.11 21.13
CA TYR A 910 -22.13 9.17 20.03
C TYR A 910 -20.64 8.92 19.84
N LEU A 911 -20.24 7.64 19.87
CA LEU A 911 -18.88 7.20 19.56
C LEU A 911 -18.95 6.04 18.56
N ASN A 912 -18.46 6.29 17.35
CA ASN A 912 -18.23 5.26 16.35
C ASN A 912 -16.73 4.98 16.23
N MET A 913 -16.33 3.73 16.39
CA MET A 913 -14.96 3.24 16.25
C MET A 913 -14.91 2.02 15.31
N SER A 914 -15.94 1.81 14.49
CA SER A 914 -16.03 0.66 13.57
C SER A 914 -14.88 0.57 12.54
N GLU A 915 -14.70 -0.59 11.92
CA GLU A 915 -13.73 -0.86 10.84
C GLU A 915 -12.25 -0.63 11.21
N ASN A 916 -11.94 -0.49 12.50
CA ASN A 916 -10.60 -0.33 13.02
C ASN A 916 -10.01 -1.67 13.48
N PHE A 917 -9.54 -2.46 12.52
CA PHE A 917 -8.87 -3.74 12.80
C PHE A 917 -7.53 -3.54 13.51
N GLY A 918 -7.21 -4.43 14.46
CA GLY A 918 -5.90 -4.47 15.11
C GLY A 918 -5.66 -3.33 16.11
N ILE A 919 -6.71 -2.78 16.73
CA ILE A 919 -6.57 -1.91 17.91
C ILE A 919 -5.95 -2.72 19.06
N GLU A 920 -4.85 -2.22 19.64
CA GLU A 920 -4.13 -2.88 20.74
C GLU A 920 -5.00 -3.03 22.01
N GLU A 921 -4.73 -4.08 22.80
CA GLU A 921 -5.46 -4.38 24.05
C GLU A 921 -5.36 -3.24 25.09
N SER A 922 -4.27 -2.48 25.10
CA SER A 922 -4.10 -1.32 25.99
C SER A 922 -5.05 -0.17 25.66
N VAL A 923 -5.30 0.09 24.38
CA VAL A 923 -6.25 1.10 23.89
C VAL A 923 -7.67 0.74 24.31
N TRP A 924 -8.06 -0.53 24.14
CA TRP A 924 -9.36 -1.02 24.64
C TRP A 924 -9.47 -0.97 26.16
N SER A 925 -8.40 -1.30 26.88
CA SER A 925 -8.33 -1.22 28.34
C SER A 925 -8.50 0.22 28.85
N LEU A 926 -7.90 1.20 28.15
CA LEU A 926 -8.04 2.61 28.46
C LEU A 926 -9.45 3.12 28.16
N LEU A 927 -10.06 2.69 27.05
CA LEU A 927 -11.44 3.04 26.71
C LEU A 927 -12.42 2.47 27.74
N ALA A 928 -12.26 1.20 28.10
CA ALA A 928 -13.02 0.55 29.17
C ALA A 928 -12.89 1.32 30.49
N LYS A 929 -11.67 1.66 30.92
CA LYS A 929 -11.45 2.48 32.11
C LYS A 929 -12.22 3.81 32.04
N ARG A 930 -12.16 4.51 30.90
CA ARG A 930 -12.85 5.80 30.67
C ARG A 930 -14.38 5.68 30.62
N MET A 931 -14.94 4.55 30.19
CA MET A 931 -16.39 4.33 30.27
C MET A 931 -16.88 4.09 31.71
N LYS A 932 -16.01 3.56 32.57
CA LYS A 932 -16.31 3.22 33.98
C LYS A 932 -16.14 4.37 34.96
N GLU A 933 -15.37 5.41 34.62
CA GLU A 933 -15.13 6.57 35.50
C GLU A 933 -16.37 7.48 35.57
N SER A 934 -16.88 7.75 36.78
CA SER A 934 -18.07 8.58 36.98
C SER A 934 -17.83 10.08 36.83
N GLU A 935 -16.60 10.54 37.10
CA GLU A 935 -16.16 11.92 36.87
C GLU A 935 -15.15 11.93 35.73
N GLY A 936 -15.44 12.66 34.65
CA GLY A 936 -14.56 12.74 33.47
C GLY A 936 -14.59 11.52 32.54
N GLY A 937 -15.36 10.47 32.84
CA GLY A 937 -15.60 9.34 31.95
C GLY A 937 -16.77 9.53 30.98
N LEU A 938 -17.05 8.51 30.17
CA LEU A 938 -18.04 8.53 29.08
C LEU A 938 -19.48 8.23 29.57
N GLY A 939 -19.87 8.84 30.70
CA GLY A 939 -21.14 8.57 31.38
C GLY A 939 -22.41 9.02 30.63
N ASP A 940 -22.27 9.90 29.63
CA ASP A 940 -23.37 10.41 28.79
C ASP A 940 -23.53 9.65 27.45
N LEU A 941 -22.74 8.60 27.20
CA LEU A 941 -22.69 7.91 25.90
C LEU A 941 -24.01 7.18 25.59
N GLU A 942 -24.76 7.65 24.59
CA GLU A 942 -26.05 7.10 24.16
C GLU A 942 -25.90 6.08 23.02
N VAL A 943 -24.86 6.21 22.18
CA VAL A 943 -24.62 5.32 21.03
C VAL A 943 -23.14 4.92 20.98
N PHE A 944 -22.88 3.61 20.94
CA PHE A 944 -21.53 3.06 20.80
C PHE A 944 -21.46 2.05 19.65
N ARG A 945 -20.59 2.29 18.67
CA ARG A 945 -20.34 1.39 17.54
C ARG A 945 -18.88 0.96 17.51
N VAL A 946 -18.65 -0.35 17.47
CA VAL A 946 -17.33 -0.99 17.36
C VAL A 946 -17.45 -2.19 16.45
N SER A 947 -18.12 -2.04 15.30
CA SER A 947 -18.27 -3.13 14.35
C SER A 947 -16.98 -3.37 13.56
N ASP A 948 -16.64 -4.61 13.23
CA ASP A 948 -15.49 -4.96 12.39
C ASP A 948 -14.15 -4.41 12.95
N CYS A 949 -13.96 -4.43 14.27
CA CYS A 949 -12.76 -3.91 14.96
C CYS A 949 -11.73 -4.99 15.35
N GLY A 950 -12.03 -6.27 15.10
CA GLY A 950 -11.20 -7.38 15.58
C GLY A 950 -11.16 -7.50 17.10
N LEU A 951 -12.28 -7.19 17.79
CA LEU A 951 -12.37 -7.43 19.23
C LEU A 951 -12.14 -8.92 19.53
N THR A 952 -11.29 -9.18 20.52
CA THR A 952 -11.03 -10.51 21.09
C THR A 952 -11.94 -10.75 22.28
N THR A 953 -11.94 -11.96 22.84
CA THR A 953 -12.65 -12.24 24.11
C THR A 953 -12.20 -11.33 25.26
N ALA A 954 -10.90 -11.06 25.39
CA ALA A 954 -10.35 -10.23 26.46
C ALA A 954 -10.80 -8.77 26.32
N THR A 955 -10.60 -8.18 25.12
CA THR A 955 -10.94 -6.77 24.88
C THR A 955 -12.44 -6.53 24.86
N GLY A 956 -13.23 -7.45 24.30
CA GLY A 956 -14.69 -7.44 24.40
C GLY A 956 -15.15 -7.48 25.86
N GLY A 957 -14.64 -8.43 26.65
CA GLY A 957 -14.97 -8.57 28.08
C GLY A 957 -14.71 -7.29 28.90
N LEU A 958 -13.56 -6.64 28.67
CA LEU A 958 -13.21 -5.36 29.32
C LEU A 958 -14.18 -4.24 28.97
N LEU A 959 -14.54 -4.10 27.69
CA LEU A 959 -15.52 -3.11 27.25
C LEU A 959 -16.90 -3.38 27.86
N PHE A 960 -17.40 -4.63 27.78
CA PHE A 960 -18.71 -5.00 28.28
C PHE A 960 -18.87 -4.72 29.78
N GLN A 961 -17.85 -5.01 30.60
CA GLN A 961 -17.85 -4.69 32.05
C GLN A 961 -17.89 -3.19 32.36
N SER A 962 -17.66 -2.35 31.35
CA SER A 962 -17.43 -0.91 31.54
C SER A 962 -18.45 -0.03 30.83
N LEU A 963 -19.37 -0.60 30.04
CA LEU A 963 -20.38 0.17 29.31
C LEU A 963 -21.23 1.05 30.25
N PRO A 964 -21.51 2.32 29.90
CA PRO A 964 -22.26 3.24 30.74
C PRO A 964 -23.75 2.88 30.75
N SER A 965 -24.13 2.07 31.74
CA SER A 965 -25.49 1.52 31.89
C SER A 965 -26.59 2.58 32.11
N ALA A 966 -26.23 3.81 32.45
CA ALA A 966 -27.17 4.90 32.68
C ALA A 966 -27.61 5.61 31.40
N SER A 967 -26.80 5.65 30.34
CA SER A 967 -27.02 6.49 29.15
C SER A 967 -27.25 5.70 27.86
N LEU A 968 -26.67 4.50 27.76
CA LEU A 968 -26.48 3.79 26.50
C LEU A 968 -27.79 3.21 25.94
N LYS A 969 -28.18 3.69 24.75
CA LYS A 969 -29.39 3.30 24.02
C LYS A 969 -29.12 2.37 22.85
N ARG A 970 -27.96 2.50 22.17
CA ARG A 970 -27.66 1.73 20.96
C ARG A 970 -26.23 1.22 20.93
N ILE A 971 -26.09 -0.03 20.52
CA ILE A 971 -24.83 -0.77 20.54
C ILE A 971 -24.67 -1.55 19.23
N ASP A 972 -23.53 -1.41 18.54
CA ASP A 972 -23.17 -2.26 17.39
C ASP A 972 -21.82 -2.95 17.60
N PHE A 973 -21.85 -4.28 17.77
CA PHE A 973 -20.70 -5.17 17.90
C PHE A 973 -20.50 -6.06 16.66
N SER A 974 -21.14 -5.75 15.53
CA SER A 974 -21.08 -6.57 14.32
C SER A 974 -19.65 -6.86 13.83
N GLY A 975 -19.42 -7.92 13.06
CA GLY A 975 -18.12 -8.16 12.40
C GLY A 975 -16.96 -8.61 13.31
N ASN A 976 -17.10 -8.55 14.62
CA ASN A 976 -16.08 -9.03 15.57
C ASN A 976 -16.10 -10.55 15.68
N ALA A 977 -15.46 -11.22 14.72
CA ALA A 977 -15.40 -12.67 14.65
C ALA A 977 -14.49 -13.32 15.72
N GLU A 978 -13.58 -12.56 16.34
CA GLU A 978 -12.54 -13.09 17.26
C GLU A 978 -12.95 -13.14 18.74
N ILE A 979 -14.17 -12.72 19.09
CA ILE A 979 -14.74 -12.89 20.43
C ILE A 979 -15.24 -14.35 20.61
N GLU A 980 -14.31 -15.30 20.59
CA GLU A 980 -14.58 -16.75 20.52
C GLU A 980 -14.91 -17.41 21.88
N ASP A 981 -14.19 -17.04 22.95
CA ASP A 981 -14.31 -17.67 24.28
C ASP A 981 -15.45 -17.09 25.15
N VAL A 982 -16.00 -18.01 25.95
CA VAL A 982 -17.18 -17.93 26.83
C VAL A 982 -17.16 -16.71 27.75
N GLY A 983 -16.01 -16.38 28.33
CA GLY A 983 -15.92 -15.32 29.33
C GLY A 983 -16.29 -13.93 28.82
N GLY A 984 -16.05 -13.63 27.53
CA GLY A 984 -16.31 -12.31 26.96
C GLY A 984 -17.80 -11.99 26.92
N TRP A 985 -18.58 -12.79 26.19
CA TRP A 985 -20.01 -12.50 26.03
C TRP A 985 -20.86 -12.79 27.28
N ASP A 986 -20.40 -13.66 28.21
CA ASP A 986 -21.05 -13.79 29.53
C ASP A 986 -21.07 -12.42 30.26
N LEU A 987 -20.02 -11.60 30.11
CA LEU A 987 -19.95 -10.24 30.68
C LEU A 987 -20.87 -9.24 29.97
N LEU A 988 -21.12 -9.37 28.67
CA LEU A 988 -22.16 -8.57 28.00
C LEU A 988 -23.55 -8.90 28.56
N VAL A 989 -23.82 -10.18 28.82
CA VAL A 989 -25.10 -10.61 29.40
C VAL A 989 -25.26 -10.05 30.81
N GLU A 990 -24.23 -10.11 31.65
CA GLU A 990 -24.27 -9.52 32.99
C GLU A 990 -24.42 -8.00 32.95
N CYS A 991 -23.77 -7.32 32.00
CA CYS A 991 -23.94 -5.87 31.79
C CYS A 991 -25.38 -5.52 31.36
N VAL A 992 -25.92 -6.20 30.33
CA VAL A 992 -27.29 -5.98 29.84
C VAL A 992 -28.33 -6.35 30.89
N LYS A 993 -28.08 -7.35 31.75
CA LYS A 993 -28.94 -7.68 32.90
C LYS A 993 -28.94 -6.66 34.02
N SER A 994 -27.98 -5.72 34.07
CA SER A 994 -28.02 -4.66 35.08
C SER A 994 -29.27 -3.79 34.87
N GLU A 995 -29.98 -3.47 35.96
CA GLU A 995 -31.30 -2.80 35.88
C GLU A 995 -31.26 -1.46 35.12
N GLY A 996 -30.09 -0.80 35.09
CA GLY A 996 -29.86 0.42 34.31
C GLY A 996 -29.93 0.19 32.80
N LEU A 997 -29.12 -0.73 32.26
CA LEU A 997 -28.93 -0.85 30.81
C LEU A 997 -30.15 -1.46 30.11
N ASN A 998 -30.78 -2.49 30.70
CA ASN A 998 -31.91 -3.20 30.09
C ASN A 998 -33.09 -2.27 29.76
N SER A 999 -33.35 -1.27 30.62
CA SER A 999 -34.50 -0.37 30.48
C SER A 999 -34.33 0.76 29.45
N ARG A 1000 -33.12 0.92 28.88
CA ARG A 1000 -32.78 2.03 27.97
C ARG A 1000 -32.31 1.59 26.59
N LEU A 1001 -31.99 0.31 26.41
CA LEU A 1001 -31.34 -0.22 25.23
C LEU A 1001 -32.34 -0.48 24.09
N GLU A 1002 -32.46 0.48 23.17
CA GLU A 1002 -33.33 0.47 21.99
C GLU A 1002 -32.87 -0.53 20.91
N GLU A 1003 -31.55 -0.63 20.69
CA GLU A 1003 -30.95 -1.39 19.58
C GLU A 1003 -29.66 -2.10 19.99
N VAL A 1004 -29.59 -3.41 19.72
CA VAL A 1004 -28.37 -4.21 19.87
C VAL A 1004 -28.10 -4.96 18.57
N LYS A 1005 -27.05 -4.57 17.86
CA LYS A 1005 -26.69 -5.12 16.56
C LYS A 1005 -25.47 -6.03 16.67
N VAL A 1006 -25.69 -7.31 16.41
CA VAL A 1006 -24.67 -8.39 16.52
C VAL A 1006 -24.73 -9.27 15.27
N SER A 1007 -24.29 -8.71 14.13
CA SER A 1007 -24.20 -9.47 12.87
C SER A 1007 -22.76 -9.96 12.63
N ARG A 1008 -22.56 -11.05 11.86
CA ARG A 1008 -21.22 -11.58 11.50
C ARG A 1008 -20.26 -11.97 12.65
N VAL A 1009 -20.73 -12.09 13.89
CA VAL A 1009 -19.95 -12.56 15.05
C VAL A 1009 -19.91 -14.09 15.13
N ASN A 1010 -18.77 -14.67 15.51
CA ASN A 1010 -18.56 -16.12 15.65
C ASN A 1010 -18.80 -16.63 17.09
N MET A 1011 -20.05 -16.57 17.59
CA MET A 1011 -20.36 -17.04 18.95
C MET A 1011 -20.20 -18.56 19.10
N GLY A 1012 -19.37 -18.98 20.06
CA GLY A 1012 -19.08 -20.38 20.35
C GLY A 1012 -20.28 -21.20 20.85
N ARG A 1013 -20.21 -22.53 20.65
CA ARG A 1013 -21.29 -23.48 21.03
C ARG A 1013 -21.56 -23.54 22.54
N VAL A 1014 -20.52 -23.42 23.37
CA VAL A 1014 -20.63 -23.44 24.85
C VAL A 1014 -21.12 -22.09 25.38
N MET A 1015 -20.69 -21.01 24.74
CA MET A 1015 -21.07 -19.64 25.05
C MET A 1015 -22.57 -19.43 24.92
N LEU A 1016 -23.17 -19.62 23.73
CA LEU A 1016 -24.59 -19.33 23.64
C LEU A 1016 -25.41 -20.31 24.48
N LYS A 1017 -24.89 -21.52 24.76
CA LYS A 1017 -25.50 -22.43 25.72
C LYS A 1017 -25.53 -21.82 27.13
N ARG A 1018 -24.46 -21.18 27.62
CA ARG A 1018 -24.44 -20.48 28.92
C ARG A 1018 -25.24 -19.19 28.93
N LEU A 1019 -25.09 -18.35 27.91
CA LEU A 1019 -25.98 -17.21 27.64
C LEU A 1019 -27.45 -17.66 27.74
N MET A 1020 -27.78 -18.83 27.18
CA MET A 1020 -29.09 -19.51 27.20
C MET A 1020 -29.42 -20.39 28.41
N GLU A 1021 -28.52 -20.54 29.38
CA GLU A 1021 -28.76 -21.28 30.64
C GLU A 1021 -28.76 -20.33 31.85
N SER A 1022 -28.10 -19.18 31.73
CA SER A 1022 -28.09 -18.08 32.69
C SER A 1022 -29.30 -17.13 32.55
N ILE A 1023 -30.12 -17.26 31.51
CA ILE A 1023 -31.35 -16.47 31.28
C ILE A 1023 -32.65 -17.20 31.69
N PRO A 1024 -32.81 -18.53 31.53
CA PRO A 1024 -34.00 -19.25 31.98
C PRO A 1024 -34.36 -19.12 33.47
N ASP A 1025 -33.38 -19.02 34.37
CA ASP A 1025 -33.63 -18.80 35.80
C ASP A 1025 -34.17 -17.40 36.13
N LEU A 1026 -34.00 -16.42 35.22
CA LEU A 1026 -34.73 -15.15 35.27
C LEU A 1026 -36.12 -15.28 34.63
N ALA A 1027 -36.22 -15.92 33.47
CA ALA A 1027 -37.48 -16.07 32.73
C ALA A 1027 -38.57 -16.85 33.50
N ASN A 1028 -38.19 -17.71 34.45
CA ASN A 1028 -39.12 -18.40 35.35
C ASN A 1028 -39.41 -17.65 36.66
N ARG A 1029 -38.74 -16.52 36.95
CA ARG A 1029 -38.88 -15.78 38.23
C ARG A 1029 -39.45 -14.37 38.09
N VAL A 1030 -39.36 -13.76 36.91
CA VAL A 1030 -40.05 -12.51 36.57
C VAL A 1030 -40.50 -12.60 35.11
N ASN A 1031 -41.67 -12.05 34.77
CA ASN A 1031 -42.04 -11.72 33.39
C ASN A 1031 -41.16 -10.56 32.88
N LEU A 1032 -39.85 -10.80 32.75
CA LEU A 1032 -38.92 -9.89 32.09
C LEU A 1032 -39.02 -10.12 30.59
N GLU A 1033 -40.03 -9.48 29.99
CA GLU A 1033 -39.94 -9.14 28.59
C GLU A 1033 -38.72 -8.22 28.39
N ILE A 1034 -37.99 -8.41 27.29
CA ILE A 1034 -36.97 -7.43 26.87
C ILE A 1034 -37.73 -6.28 26.21
N GLU A 1035 -38.42 -5.49 27.04
CA GLU A 1035 -39.08 -4.26 26.61
C GLU A 1035 -38.04 -3.29 26.02
N GLY A 1036 -38.31 -2.74 24.84
CA GLY A 1036 -37.42 -1.79 24.15
C GLY A 1036 -36.71 -2.31 22.90
N VAL A 1037 -36.37 -3.61 22.80
CA VAL A 1037 -35.67 -4.14 21.61
C VAL A 1037 -36.64 -4.32 20.45
N THR A 1038 -36.71 -3.28 19.61
CA THR A 1038 -37.60 -3.19 18.45
C THR A 1038 -36.98 -3.74 17.16
N HIS A 1039 -35.64 -3.82 17.07
CA HIS A 1039 -34.93 -4.21 15.85
C HIS A 1039 -33.90 -5.31 16.16
N VAL A 1040 -33.97 -6.44 15.45
CA VAL A 1040 -33.05 -7.58 15.60
C VAL A 1040 -32.51 -8.02 14.24
N ASN A 1041 -31.18 -8.04 14.12
CA ASN A 1041 -30.49 -8.39 12.88
C ASN A 1041 -29.50 -9.54 13.09
N PHE A 1042 -29.89 -10.72 12.62
CA PHE A 1042 -29.08 -11.94 12.58
C PHE A 1042 -28.56 -12.26 11.16
N SER A 1043 -28.39 -11.25 10.31
CA SER A 1043 -27.91 -11.50 8.95
C SER A 1043 -26.52 -12.15 8.93
N ARG A 1044 -26.33 -13.12 8.01
CA ARG A 1044 -25.14 -13.97 7.85
C ARG A 1044 -24.76 -14.78 9.10
N TRP A 1045 -25.65 -14.95 10.07
CA TRP A 1045 -25.27 -15.53 11.35
C TRP A 1045 -25.19 -17.06 11.25
N ALA A 1046 -23.98 -17.55 10.95
CA ALA A 1046 -23.68 -18.96 10.77
C ALA A 1046 -24.04 -19.85 11.98
N PHE A 1047 -24.26 -19.24 13.14
CA PHE A 1047 -24.77 -19.90 14.34
C PHE A 1047 -26.21 -20.43 14.19
N LEU A 1048 -27.09 -19.71 13.47
CA LEU A 1048 -28.48 -20.13 13.21
C LEU A 1048 -28.60 -21.36 12.29
N ASN A 1049 -27.48 -21.87 11.79
CA ASN A 1049 -27.40 -23.12 11.04
C ASN A 1049 -27.62 -24.39 11.88
N ASP A 1050 -27.63 -24.27 13.21
CA ASP A 1050 -27.94 -25.38 14.13
C ASP A 1050 -29.42 -25.28 14.53
N GLN A 1051 -30.20 -26.31 14.17
CA GLN A 1051 -31.65 -26.37 14.37
C GLN A 1051 -32.08 -26.29 15.83
N GLU A 1052 -31.30 -26.84 16.78
CA GLU A 1052 -31.64 -26.69 18.19
C GLU A 1052 -31.44 -25.24 18.63
N ARG A 1053 -30.34 -24.63 18.19
CA ARG A 1053 -29.95 -23.28 18.59
C ARG A 1053 -30.84 -22.19 17.98
N ALA A 1054 -31.16 -22.27 16.69
CA ALA A 1054 -32.11 -21.36 16.05
C ALA A 1054 -33.50 -21.44 16.71
N SER A 1055 -33.92 -22.65 17.12
CA SER A 1055 -35.16 -22.81 17.89
C SER A 1055 -35.08 -22.08 19.25
N ARG A 1056 -33.96 -22.19 19.98
CA ARG A 1056 -33.76 -21.43 21.24
C ARG A 1056 -33.76 -19.91 20.99
N VAL A 1057 -33.06 -19.40 19.97
CA VAL A 1057 -33.04 -17.95 19.63
C VAL A 1057 -34.45 -17.45 19.32
N PHE A 1058 -35.21 -18.15 18.47
CA PHE A 1058 -36.60 -17.74 18.16
C PHE A 1058 -37.54 -17.83 19.37
N SER A 1059 -37.27 -18.74 20.33
CA SER A 1059 -38.03 -18.79 21.58
C SER A 1059 -37.88 -17.53 22.45
N TRP A 1060 -36.88 -16.68 22.18
CA TRP A 1060 -36.56 -15.49 22.97
C TRP A 1060 -36.84 -14.14 22.32
N LEU A 1061 -37.13 -14.11 21.02
CA LEU A 1061 -37.48 -12.86 20.34
C LEU A 1061 -38.63 -12.14 21.08
N PRO A 1062 -38.47 -10.82 21.39
CA PRO A 1062 -39.41 -10.07 22.21
C PRO A 1062 -40.73 -9.80 21.48
N GLN A 1063 -41.78 -9.43 22.23
CA GLN A 1063 -43.09 -9.17 21.63
C GLN A 1063 -43.15 -7.84 20.86
N SER A 1064 -42.42 -6.85 21.37
CA SER A 1064 -42.21 -5.50 20.81
C SER A 1064 -41.38 -5.45 19.52
N LEU A 1065 -41.05 -6.58 18.93
CA LEU A 1065 -40.16 -6.67 17.78
C LEU A 1065 -40.82 -6.10 16.51
N GLU A 1066 -40.29 -4.98 16.02
CA GLU A 1066 -40.75 -4.29 14.81
C GLU A 1066 -40.01 -4.73 13.54
N SER A 1067 -38.72 -5.08 13.62
CA SER A 1067 -37.91 -5.49 12.48
C SER A 1067 -37.08 -6.74 12.79
N LEU A 1068 -37.21 -7.78 11.96
CA LEU A 1068 -36.46 -9.03 12.06
C LEU A 1068 -35.71 -9.32 10.76
N ASN A 1069 -34.37 -9.28 10.81
CA ASN A 1069 -33.52 -9.60 9.67
C ASN A 1069 -32.78 -10.93 9.86
N LEU A 1070 -33.09 -11.91 9.02
CA LEU A 1070 -32.50 -13.25 8.96
C LEU A 1070 -31.71 -13.48 7.66
N ASN A 1071 -31.38 -12.43 6.89
CA ASN A 1071 -30.75 -12.55 5.58
C ASN A 1071 -29.51 -13.46 5.59
N GLU A 1072 -29.38 -14.36 4.61
CA GLU A 1072 -28.33 -15.37 4.45
C GLU A 1072 -28.29 -16.49 5.53
N CYS A 1073 -29.36 -16.69 6.31
CA CYS A 1073 -29.46 -17.78 7.31
C CYS A 1073 -29.83 -19.17 6.72
N GLN A 1074 -29.08 -19.61 5.72
CA GLN A 1074 -29.38 -20.75 4.83
C GLN A 1074 -29.76 -22.06 5.54
N LYS A 1075 -29.09 -22.42 6.64
CA LYS A 1075 -29.25 -23.74 7.27
C LYS A 1075 -30.14 -23.73 8.53
N VAL A 1076 -30.92 -22.66 8.76
CA VAL A 1076 -31.98 -22.68 9.80
C VAL A 1076 -32.89 -23.86 9.55
N GLY A 1077 -32.94 -24.78 10.53
CA GLY A 1077 -33.65 -26.05 10.42
C GLY A 1077 -35.17 -25.90 10.40
N TYR A 1078 -35.85 -26.92 9.89
CA TYR A 1078 -37.31 -26.93 9.72
C TYR A 1078 -38.06 -26.60 11.02
N THR A 1079 -37.74 -27.25 12.15
CA THR A 1079 -38.46 -27.00 13.42
C THR A 1079 -38.29 -25.58 13.94
N SER A 1080 -37.20 -24.90 13.59
CA SER A 1080 -36.98 -23.50 13.96
C SER A 1080 -37.92 -22.58 13.19
N TRP A 1081 -38.08 -22.79 11.88
CA TRP A 1081 -39.09 -22.08 11.08
C TRP A 1081 -40.52 -22.38 11.56
N THR A 1082 -40.83 -23.64 11.89
CA THR A 1082 -42.12 -24.01 12.49
C THR A 1082 -42.36 -23.30 13.83
N LEU A 1083 -41.33 -23.18 14.67
CA LEU A 1083 -41.43 -22.47 15.95
C LEU A 1083 -41.65 -20.96 15.77
N LEU A 1084 -40.90 -20.32 14.87
CA LEU A 1084 -41.06 -18.91 14.56
C LEU A 1084 -42.45 -18.63 14.00
N GLY A 1085 -42.93 -19.49 13.09
CA GLY A 1085 -44.29 -19.45 12.55
C GLY A 1085 -45.34 -19.63 13.64
N ARG A 1086 -45.17 -20.60 14.54
CA ARG A 1086 -46.06 -20.79 15.69
C ARG A 1086 -46.14 -19.54 16.57
N LYS A 1087 -45.02 -18.90 16.89
CA LYS A 1087 -45.03 -17.64 17.67
C LYS A 1087 -45.76 -16.50 16.94
N MET A 1088 -45.56 -16.35 15.63
CA MET A 1088 -46.32 -15.38 14.83
C MET A 1088 -47.83 -15.68 14.86
N LYS A 1089 -48.22 -16.96 14.81
CA LYS A 1089 -49.62 -17.41 14.94
C LYS A 1089 -50.23 -17.11 16.31
N GLU A 1090 -49.44 -17.31 17.36
CA GLU A 1090 -49.81 -17.04 18.76
C GLU A 1090 -49.88 -15.54 19.07
N GLY A 1091 -49.54 -14.67 18.12
CA GLY A 1091 -49.62 -13.22 18.28
C GLY A 1091 -48.44 -12.59 19.01
N TRP A 1092 -47.31 -13.31 19.16
CA TRP A 1092 -46.14 -12.74 19.83
C TRP A 1092 -45.58 -11.51 19.09
N PHE A 1093 -45.70 -11.46 17.77
CA PHE A 1093 -45.09 -10.42 16.94
C PHE A 1093 -46.13 -9.47 16.34
N VAL A 1094 -47.01 -8.91 17.20
CA VAL A 1094 -48.06 -7.97 16.77
C VAL A 1094 -47.51 -6.72 16.12
N ASP A 1095 -46.32 -6.26 16.50
CA ASP A 1095 -45.73 -5.01 16.02
C ASP A 1095 -44.71 -5.18 14.87
N LEU A 1096 -44.48 -6.42 14.40
CA LEU A 1096 -43.51 -6.72 13.36
C LEU A 1096 -43.89 -6.12 12.00
N LYS A 1097 -43.24 -5.01 11.65
CA LYS A 1097 -43.38 -4.26 10.40
C LYS A 1097 -42.45 -4.76 9.31
N GLU A 1098 -41.28 -5.30 9.65
CA GLU A 1098 -40.27 -5.70 8.66
C GLU A 1098 -39.76 -7.12 8.90
N LEU A 1099 -39.69 -7.89 7.82
CA LEU A 1099 -39.18 -9.26 7.85
C LEU A 1099 -38.29 -9.52 6.64
N ASN A 1100 -36.98 -9.61 6.89
CA ASN A 1100 -36.00 -9.94 5.87
C ASN A 1100 -35.56 -11.41 5.98
N LEU A 1101 -35.82 -12.18 4.93
CA LEU A 1101 -35.50 -13.60 4.79
C LEU A 1101 -34.68 -13.88 3.53
N GLY A 1102 -34.03 -12.87 2.95
CA GLY A 1102 -33.22 -13.05 1.76
C GLY A 1102 -32.18 -14.16 1.93
N TRP A 1103 -31.93 -14.95 0.89
CA TRP A 1103 -30.90 -15.99 0.87
C TRP A 1103 -30.95 -17.01 2.05
N CYS A 1104 -32.13 -17.25 2.65
CA CYS A 1104 -32.39 -18.23 3.72
C CYS A 1104 -32.58 -19.69 3.24
N GLN A 1105 -32.68 -19.93 1.93
CA GLN A 1105 -32.98 -21.25 1.35
C GLN A 1105 -34.24 -21.87 1.96
N LEU A 1106 -35.35 -21.16 1.82
CA LEU A 1106 -36.69 -21.48 2.29
C LEU A 1106 -37.33 -22.60 1.45
N HIS A 1107 -36.88 -23.84 1.67
CA HIS A 1107 -37.50 -25.05 1.12
C HIS A 1107 -38.98 -25.20 1.50
N GLU A 1108 -39.75 -25.90 0.65
CA GLU A 1108 -41.17 -26.19 0.83
C GLU A 1108 -41.57 -26.63 2.25
N ALA A 1109 -40.80 -27.54 2.86
CA ALA A 1109 -41.05 -27.98 4.23
C ALA A 1109 -40.96 -26.82 5.25
N LYS A 1110 -39.94 -25.94 5.13
CA LYS A 1110 -39.73 -24.79 6.04
C LYS A 1110 -40.88 -23.78 5.94
N ILE A 1111 -41.32 -23.47 4.71
CA ILE A 1111 -42.34 -22.43 4.46
C ILE A 1111 -43.77 -22.88 4.78
N ARG A 1112 -44.10 -24.16 4.62
CA ARG A 1112 -45.48 -24.67 4.74
C ARG A 1112 -46.11 -24.31 6.07
N ASP A 1113 -45.33 -24.38 7.15
CA ASP A 1113 -45.80 -24.12 8.51
C ASP A 1113 -45.40 -22.72 9.02
N PHE A 1114 -44.63 -21.96 8.23
CA PHE A 1114 -44.15 -20.62 8.57
C PHE A 1114 -44.99 -19.53 7.90
N PHE A 1115 -45.12 -19.56 6.57
CA PHE A 1115 -45.81 -18.52 5.80
C PHE A 1115 -47.30 -18.34 6.17
N PRO A 1116 -48.12 -19.39 6.42
CA PRO A 1116 -49.51 -19.23 6.86
C PRO A 1116 -49.68 -18.45 8.18
N ASN A 1117 -48.59 -18.22 8.92
CA ASN A 1117 -48.63 -17.58 10.22
C ASN A 1117 -48.03 -16.17 10.28
N LEU A 1118 -47.50 -15.62 9.17
CA LEU A 1118 -46.93 -14.26 9.14
C LEU A 1118 -47.89 -13.21 9.77
N PRO A 1119 -47.42 -12.22 10.54
CA PRO A 1119 -48.31 -11.24 11.19
C PRO A 1119 -48.87 -10.21 10.21
N ARG A 1120 -50.03 -9.61 10.52
CA ARG A 1120 -50.69 -8.60 9.66
C ARG A 1120 -50.04 -7.21 9.70
N SER A 1121 -49.15 -6.97 10.66
CA SER A 1121 -48.41 -5.73 10.85
C SER A 1121 -47.35 -5.47 9.78
N LEU A 1122 -46.93 -6.51 9.04
CA LEU A 1122 -45.86 -6.45 8.05
C LEU A 1122 -46.13 -5.41 6.97
N ARG A 1123 -45.20 -4.47 6.86
CA ARG A 1123 -45.06 -3.44 5.81
C ARG A 1123 -43.98 -3.78 4.80
N SER A 1124 -42.96 -4.53 5.19
CA SER A 1124 -41.84 -4.91 4.33
C SER A 1124 -41.55 -6.41 4.45
N ILE A 1125 -41.50 -7.11 3.32
CA ILE A 1125 -41.07 -8.52 3.22
C ILE A 1125 -39.98 -8.62 2.16
N ASP A 1126 -38.83 -9.19 2.53
CA ASP A 1126 -37.70 -9.43 1.62
C ASP A 1126 -37.41 -10.93 1.50
N LEU A 1127 -37.52 -11.45 0.28
CA LEU A 1127 -37.32 -12.84 -0.13
C LEU A 1127 -36.29 -12.94 -1.26
N ARG A 1128 -35.34 -12.00 -1.35
CA ARG A 1128 -34.33 -12.00 -2.41
C ARG A 1128 -33.47 -13.27 -2.39
N GLY A 1129 -33.04 -13.77 -3.54
CA GLY A 1129 -32.16 -14.94 -3.66
C GLY A 1129 -32.76 -16.30 -3.28
N GLU A 1130 -34.07 -16.34 -3.03
CA GLU A 1130 -34.80 -17.58 -2.72
C GLU A 1130 -34.95 -18.46 -3.97
N SER A 1131 -33.99 -19.36 -4.10
CA SER A 1131 -33.62 -20.10 -5.32
C SER A 1131 -34.09 -21.56 -5.30
N ARG A 1132 -35.30 -21.83 -4.77
CA ARG A 1132 -35.87 -23.19 -4.62
C ARG A 1132 -37.37 -23.32 -4.93
N GLY A 1133 -37.80 -22.72 -6.03
CA GLY A 1133 -39.03 -23.08 -6.76
C GLY A 1133 -40.36 -22.46 -6.32
N SER A 1134 -41.40 -22.70 -7.15
CA SER A 1134 -42.71 -22.00 -7.09
C SER A 1134 -43.48 -22.10 -5.77
N ALA A 1135 -43.24 -23.14 -4.95
CA ALA A 1135 -43.96 -23.39 -3.72
C ALA A 1135 -43.94 -22.19 -2.75
N THR A 1136 -42.78 -21.53 -2.61
CA THR A 1136 -42.59 -20.31 -1.79
C THR A 1136 -43.65 -19.26 -2.07
N PHE A 1137 -43.89 -18.98 -3.35
CA PHE A 1137 -44.84 -17.96 -3.79
C PHE A 1137 -46.29 -18.43 -3.71
N VAL A 1138 -46.55 -19.74 -3.82
CA VAL A 1138 -47.87 -20.34 -3.60
C VAL A 1138 -48.29 -20.23 -2.12
N PHE A 1139 -47.42 -20.57 -1.18
CA PHE A 1139 -47.72 -20.45 0.25
C PHE A 1139 -47.89 -18.99 0.69
N LEU A 1140 -47.06 -18.08 0.18
CA LEU A 1140 -47.23 -16.64 0.43
C LEU A 1140 -48.54 -16.10 -0.16
N ALA A 1141 -48.90 -16.53 -1.37
CA ALA A 1141 -50.17 -16.17 -1.99
C ALA A 1141 -51.37 -16.65 -1.18
N ASN A 1142 -51.32 -17.87 -0.65
CA ASN A 1142 -52.40 -18.42 0.18
C ASN A 1142 -52.50 -17.65 1.50
N ARG A 1143 -51.36 -17.34 2.15
CA ARG A 1143 -51.33 -16.47 3.34
C ARG A 1143 -52.01 -15.11 3.06
N MET A 1144 -51.73 -14.48 1.92
CA MET A 1144 -52.34 -13.19 1.54
C MET A 1144 -53.85 -13.30 1.20
N LYS A 1145 -54.33 -14.45 0.71
CA LYS A 1145 -55.76 -14.70 0.43
C LYS A 1145 -56.55 -14.97 1.71
N GLU A 1146 -56.02 -15.80 2.60
CA GLU A 1146 -56.71 -16.24 3.83
C GLU A 1146 -56.76 -15.14 4.89
N ALA A 1147 -55.70 -14.32 4.97
CA ALA A 1147 -55.69 -13.11 5.77
C ALA A 1147 -54.95 -12.01 5.00
N PRO A 1148 -55.61 -10.98 4.45
CA PRO A 1148 -54.91 -9.92 3.74
C PRO A 1148 -53.75 -9.32 4.56
N LEU A 1149 -52.56 -9.23 3.94
CA LEU A 1149 -51.46 -8.41 4.44
C LEU A 1149 -51.70 -6.98 3.97
N ASP A 1150 -52.78 -6.38 4.50
CA ASP A 1150 -53.31 -5.08 4.09
C ASP A 1150 -52.37 -3.91 4.38
N ARG A 1151 -51.34 -4.12 5.21
CA ARG A 1151 -50.27 -3.15 5.51
C ARG A 1151 -49.00 -3.32 4.68
N LEU A 1152 -48.89 -4.34 3.80
CA LEU A 1152 -47.66 -4.62 3.06
C LEU A 1152 -47.42 -3.57 1.97
N GLU A 1153 -46.42 -2.70 2.19
CA GLU A 1153 -46.02 -1.63 1.28
C GLU A 1153 -44.84 -2.01 0.37
N ARG A 1154 -43.94 -2.90 0.81
CA ARG A 1154 -42.72 -3.28 0.07
C ARG A 1154 -42.55 -4.80 -0.01
N LEU A 1155 -42.27 -5.30 -1.22
CA LEU A 1155 -41.98 -6.71 -1.47
C LEU A 1155 -40.73 -6.85 -2.37
N TYR A 1156 -39.69 -7.49 -1.85
CA TYR A 1156 -38.45 -7.76 -2.58
C TYR A 1156 -38.38 -9.24 -2.96
N LEU A 1157 -38.36 -9.53 -4.26
CA LEU A 1157 -38.26 -10.88 -4.84
C LEU A 1157 -37.02 -11.00 -5.75
N GLU A 1158 -36.02 -10.14 -5.56
CA GLU A 1158 -34.84 -10.04 -6.42
C GLU A 1158 -34.03 -11.34 -6.46
N GLU A 1159 -33.55 -11.78 -7.62
CA GLU A 1159 -32.83 -13.05 -7.84
C GLU A 1159 -33.55 -14.30 -7.28
N SER A 1160 -34.89 -14.26 -7.19
CA SER A 1160 -35.69 -15.40 -6.74
C SER A 1160 -36.16 -16.30 -7.89
N ASP A 1161 -36.45 -17.57 -7.57
CA ASP A 1161 -36.98 -18.59 -8.50
C ASP A 1161 -38.48 -18.38 -8.83
N LEU A 1162 -38.91 -17.13 -9.03
CA LEU A 1162 -40.27 -16.81 -9.40
C LEU A 1162 -40.55 -17.25 -10.84
N ASP A 1163 -41.16 -18.42 -10.99
CA ASP A 1163 -41.63 -18.96 -12.27
C ASP A 1163 -43.08 -18.57 -12.59
N ASP A 1164 -43.61 -19.05 -13.73
CA ASP A 1164 -44.99 -18.81 -14.13
C ASP A 1164 -46.04 -19.33 -13.13
N ASN A 1165 -45.76 -20.40 -12.39
CA ASN A 1165 -46.69 -20.99 -11.43
C ASN A 1165 -46.74 -20.17 -10.12
N GLY A 1166 -45.58 -19.76 -9.63
CA GLY A 1166 -45.42 -18.82 -8.53
C GLY A 1166 -46.07 -17.48 -8.86
N ALA A 1167 -45.77 -16.91 -10.04
CA ALA A 1167 -46.34 -15.66 -10.53
C ALA A 1167 -47.87 -15.69 -10.66
N ARG A 1168 -48.43 -16.75 -11.27
CA ARG A 1168 -49.90 -16.97 -11.35
C ARG A 1168 -50.57 -17.05 -9.98
N SER A 1169 -49.86 -17.53 -8.96
CA SER A 1169 -50.40 -17.66 -7.61
C SER A 1169 -50.29 -16.35 -6.83
N LEU A 1170 -49.11 -15.73 -6.86
CA LEU A 1170 -48.75 -14.56 -6.06
C LEU A 1170 -49.35 -13.26 -6.57
N PHE A 1171 -49.25 -12.96 -7.87
CA PHE A 1171 -49.68 -11.65 -8.38
C PHE A 1171 -51.17 -11.38 -8.16
N PRO A 1172 -52.10 -12.33 -8.35
CA PRO A 1172 -53.51 -12.14 -7.97
C PRO A 1172 -53.71 -11.87 -6.47
N ALA A 1173 -52.83 -12.37 -5.60
CA ALA A 1173 -52.92 -12.25 -4.15
C ALA A 1173 -52.32 -10.95 -3.57
N LEU A 1174 -51.47 -10.23 -4.32
CA LEU A 1174 -50.82 -9.01 -3.84
C LEU A 1174 -51.82 -7.97 -3.28
N PRO A 1175 -51.52 -7.29 -2.16
CA PRO A 1175 -52.42 -6.32 -1.55
C PRO A 1175 -52.40 -4.97 -2.29
N LYS A 1176 -53.47 -4.18 -2.15
CA LYS A 1176 -53.62 -2.86 -2.80
C LYS A 1176 -52.68 -1.78 -2.25
N SER A 1177 -52.14 -2.01 -1.04
CA SER A 1177 -51.21 -1.14 -0.32
C SER A 1177 -49.76 -1.25 -0.79
N LEU A 1178 -49.45 -2.22 -1.67
CA LEU A 1178 -48.10 -2.42 -2.18
C LEU A 1178 -47.66 -1.22 -3.01
N LYS A 1179 -46.64 -0.50 -2.53
CA LYS A 1179 -46.00 0.67 -3.16
C LYS A 1179 -44.74 0.31 -3.94
N TYR A 1180 -43.97 -0.67 -3.46
CA TYR A 1180 -42.68 -1.07 -4.04
C TYR A 1180 -42.68 -2.58 -4.34
N LEU A 1181 -42.32 -2.94 -5.57
CA LEU A 1181 -42.18 -4.32 -6.00
C LEU A 1181 -40.87 -4.53 -6.78
N ASN A 1182 -39.92 -5.24 -6.19
CA ASN A 1182 -38.67 -5.62 -6.86
C ASN A 1182 -38.73 -7.07 -7.35
N LEU A 1183 -38.57 -7.24 -8.67
CA LEU A 1183 -38.56 -8.50 -9.40
C LEU A 1183 -37.23 -8.71 -10.15
N GLY A 1184 -36.18 -7.96 -9.79
CA GLY A 1184 -34.87 -8.04 -10.44
C GLY A 1184 -34.36 -9.49 -10.50
N GLY A 1185 -33.68 -9.89 -11.56
CA GLY A 1185 -33.13 -11.25 -11.69
C GLY A 1185 -34.15 -12.39 -11.81
N CYS A 1186 -35.47 -12.16 -11.72
CA CYS A 1186 -36.53 -13.18 -11.87
C CYS A 1186 -36.67 -13.70 -13.32
N LYS A 1187 -35.67 -14.45 -13.79
CA LYS A 1187 -35.57 -14.98 -15.16
C LYS A 1187 -36.56 -16.12 -15.46
N GLY A 1188 -37.14 -16.73 -14.42
CA GLY A 1188 -38.09 -17.85 -14.53
C GLY A 1188 -39.47 -17.50 -15.10
N MET A 1189 -39.84 -16.22 -15.16
CA MET A 1189 -41.14 -15.78 -15.69
C MET A 1189 -41.16 -15.70 -17.22
N SER A 1190 -42.06 -16.45 -17.84
CA SER A 1190 -42.40 -16.28 -19.26
C SER A 1190 -43.44 -15.16 -19.45
N ALA A 1191 -43.90 -14.94 -20.68
CA ALA A 1191 -45.01 -14.04 -20.98
C ALA A 1191 -46.32 -14.40 -20.23
N ILE A 1192 -46.41 -15.60 -19.65
CA ILE A 1192 -47.51 -16.05 -18.78
C ILE A 1192 -47.42 -15.38 -17.39
N GLY A 1193 -46.27 -15.48 -16.70
CA GLY A 1193 -46.06 -14.87 -15.39
C GLY A 1193 -46.21 -13.34 -15.43
N TRP A 1194 -45.56 -12.70 -16.42
CA TRP A 1194 -45.76 -11.27 -16.69
C TRP A 1194 -47.22 -10.90 -17.01
N GLY A 1195 -47.95 -11.80 -17.66
CA GLY A 1195 -49.39 -11.66 -17.90
C GLY A 1195 -50.23 -11.67 -16.62
N ALA A 1196 -49.87 -12.48 -15.61
CA ALA A 1196 -50.56 -12.48 -14.32
C ALA A 1196 -50.38 -11.15 -13.57
N LEU A 1197 -49.18 -10.54 -13.63
CA LEU A 1197 -48.92 -9.19 -13.09
C LEU A 1197 -49.77 -8.15 -13.82
N GLY A 1198 -49.75 -8.17 -15.16
CA GLY A 1198 -50.55 -7.27 -15.99
C GLY A 1198 -52.05 -7.34 -15.70
N GLN A 1199 -52.62 -8.53 -15.49
CA GLN A 1199 -54.04 -8.66 -15.11
C GLN A 1199 -54.33 -8.11 -13.71
N LYS A 1200 -53.42 -8.28 -12.75
CA LYS A 1200 -53.58 -7.69 -11.41
C LYS A 1200 -53.60 -6.16 -11.45
N MET A 1201 -52.70 -5.56 -12.23
CA MET A 1201 -52.67 -4.11 -12.43
C MET A 1201 -53.92 -3.63 -13.18
N LYS A 1202 -54.33 -4.33 -14.26
CA LYS A 1202 -55.55 -4.05 -15.03
C LYS A 1202 -56.82 -4.08 -14.18
N ALA A 1203 -56.90 -4.99 -13.20
CA ALA A 1203 -58.00 -5.09 -12.26
C ALA A 1203 -58.01 -4.01 -11.16
N GLY A 1204 -57.09 -3.03 -11.22
CA GLY A 1204 -56.92 -2.00 -10.18
C GLY A 1204 -56.42 -2.56 -8.85
N GLY A 1205 -55.81 -3.75 -8.86
CA GLY A 1205 -55.34 -4.46 -7.67
C GLY A 1205 -54.04 -3.91 -7.09
N LEU A 1206 -53.36 -3.01 -7.80
CA LEU A 1206 -52.06 -2.41 -7.46
C LEU A 1206 -52.08 -0.88 -7.67
N ASN A 1207 -53.20 -0.23 -7.37
CA ASN A 1207 -53.37 1.22 -7.52
C ASN A 1207 -52.54 2.09 -6.55
N GLY A 1208 -51.84 1.47 -5.59
CA GLY A 1208 -50.88 2.12 -4.72
C GLY A 1208 -49.42 1.93 -5.15
N LEU A 1209 -49.15 1.20 -6.25
CA LEU A 1209 -47.80 0.84 -6.66
C LEU A 1209 -47.08 2.05 -7.28
N GLU A 1210 -46.02 2.51 -6.63
CA GLU A 1210 -45.23 3.70 -6.96
C GLU A 1210 -43.92 3.33 -7.69
N GLU A 1211 -43.31 2.19 -7.37
CA GLU A 1211 -42.03 1.75 -7.95
C GLU A 1211 -42.03 0.26 -8.33
N VAL A 1212 -41.46 -0.06 -9.49
CA VAL A 1212 -41.27 -1.43 -9.99
C VAL A 1212 -39.84 -1.64 -10.51
N VAL A 1213 -39.10 -2.58 -9.91
CA VAL A 1213 -37.74 -2.93 -10.33
C VAL A 1213 -37.74 -4.23 -11.13
N ILE A 1214 -37.25 -4.20 -12.36
CA ILE A 1214 -37.25 -5.32 -13.32
C ILE A 1214 -35.90 -5.44 -14.06
N LYS A 1215 -34.80 -5.22 -13.35
CA LYS A 1215 -33.43 -5.42 -13.84
C LYS A 1215 -33.15 -6.90 -14.10
N ASP A 1216 -32.43 -7.24 -15.16
CA ASP A 1216 -31.92 -8.61 -15.42
C ASP A 1216 -32.99 -9.74 -15.54
N CYS A 1217 -34.29 -9.44 -15.70
CA CYS A 1217 -35.39 -10.45 -15.76
C CYS A 1217 -35.59 -11.15 -17.12
N ASP A 1218 -34.60 -11.13 -18.02
CA ASP A 1218 -34.73 -11.66 -19.40
C ASP A 1218 -35.93 -11.06 -20.17
N LEU A 1219 -36.11 -9.74 -20.13
CA LEU A 1219 -37.24 -9.09 -20.78
C LEU A 1219 -37.12 -9.14 -22.31
N ASN A 1220 -38.27 -9.31 -22.97
CA ASN A 1220 -38.42 -9.24 -24.43
C ASN A 1220 -39.77 -8.58 -24.77
N ALA A 1221 -39.97 -8.19 -26.03
CA ALA A 1221 -41.19 -7.51 -26.48
C ALA A 1221 -42.49 -8.20 -26.03
N ASP A 1222 -42.54 -9.54 -26.07
CA ASP A 1222 -43.74 -10.30 -25.74
C ASP A 1222 -44.00 -10.39 -24.23
N LYS A 1223 -42.97 -10.38 -23.38
CA LYS A 1223 -43.11 -10.22 -21.93
C LYS A 1223 -43.66 -8.82 -21.60
N LEU A 1224 -43.10 -7.76 -22.19
CA LEU A 1224 -43.51 -6.36 -21.92
C LEU A 1224 -44.96 -6.07 -22.34
N LYS A 1225 -45.36 -6.50 -23.55
CA LYS A 1225 -46.73 -6.34 -24.08
C LYS A 1225 -47.82 -6.86 -23.14
N LYS A 1226 -47.49 -7.75 -22.20
CA LYS A 1226 -48.44 -8.37 -21.27
C LYS A 1226 -48.79 -7.52 -20.04
N PHE A 1227 -47.93 -6.56 -19.66
CA PHE A 1227 -48.17 -5.73 -18.47
C PHE A 1227 -47.97 -4.22 -18.67
N PHE A 1228 -47.12 -3.78 -19.61
CA PHE A 1228 -46.92 -2.34 -19.91
C PHE A 1228 -48.23 -1.56 -20.18
N PRO A 1229 -49.21 -2.08 -20.96
CA PRO A 1229 -50.48 -1.39 -21.18
C PRO A 1229 -51.32 -1.20 -19.91
N PHE A 1230 -51.03 -1.96 -18.85
CA PHE A 1230 -51.84 -2.05 -17.63
C PHE A 1230 -51.20 -1.40 -16.41
N LEU A 1231 -50.01 -0.81 -16.53
CA LEU A 1231 -49.31 -0.15 -15.42
C LEU A 1231 -50.25 0.83 -14.68
N PRO A 1232 -50.24 0.89 -13.34
CA PRO A 1232 -51.14 1.75 -12.58
C PRO A 1232 -50.79 3.24 -12.76
N LYS A 1233 -51.71 4.14 -12.41
CA LYS A 1233 -51.49 5.60 -12.47
C LYS A 1233 -50.63 6.15 -11.33
N SER A 1234 -50.48 5.38 -10.26
CA SER A 1234 -49.62 5.69 -9.11
C SER A 1234 -48.14 5.50 -9.39
N LEU A 1235 -47.80 4.79 -10.47
CA LEU A 1235 -46.43 4.40 -10.78
C LEU A 1235 -45.62 5.66 -11.15
N LYS A 1236 -44.59 5.91 -10.35
CA LYS A 1236 -43.63 7.00 -10.54
C LYS A 1236 -42.38 6.49 -11.24
N GLU A 1237 -41.90 5.30 -10.87
CA GLU A 1237 -40.59 4.82 -11.32
C GLU A 1237 -40.62 3.37 -11.81
N ILE A 1238 -39.85 3.10 -12.87
CA ILE A 1238 -39.55 1.75 -13.34
C ILE A 1238 -38.04 1.65 -13.56
N LEU A 1239 -37.39 0.80 -12.77
CA LEU A 1239 -35.96 0.50 -12.93
C LEU A 1239 -35.79 -0.73 -13.84
N MET A 1240 -35.30 -0.51 -15.05
CA MET A 1240 -35.03 -1.57 -16.03
C MET A 1240 -33.54 -1.68 -16.32
N ARG A 1241 -33.08 -2.90 -16.60
CA ARG A 1241 -31.76 -3.13 -17.19
C ARG A 1241 -31.91 -3.77 -18.56
N LEU A 1242 -31.21 -3.25 -19.57
CA LEU A 1242 -31.32 -3.74 -20.94
C LEU A 1242 -30.30 -4.84 -21.23
N ASN A 1243 -30.81 -6.07 -21.36
CA ASN A 1243 -30.06 -7.21 -21.91
C ASN A 1243 -29.85 -7.07 -23.43
N TYR A 1244 -29.24 -5.97 -23.90
CA TYR A 1244 -28.94 -5.64 -25.30
C TYR A 1244 -30.10 -5.80 -26.30
N ASN A 1245 -31.34 -5.84 -25.82
CA ASN A 1245 -32.51 -6.15 -26.64
C ASN A 1245 -33.19 -4.86 -27.12
N ARG A 1246 -33.03 -4.58 -28.42
CA ARG A 1246 -33.59 -3.40 -29.09
C ARG A 1246 -35.10 -3.25 -28.89
N ASP A 1247 -35.86 -4.34 -28.91
CA ASP A 1247 -37.31 -4.31 -28.75
C ASP A 1247 -37.73 -3.83 -27.35
N VAL A 1248 -36.90 -4.09 -26.34
CA VAL A 1248 -37.12 -3.64 -24.95
C VAL A 1248 -36.82 -2.14 -24.83
N PHE A 1249 -35.76 -1.65 -25.50
CA PHE A 1249 -35.46 -0.22 -25.59
C PHE A 1249 -36.60 0.54 -26.29
N ASP A 1250 -37.07 0.05 -27.44
CA ASP A 1250 -38.15 0.69 -28.20
C ASP A 1250 -39.48 0.68 -27.41
N ALA A 1251 -39.77 -0.39 -26.65
CA ALA A 1251 -40.92 -0.45 -25.75
C ALA A 1251 -40.81 0.50 -24.54
N ALA A 1252 -39.62 0.61 -23.93
CA ALA A 1252 -39.35 1.55 -22.83
C ALA A 1252 -39.46 3.01 -23.29
N ARG A 1253 -38.90 3.32 -24.47
CA ARG A 1253 -39.01 4.64 -25.11
C ARG A 1253 -40.46 4.99 -25.40
N LYS A 1254 -41.23 4.05 -25.95
CA LYS A 1254 -42.68 4.23 -26.20
C LYS A 1254 -43.45 4.45 -24.89
N LEU A 1255 -43.13 3.70 -23.83
CA LEU A 1255 -43.76 3.91 -22.52
C LEU A 1255 -43.49 5.30 -21.96
N ARG A 1256 -42.25 5.80 -22.04
CA ARG A 1256 -41.89 7.17 -21.62
C ARG A 1256 -42.64 8.25 -22.42
N GLN A 1257 -42.94 8.01 -23.71
CA GLN A 1257 -43.77 8.89 -24.53
C GLN A 1257 -45.26 8.83 -24.14
N GLU A 1258 -45.81 7.64 -23.90
CA GLU A 1258 -47.22 7.46 -23.50
C GLU A 1258 -47.49 7.89 -22.05
N ARG A 1259 -46.46 7.91 -21.19
CA ARG A 1259 -46.56 8.22 -19.77
C ARG A 1259 -45.37 9.06 -19.27
N PRO A 1260 -45.33 10.37 -19.54
CA PRO A 1260 -44.22 11.24 -19.15
C PRO A 1260 -44.07 11.45 -17.63
N HIS A 1261 -45.04 11.03 -16.82
CA HIS A 1261 -44.97 11.02 -15.35
C HIS A 1261 -44.24 9.79 -14.77
N VAL A 1262 -43.85 8.83 -15.62
CA VAL A 1262 -43.12 7.63 -15.21
C VAL A 1262 -41.64 7.80 -15.56
N ASN A 1263 -40.79 7.89 -14.55
CA ASN A 1263 -39.34 7.81 -14.68
C ASN A 1263 -38.96 6.37 -15.07
N VAL A 1264 -38.72 6.15 -16.36
CA VAL A 1264 -38.21 4.88 -16.88
C VAL A 1264 -36.70 4.97 -16.93
N TRP A 1265 -36.05 4.42 -15.90
CA TRP A 1265 -34.60 4.33 -15.80
C TRP A 1265 -34.11 3.08 -16.54
N VAL A 1266 -33.06 3.27 -17.35
CA VAL A 1266 -32.51 2.27 -18.25
C VAL A 1266 -31.00 2.18 -18.00
N ASP A 1267 -30.60 1.06 -17.38
CA ASP A 1267 -29.23 0.60 -17.10
C ASP A 1267 -28.73 -0.35 -18.21
#